data_AF-A0A428NKH0-F1
#
_entry.id   AF-A0A428NKH0-F1
#
_cell.length_a   1.000
_cell.length_b   1.000
_cell.length_c   1.000
_cell.angle_alpha   90.00
_cell.angle_beta   90.00
_cell.angle_gamma   90.00
#
_symmetry.space_group_name_H-M   'P 1'
#
loop_
_entity.id
_entity.type
_entity.pdbx_description
1 polymer ?
#
loop_
_entity_poly.entity_id
_entity_poly.type
_entity_poly.pdbx_seq_one_letter_code
_entity_poly.pdbx_strand_id
1 'polypeptide(L)'
;MVGNPHDLPTILAAPSFVGLGVITSNVYTGETSQWYLNQNNFLRSVRNLIIDVRPTPAKAQVCGIHWQVAQGTSLENIHFYMTKPKDDPETTQQGIYMENGSGGFLSDLYFVGGKFGAYMGNRQFTASGLYFEEAGTAIQIHWDWGWTMQNIVVDNCNIGFAIVGGPMSTGQGIGSLHMTDLRMHYVKVAVSTSIVSDNSTALLLSNSGFYYVDTVVEDSFKKQVLLRGGPKTINVDTWGFGRVTSANGTTAFHNGANLDSPVRDSSLVTGARSQFFTRRRPKYDDLGFSQIIDAKAYGAKGDGKTDDTAVLKHLFSAAANMSAVVYIPFGVYTITDTVEIPVGSRVIGQAWPQIMATGSKFSDALHPRVAIQNMMMTVKGAAAGAIMMEWNVHESDQGSVGLWDTHFRVGGAAGTDLTVKDCPKLSGKVNKNCVAASLMLHLTPDSSGYLENVWMWTADHDFDTADQTHIDIYVGRGMLIESKGPTWLWGTSVEHCVLYQYQLSGAQNVVMGLIQTEAPYFQSVPEAPAPFTPGAFPNDPGFKDCSSKNARSCAVAWALRIIDSSAVHVLSAGLYSFFSRYDQTCLNSGRHDCQDKIFYAEQSYDIWVQNLVTLGSVEMVSPLNGVPTLGKPNRNGFASSILAWLGGSKNVTGQRTFVGYKIHSENTIGIDDFSEACQNALTALLRCDNVTSEWTRASYHGILPIDVDVDSVCDAGCAQAILDWRSAVDTYCDDSKWENGAPAGVMDSFISYGINETCQTDKKTGKNCNDVILNFSDTDTLDKMPNSELCSDCYVSRLKMMQASPYSYYKKEPFYQDALKTAVSRCSLSNQATTAKDSPFPSKLAEPIFYLSDVKHTIQSGDTCDSLAIKYSVSSAAIFMGNPDILDCNDMVQGVSICLPLQCKTYKLQAGDSCMSVSASTGLQPADIRFLNPWIHELCGNIRSAQETLGSVICVTTPGGKYEHDVNNTSSDPAYSEYADKAVPPPKGASLAEKTTEECRRWYTVQKGDDCAVVLVQHHISVPLFIAANPSVSRDNCTADLIPGRTYCVGPTKKAFEPQTEIPPHWRFGCYAREADTTNHAVLTLDEVFHVEPMSIIACQSYCLSQSLYAFGLQNGDSCLCDSRLRMDSQRIDNSNCNMHCNGNTTNVCGGKDAIEVFANKEMLRVEYESLGCYVHDGNTPVIRGTTGGDTIESPDEMSVDACGSLCTVDKGADFFALWEGNLCTCGMTMAPGAKKVSDDRCNVPCTGELGDDCGGKGVAGVYTTKSKYVTSK
;
A
#
# COMPACT_ATOMS: atom_id res chain seq x y z
N MET A 1 -28.96 19.19 -21.81
CA MET A 1 -28.98 20.05 -23.01
C MET A 1 -27.56 20.52 -23.30
N VAL A 2 -27.08 20.39 -24.53
CA VAL A 2 -25.69 20.69 -24.89
C VAL A 2 -25.70 21.52 -26.16
N GLY A 3 -25.24 22.77 -26.10
CA GLY A 3 -24.98 23.58 -27.28
C GLY A 3 -23.61 23.31 -27.90
N ASN A 4 -23.38 23.84 -29.09
CA ASN A 4 -22.09 23.71 -29.78
C ASN A 4 -21.02 24.52 -29.02
N PRO A 5 -19.92 23.91 -28.55
CA PRO A 5 -18.88 24.61 -27.81
C PRO A 5 -18.06 25.60 -28.65
N HIS A 6 -18.02 25.46 -29.99
CA HIS A 6 -17.27 26.34 -30.90
C HIS A 6 -18.07 27.55 -31.37
N ASP A 7 -19.40 27.45 -31.35
CA ASP A 7 -20.33 28.50 -31.75
C ASP A 7 -21.55 28.42 -30.84
N LEU A 8 -21.46 29.08 -29.69
CA LEU A 8 -22.46 28.98 -28.63
C LEU A 8 -23.82 29.43 -29.17
N PRO A 9 -24.84 28.54 -29.22
CA PRO A 9 -26.13 28.93 -29.72
C PRO A 9 -26.85 29.82 -28.71
N THR A 10 -27.55 30.83 -29.23
CA THR A 10 -28.35 31.77 -28.43
C THR A 10 -29.79 31.31 -28.31
N ILE A 11 -30.26 31.11 -27.08
CA ILE A 11 -31.68 31.03 -26.77
C ILE A 11 -32.17 32.44 -26.44
N LEU A 12 -32.88 33.03 -27.40
CA LEU A 12 -33.41 34.39 -27.30
C LEU A 12 -34.85 34.34 -26.80
N ALA A 13 -35.11 34.93 -25.62
CA ALA A 13 -36.47 35.05 -25.11
C ALA A 13 -37.28 36.04 -25.96
N ALA A 14 -38.45 35.63 -26.43
CA ALA A 14 -39.34 36.51 -27.17
C ALA A 14 -39.82 37.67 -26.27
N PRO A 15 -40.10 38.88 -26.82
CA PRO A 15 -40.66 39.98 -26.03
C PRO A 15 -41.98 39.65 -25.32
N SER A 16 -42.71 38.64 -25.80
CA SER A 16 -43.95 38.14 -25.20
C SER A 16 -43.75 36.93 -24.28
N PHE A 17 -42.50 36.58 -23.93
CA PHE A 17 -42.20 35.41 -23.11
C PHE A 17 -42.86 35.50 -21.73
N VAL A 18 -43.50 34.40 -21.33
CA VAL A 18 -44.07 34.21 -20.00
C VAL A 18 -43.67 32.81 -19.53
N GLY A 19 -43.06 32.72 -18.36
CA GLY A 19 -42.62 31.45 -17.78
C GLY A 19 -41.68 31.68 -16.61
N LEU A 20 -41.46 30.62 -15.82
CA LEU A 20 -40.56 30.67 -14.65
C LEU A 20 -39.11 30.92 -15.05
N GLY A 21 -38.68 30.40 -16.19
CA GLY A 21 -37.38 30.67 -16.81
C GLY A 21 -37.37 30.20 -18.27
N VAL A 22 -36.49 30.76 -19.10
CA VAL A 22 -36.33 30.35 -20.51
C VAL A 22 -36.04 28.84 -20.59
N ILE A 23 -35.27 28.34 -19.65
CA ILE A 23 -35.13 26.91 -19.36
C ILE A 23 -35.67 26.67 -17.95
N THR A 24 -36.43 25.59 -17.75
CA THR A 24 -36.91 25.17 -16.44
C THR A 24 -36.54 23.71 -16.18
N SER A 25 -35.89 23.43 -15.06
CA SER A 25 -35.54 22.06 -14.63
C SER A 25 -36.68 21.35 -13.90
N ASN A 26 -37.67 22.10 -13.40
CA ASN A 26 -38.85 21.57 -12.72
C ASN A 26 -40.06 22.48 -12.96
N VAL A 27 -41.16 21.93 -13.46
CA VAL A 27 -42.35 22.72 -13.79
C VAL A 27 -43.35 22.62 -12.66
N TYR A 28 -43.90 23.75 -12.25
CA TYR A 28 -45.04 23.81 -11.35
C TYR A 28 -46.34 23.47 -12.10
N THR A 29 -47.07 22.49 -11.60
CA THR A 29 -48.37 22.05 -12.13
C THR A 29 -49.55 22.58 -11.32
N GLY A 30 -49.28 23.23 -10.20
CA GLY A 30 -50.23 23.87 -9.29
C GLY A 30 -49.49 24.79 -8.32
N GLU A 31 -50.15 25.23 -7.24
CA GLU A 31 -49.53 26.15 -6.27
C GLU A 31 -48.36 25.51 -5.51
N THR A 32 -48.42 24.21 -5.24
CA THR A 32 -47.38 23.46 -4.50
C THR A 32 -46.93 22.18 -5.20
N SER A 33 -47.59 21.78 -6.29
CA SER A 33 -47.26 20.56 -7.03
C SER A 33 -46.28 20.85 -8.16
N GLN A 34 -45.31 19.96 -8.33
CA GLN A 34 -44.23 20.07 -9.30
C GLN A 34 -44.07 18.75 -10.07
N TRP A 35 -43.40 18.76 -11.23
CA TRP A 35 -43.10 17.54 -11.99
C TRP A 35 -42.21 16.58 -11.20
N TYR A 36 -41.24 17.10 -10.47
CA TYR A 36 -40.29 16.31 -9.69
C TYR A 36 -40.22 16.83 -8.25
N LEU A 37 -40.00 15.94 -7.30
CA LEU A 37 -39.53 16.34 -5.98
C LEU A 37 -38.14 16.98 -6.15
N ASN A 38 -37.95 18.18 -5.62
CA ASN A 38 -36.72 18.94 -5.85
C ASN A 38 -35.46 18.22 -5.34
N GLN A 39 -35.57 17.48 -4.23
CA GLN A 39 -34.46 16.67 -3.68
C GLN A 39 -34.12 15.46 -4.54
N ASN A 40 -35.02 15.03 -5.43
CA ASN A 40 -34.84 13.86 -6.29
C ASN A 40 -34.71 14.24 -7.77
N ASN A 41 -34.48 15.53 -8.06
CA ASN A 41 -34.36 16.04 -9.42
C ASN A 41 -32.91 15.96 -9.91
N PHE A 42 -32.41 14.73 -10.04
CA PHE A 42 -31.01 14.40 -10.32
C PHE A 42 -30.64 14.48 -11.81
N LEU A 43 -29.34 14.37 -12.11
CA LEU A 43 -28.81 13.93 -13.42
C LEU A 43 -29.19 14.83 -14.60
N ARG A 44 -29.06 16.15 -14.40
CA ARG A 44 -29.32 17.18 -15.41
C ARG A 44 -28.06 17.98 -15.70
N SER A 45 -27.77 18.17 -16.98
CA SER A 45 -26.71 19.08 -17.40
C SER A 45 -27.23 20.07 -18.44
N VAL A 46 -26.87 21.35 -18.30
CA VAL A 46 -27.05 22.37 -19.34
C VAL A 46 -25.71 23.02 -19.59
N ARG A 47 -25.24 23.00 -20.84
CA ARG A 47 -23.92 23.55 -21.15
C ARG A 47 -23.77 24.14 -22.55
N ASN A 48 -22.80 25.05 -22.67
CA ASN A 48 -22.38 25.71 -23.92
C ASN A 48 -23.51 26.52 -24.58
N LEU A 49 -24.04 27.54 -23.91
CA LEU A 49 -25.18 28.33 -24.43
C LEU A 49 -25.02 29.82 -24.17
N ILE A 50 -25.68 30.61 -25.00
CA ILE A 50 -26.04 31.99 -24.66
C ILE A 50 -27.54 32.03 -24.35
N ILE A 51 -27.94 32.67 -23.25
CA ILE A 51 -29.33 32.89 -22.89
C ILE A 51 -29.55 34.40 -22.79
N ASP A 52 -30.35 34.94 -23.71
CA ASP A 52 -30.61 36.38 -23.81
C ASP A 52 -32.07 36.68 -23.49
N VAL A 53 -32.29 37.33 -22.35
CA VAL A 53 -33.61 37.73 -21.87
C VAL A 53 -33.87 39.24 -22.02
N ARG A 54 -32.92 40.00 -22.56
CA ARG A 54 -33.05 41.46 -22.79
C ARG A 54 -34.33 41.85 -23.55
N PRO A 55 -34.83 41.11 -24.56
CA PRO A 55 -36.03 41.52 -25.29
C PRO A 55 -37.32 41.49 -24.46
N THR A 56 -37.33 40.76 -23.33
CA THR A 56 -38.49 40.69 -22.45
C THR A 56 -38.72 42.01 -21.70
N PRO A 57 -39.96 42.35 -21.30
CA PRO A 57 -40.20 43.56 -20.53
C PRO A 57 -39.40 43.52 -19.23
N ALA A 58 -38.62 44.56 -18.97
CA ALA A 58 -37.68 44.60 -17.85
C ALA A 58 -38.36 44.32 -16.49
N LYS A 59 -39.65 44.64 -16.35
CA LYS A 59 -40.42 44.46 -15.11
C LYS A 59 -41.11 43.10 -14.97
N ALA A 60 -41.06 42.21 -15.97
CA ALA A 60 -41.88 41.00 -16.04
C ALA A 60 -41.37 39.80 -15.21
N GLN A 61 -40.34 39.96 -14.37
CA GLN A 61 -39.73 38.88 -13.57
C GLN A 61 -39.35 37.65 -14.42
N VAL A 62 -38.58 37.87 -15.48
CA VAL A 62 -38.09 36.79 -16.35
C VAL A 62 -36.73 36.31 -15.85
N CYS A 63 -36.51 34.99 -15.81
CA CYS A 63 -35.18 34.44 -15.64
C CYS A 63 -34.65 33.66 -16.84
N GLY A 64 -33.33 33.56 -16.95
CA GLY A 64 -32.68 32.70 -17.93
C GLY A 64 -32.93 31.22 -17.63
N ILE A 65 -32.57 30.76 -16.43
CA ILE A 65 -32.76 29.36 -16.02
C ILE A 65 -33.42 29.30 -14.64
N HIS A 66 -34.56 28.61 -14.56
CA HIS A 66 -35.10 28.08 -13.33
C HIS A 66 -34.42 26.73 -13.03
N TRP A 67 -33.54 26.71 -12.03
CA TRP A 67 -32.61 25.61 -11.73
C TRP A 67 -32.85 24.97 -10.36
N GLN A 68 -34.05 24.44 -10.15
CA GLN A 68 -34.41 23.66 -8.97
C GLN A 68 -34.00 22.19 -9.19
N VAL A 69 -32.87 21.78 -8.62
CA VAL A 69 -32.20 20.49 -8.91
C VAL A 69 -31.54 19.86 -7.67
N ALA A 70 -31.11 18.60 -7.81
CA ALA A 70 -30.37 17.83 -6.80
C ALA A 70 -28.99 17.36 -7.30
N GLN A 71 -28.41 16.31 -6.71
CA GLN A 71 -27.07 15.78 -7.05
C GLN A 71 -26.94 15.30 -8.50
N GLY A 72 -25.69 15.16 -8.96
CA GLY A 72 -25.35 14.75 -10.33
C GLY A 72 -25.79 15.76 -11.39
N THR A 73 -25.88 17.05 -11.03
CA THR A 73 -26.35 18.10 -11.93
C THR A 73 -25.30 19.18 -12.14
N SER A 74 -25.24 19.72 -13.35
CA SER A 74 -24.24 20.72 -13.76
C SER A 74 -24.82 21.84 -14.63
N LEU A 75 -24.40 23.08 -14.36
CA LEU A 75 -24.43 24.18 -15.32
C LEU A 75 -23.00 24.53 -15.69
N GLU A 76 -22.70 24.59 -16.99
CA GLU A 76 -21.32 24.77 -17.46
C GLU A 76 -21.26 25.65 -18.72
N ASN A 77 -20.37 26.65 -18.76
CA ASN A 77 -20.12 27.46 -19.95
C ASN A 77 -21.40 28.10 -20.54
N ILE A 78 -22.10 28.89 -19.71
CA ILE A 78 -23.36 29.58 -20.09
C ILE A 78 -23.23 31.08 -19.90
N HIS A 79 -23.63 31.84 -20.93
CA HIS A 79 -23.61 33.29 -20.93
C HIS A 79 -25.03 33.84 -20.81
N PHE A 80 -25.31 34.60 -19.76
CA PHE A 80 -26.59 35.22 -19.48
C PHE A 80 -26.54 36.71 -19.81
N TYR A 81 -27.39 37.15 -20.75
CA TYR A 81 -27.55 38.57 -21.08
C TYR A 81 -28.91 39.08 -20.62
N MET A 82 -28.87 40.10 -19.78
CA MET A 82 -30.03 40.75 -19.18
C MET A 82 -29.92 42.27 -19.31
N THR A 83 -31.04 42.96 -19.17
CA THR A 83 -31.08 44.43 -19.14
C THR A 83 -30.35 44.93 -17.91
N LYS A 84 -29.39 45.83 -18.10
CA LYS A 84 -28.53 46.34 -17.04
C LYS A 84 -29.30 47.36 -16.19
N PRO A 85 -29.11 47.40 -14.86
CA PRO A 85 -29.76 48.41 -14.01
C PRO A 85 -29.43 49.85 -14.37
N LYS A 86 -28.27 50.10 -15.02
CA LYS A 86 -27.91 51.44 -15.51
C LYS A 86 -28.75 51.88 -16.72
N ASP A 87 -29.26 50.92 -17.50
CA ASP A 87 -30.09 51.15 -18.68
C ASP A 87 -31.58 51.21 -18.29
N ASP A 88 -32.00 50.34 -17.35
CA ASP A 88 -33.33 50.38 -16.73
C ASP A 88 -33.24 50.02 -15.23
N PRO A 89 -33.32 51.02 -14.32
CA PRO A 89 -33.24 50.79 -12.87
C PRO A 89 -34.37 49.92 -12.28
N GLU A 90 -35.47 49.74 -13.02
CA GLU A 90 -36.62 48.95 -12.59
C GLU A 90 -36.58 47.50 -13.13
N THR A 91 -35.48 47.09 -13.78
CA THR A 91 -35.30 45.72 -14.23
C THR A 91 -35.48 44.71 -13.09
N THR A 92 -36.19 43.63 -13.38
CA THR A 92 -36.43 42.47 -12.51
C THR A 92 -35.91 41.17 -13.12
N GLN A 93 -35.21 41.27 -14.26
CA GLN A 93 -34.62 40.12 -14.93
C GLN A 93 -33.52 39.49 -14.08
N GLN A 94 -33.39 38.16 -14.17
CA GLN A 94 -32.36 37.42 -13.43
C GLN A 94 -31.75 36.28 -14.26
N GLY A 95 -30.49 35.92 -14.02
CA GLY A 95 -29.82 34.88 -14.80
C GLY A 95 -30.31 33.50 -14.37
N ILE A 96 -30.04 33.16 -13.11
CA ILE A 96 -30.52 31.93 -12.46
C ILE A 96 -31.56 32.26 -11.39
N TYR A 97 -32.62 31.46 -11.36
CA TYR A 97 -33.57 31.37 -10.27
C TYR A 97 -33.53 29.96 -9.69
N MET A 98 -33.21 29.84 -8.40
CA MET A 98 -33.22 28.59 -7.66
C MET A 98 -33.82 28.85 -6.29
N GLU A 99 -34.98 28.26 -6.03
CA GLU A 99 -35.74 28.49 -4.81
C GLU A 99 -35.52 27.40 -3.76
N ASN A 100 -35.14 26.18 -4.16
CA ASN A 100 -34.73 25.08 -3.28
C ASN A 100 -34.03 23.96 -4.09
N GLY A 101 -33.60 22.91 -3.39
CA GLY A 101 -33.00 21.69 -3.96
C GLY A 101 -32.01 21.01 -3.01
N SER A 102 -31.27 20.03 -3.51
CA SER A 102 -30.18 19.33 -2.80
C SER A 102 -28.95 19.22 -3.72
N GLY A 103 -28.46 20.38 -4.10
CA GLY A 103 -27.76 20.59 -5.35
C GLY A 103 -26.28 20.21 -5.38
N GLY A 104 -25.79 20.30 -6.62
CA GLY A 104 -24.48 19.87 -7.12
C GLY A 104 -23.59 21.03 -7.55
N PHE A 105 -23.32 21.18 -8.87
CA PHE A 105 -22.15 21.95 -9.34
C PHE A 105 -22.43 23.04 -10.38
N LEU A 106 -21.88 24.25 -10.19
CA LEU A 106 -21.89 25.35 -11.17
C LEU A 106 -20.47 25.67 -11.62
N SER A 107 -20.25 25.79 -12.93
CA SER A 107 -18.94 26.17 -13.48
C SER A 107 -19.00 27.06 -14.70
N ASP A 108 -18.03 27.98 -14.82
CA ASP A 108 -17.84 28.83 -16.00
C ASP A 108 -19.12 29.52 -16.50
N LEU A 109 -19.75 30.30 -15.62
CA LEU A 109 -20.96 31.03 -15.96
C LEU A 109 -20.67 32.52 -16.04
N TYR A 110 -21.13 33.16 -17.12
CA TYR A 110 -20.94 34.58 -17.39
C TYR A 110 -22.28 35.31 -17.32
N PHE A 111 -22.38 36.37 -16.51
CA PHE A 111 -23.62 37.12 -16.29
C PHE A 111 -23.42 38.60 -16.59
N VAL A 112 -24.26 39.15 -17.47
CA VAL A 112 -24.25 40.59 -17.82
C VAL A 112 -25.60 41.21 -17.53
N GLY A 113 -25.62 42.21 -16.66
CA GLY A 113 -26.83 42.94 -16.28
C GLY A 113 -27.75 42.18 -15.34
N GLY A 114 -29.03 42.56 -15.33
CA GLY A 114 -30.07 41.97 -14.49
C GLY A 114 -30.15 42.59 -13.10
N LYS A 115 -31.30 42.39 -12.44
CA LYS A 115 -31.47 42.69 -11.02
C LYS A 115 -30.58 41.77 -10.19
N PHE A 116 -30.60 40.48 -10.53
CA PHE A 116 -29.77 39.44 -9.96
C PHE A 116 -29.02 38.73 -11.07
N GLY A 117 -27.71 38.55 -10.93
CA GLY A 117 -27.00 37.57 -11.75
C GLY A 117 -27.54 36.18 -11.46
N ALA A 118 -27.51 35.79 -10.18
CA ALA A 118 -28.15 34.58 -9.68
C ALA A 118 -28.91 34.84 -8.37
N TYR A 119 -30.14 34.31 -8.28
CA TYR A 119 -30.97 34.33 -7.08
C TYR A 119 -31.21 32.89 -6.63
N MET A 120 -30.55 32.45 -5.55
CA MET A 120 -30.40 31.03 -5.24
C MET A 120 -30.70 30.69 -3.78
N GLY A 121 -31.28 29.52 -3.57
CA GLY A 121 -31.47 28.90 -2.27
C GLY A 121 -31.53 27.39 -2.43
N ASN A 122 -30.73 26.68 -1.64
CA ASN A 122 -30.52 25.24 -1.78
C ASN A 122 -29.86 24.71 -0.51
N ARG A 123 -30.09 23.44 -0.13
CA ARG A 123 -29.40 22.84 1.02
C ARG A 123 -27.88 23.02 0.92
N GLN A 124 -27.30 22.60 -0.20
CA GLN A 124 -25.88 22.79 -0.48
C GLN A 124 -25.58 22.92 -1.97
N PHE A 125 -24.45 23.54 -2.30
CA PHE A 125 -23.94 23.61 -3.67
C PHE A 125 -22.44 23.95 -3.69
N THR A 126 -21.79 23.62 -4.81
CA THR A 126 -20.43 24.10 -5.12
C THR A 126 -20.43 24.92 -6.42
N ALA A 127 -19.81 26.09 -6.39
CA ALA A 127 -19.71 26.97 -7.55
C ALA A 127 -18.25 27.40 -7.81
N SER A 128 -17.80 27.34 -9.06
CA SER A 128 -16.42 27.68 -9.43
C SER A 128 -16.33 28.45 -10.74
N GLY A 129 -15.59 29.57 -10.79
CA GLY A 129 -15.36 30.34 -12.03
C GLY A 129 -16.60 31.06 -12.56
N LEU A 130 -17.30 31.78 -11.71
CA LEU A 130 -18.45 32.59 -12.14
C LEU A 130 -17.97 34.03 -12.35
N TYR A 131 -18.48 34.68 -13.39
CA TYR A 131 -18.16 36.06 -13.72
C TYR A 131 -19.44 36.90 -13.83
N PHE A 132 -19.48 38.02 -13.11
CA PHE A 132 -20.63 38.92 -13.09
C PHE A 132 -20.21 40.33 -13.47
N GLU A 133 -20.95 40.95 -14.38
CA GLU A 133 -20.70 42.30 -14.88
C GLU A 133 -21.98 43.15 -14.87
N GLU A 134 -21.89 44.33 -14.26
CA GLU A 134 -22.93 45.36 -14.30
C GLU A 134 -24.33 44.87 -13.84
N ALA A 135 -24.38 43.90 -12.92
CA ALA A 135 -25.61 43.44 -12.28
C ALA A 135 -26.00 44.34 -11.10
N GLY A 136 -27.28 44.33 -10.72
CA GLY A 136 -27.74 44.99 -9.49
C GLY A 136 -27.09 44.33 -8.28
N THR A 137 -27.37 43.05 -8.11
CA THR A 137 -26.70 42.15 -7.18
C THR A 137 -26.14 40.98 -7.99
N ALA A 138 -24.85 40.66 -7.85
CA ALA A 138 -24.26 39.54 -8.58
C ALA A 138 -24.89 38.22 -8.14
N ILE A 139 -24.85 37.91 -6.84
CA ILE A 139 -25.45 36.71 -6.26
C ILE A 139 -26.28 37.10 -5.04
N GLN A 140 -27.54 36.64 -4.99
CA GLN A 140 -28.32 36.62 -3.76
C GLN A 140 -28.53 35.18 -3.31
N ILE A 141 -28.12 34.88 -2.08
CA ILE A 141 -28.50 33.66 -1.36
C ILE A 141 -29.64 34.02 -0.42
N HIS A 142 -30.77 33.31 -0.53
CA HIS A 142 -31.96 33.58 0.28
C HIS A 142 -32.24 32.49 1.35
N TRP A 143 -31.71 31.28 1.16
CA TRP A 143 -31.56 30.28 2.22
C TRP A 143 -30.54 29.22 1.81
N ASP A 144 -29.84 28.62 2.76
CA ASP A 144 -29.01 27.42 2.53
C ASP A 144 -28.73 26.66 3.83
N TRP A 145 -27.99 25.57 3.73
CA TRP A 145 -27.24 25.02 4.86
C TRP A 145 -25.73 25.25 4.69
N GLY A 146 -25.16 24.98 3.51
CA GLY A 146 -23.72 25.06 3.25
C GLY A 146 -23.34 25.30 1.79
N TRP A 147 -22.47 26.27 1.49
CA TRP A 147 -21.92 26.47 0.13
C TRP A 147 -20.40 26.57 0.11
N THR A 148 -19.78 26.04 -0.95
CA THR A 148 -18.41 26.40 -1.36
C THR A 148 -18.46 27.19 -2.66
N MET A 149 -17.90 28.39 -2.65
CA MET A 149 -17.84 29.28 -3.82
C MET A 149 -16.40 29.70 -4.06
N GLN A 150 -15.85 29.39 -5.23
CA GLN A 150 -14.46 29.67 -5.53
C GLN A 150 -14.21 30.31 -6.89
N ASN A 151 -13.11 31.05 -7.02
CA ASN A 151 -12.68 31.68 -8.26
C ASN A 151 -13.80 32.54 -8.91
N ILE A 152 -14.52 33.34 -8.11
CA ILE A 152 -15.61 34.19 -8.60
C ILE A 152 -15.09 35.61 -8.84
N VAL A 153 -15.47 36.18 -9.97
CA VAL A 153 -15.16 37.55 -10.35
C VAL A 153 -16.43 38.39 -10.43
N VAL A 154 -16.42 39.56 -9.81
CA VAL A 154 -17.53 40.52 -9.86
C VAL A 154 -17.00 41.88 -10.28
N ASP A 155 -17.59 42.48 -11.30
CA ASP A 155 -17.17 43.79 -11.85
C ASP A 155 -18.36 44.74 -12.03
N ASN A 156 -18.22 45.98 -11.55
CA ASN A 156 -19.21 47.06 -11.68
C ASN A 156 -20.64 46.71 -11.19
N CYS A 157 -20.78 45.80 -10.24
CA CYS A 157 -22.07 45.50 -9.60
C CYS A 157 -22.35 46.46 -8.43
N ASN A 158 -23.63 46.72 -8.09
CA ASN A 158 -23.91 47.47 -6.86
C ASN A 158 -23.60 46.63 -5.62
N ILE A 159 -24.06 45.38 -5.61
CA ILE A 159 -23.79 44.41 -4.55
C ILE A 159 -23.13 43.18 -5.17
N GLY A 160 -22.06 42.67 -4.57
CA GLY A 160 -21.49 41.38 -4.92
C GLY A 160 -22.41 40.26 -4.43
N PHE A 161 -22.34 39.95 -3.15
CA PHE A 161 -23.16 38.95 -2.49
C PHE A 161 -24.18 39.59 -1.56
N ALA A 162 -25.45 39.28 -1.75
CA ALA A 162 -26.50 39.53 -0.77
C ALA A 162 -26.83 38.22 -0.05
N ILE A 163 -26.57 38.17 1.25
CA ILE A 163 -26.76 37.02 2.13
C ILE A 163 -27.91 37.39 3.08
N VAL A 164 -29.14 37.07 2.68
CA VAL A 164 -30.34 37.51 3.42
C VAL A 164 -30.86 36.39 4.32
N GLY A 165 -30.53 36.45 5.61
CA GLY A 165 -31.12 35.62 6.67
C GLY A 165 -32.29 36.31 7.39
N GLY A 166 -33.46 35.67 7.47
CA GLY A 166 -34.63 36.21 8.18
C GLY A 166 -35.94 35.39 7.97
N PRO A 167 -36.98 35.61 8.80
CA PRO A 167 -38.06 34.64 9.10
C PRO A 167 -39.12 34.43 8.00
N MET A 168 -38.86 34.79 6.74
CA MET A 168 -39.90 34.79 5.69
C MET A 168 -40.05 33.48 4.89
N SER A 169 -39.48 32.37 5.37
CA SER A 169 -39.93 31.03 4.99
C SER A 169 -39.67 30.06 6.15
N THR A 170 -40.69 29.82 7.00
CA THR A 170 -40.70 28.82 8.09
C THR A 170 -39.66 28.94 9.23
N GLY A 171 -38.76 29.92 9.20
CA GLY A 171 -37.69 30.08 10.20
C GLY A 171 -36.35 29.45 9.81
N GLN A 172 -36.20 28.93 8.60
CA GLN A 172 -34.89 28.59 8.01
C GLN A 172 -34.27 29.85 7.37
N GLY A 173 -33.11 30.26 7.87
CA GLY A 173 -32.26 31.31 7.27
C GLY A 173 -31.08 30.70 6.52
N ILE A 174 -30.02 31.49 6.32
CA ILE A 174 -28.78 31.06 5.68
C ILE A 174 -27.91 30.37 6.73
N GLY A 175 -27.48 29.14 6.47
CA GLY A 175 -26.61 28.38 7.34
C GLY A 175 -25.20 28.95 7.32
N SER A 176 -24.40 28.57 6.32
CA SER A 176 -22.97 28.85 6.32
C SER A 176 -22.33 28.83 4.92
N LEU A 177 -21.44 29.78 4.63
CA LEU A 177 -20.78 29.86 3.33
C LEU A 177 -19.26 29.99 3.48
N HIS A 178 -18.53 29.25 2.63
CA HIS A 178 -17.13 29.51 2.38
C HIS A 178 -16.95 30.05 0.97
N MET A 179 -16.42 31.27 0.87
CA MET A 179 -16.06 31.90 -0.38
C MET A 179 -14.55 32.11 -0.43
N THR A 180 -13.91 31.56 -1.46
CA THR A 180 -12.45 31.61 -1.60
C THR A 180 -12.03 32.09 -2.98
N ASP A 181 -10.81 32.63 -3.09
CA ASP A 181 -10.23 33.03 -4.38
C ASP A 181 -11.09 34.06 -5.14
N LEU A 182 -11.78 34.95 -4.41
CA LEU A 182 -12.67 35.96 -5.01
C LEU A 182 -11.88 37.16 -5.54
N ARG A 183 -12.39 37.77 -6.62
CA ARG A 183 -11.90 39.04 -7.15
C ARG A 183 -13.07 39.98 -7.42
N MET A 184 -13.12 41.11 -6.74
CA MET A 184 -14.18 42.10 -6.96
C MET A 184 -13.59 43.46 -7.33
N HIS A 185 -14.12 44.06 -8.39
CA HIS A 185 -13.67 45.33 -8.92
C HIS A 185 -14.85 46.30 -9.02
N TYR A 186 -14.68 47.53 -8.52
CA TYR A 186 -15.66 48.61 -8.68
C TYR A 186 -17.06 48.26 -8.14
N VAL A 187 -17.12 47.54 -7.01
CA VAL A 187 -18.36 47.11 -6.36
C VAL A 187 -18.66 48.00 -5.15
N LYS A 188 -19.89 48.49 -4.97
CA LYS A 188 -20.20 49.32 -3.78
C LYS A 188 -20.13 48.51 -2.49
N VAL A 189 -20.83 47.37 -2.45
CA VAL A 189 -20.82 46.46 -1.30
C VAL A 189 -20.46 45.05 -1.77
N ALA A 190 -19.29 44.54 -1.39
CA ALA A 190 -18.88 43.19 -1.81
C ALA A 190 -19.74 42.10 -1.16
N VAL A 191 -20.02 42.19 0.15
CA VAL A 191 -20.93 41.29 0.85
C VAL A 191 -21.85 42.08 1.77
N SER A 192 -23.15 41.98 1.56
CA SER A 192 -24.19 42.48 2.45
C SER A 192 -24.89 41.30 3.11
N THR A 193 -24.81 41.19 4.44
CA THR A 193 -25.42 40.10 5.22
C THR A 193 -26.45 40.62 6.23
N SER A 194 -27.23 39.74 6.86
CA SER A 194 -28.11 40.06 7.98
C SER A 194 -27.89 39.12 9.18
N ILE A 195 -27.08 39.56 10.16
CA ILE A 195 -26.75 38.75 11.35
C ILE A 195 -27.77 39.03 12.45
N VAL A 196 -28.83 38.23 12.48
CA VAL A 196 -29.95 38.39 13.43
C VAL A 196 -29.59 37.89 14.84
N SER A 197 -28.76 36.85 14.92
CA SER A 197 -28.20 36.27 16.16
C SER A 197 -26.86 35.58 15.91
N ASP A 198 -26.11 35.25 16.97
CA ASP A 198 -24.82 34.55 16.94
C ASP A 198 -24.88 33.14 16.29
N ASN A 199 -26.06 32.66 15.95
CA ASN A 199 -26.29 31.34 15.35
C ASN A 199 -27.25 31.42 14.15
N SER A 200 -27.23 32.54 13.42
CA SER A 200 -28.17 32.79 12.31
C SER A 200 -27.58 32.70 10.91
N THR A 201 -26.27 32.93 10.75
CA THR A 201 -25.51 32.90 9.49
C THR A 201 -24.02 32.85 9.78
N ALA A 202 -23.26 32.09 8.99
CA ALA A 202 -21.80 32.09 9.01
C ALA A 202 -21.21 32.37 7.61
N LEU A 203 -20.10 33.09 7.56
CA LEU A 203 -19.38 33.40 6.31
C LEU A 203 -17.88 33.37 6.55
N LEU A 204 -17.17 32.62 5.71
CA LEU A 204 -15.72 32.65 5.60
C LEU A 204 -15.31 33.22 4.25
N LEU A 205 -14.46 34.24 4.26
CA LEU A 205 -13.72 34.73 3.11
C LEU A 205 -12.28 34.26 3.22
N SER A 206 -11.73 33.67 2.16
CA SER A 206 -10.30 33.34 2.11
C SER A 206 -9.66 33.67 0.76
N ASN A 207 -8.36 33.96 0.78
CA ASN A 207 -7.52 34.33 -0.37
C ASN A 207 -8.20 35.25 -1.41
N SER A 208 -8.87 36.30 -0.94
CA SER A 208 -9.72 37.15 -1.78
C SER A 208 -9.15 38.55 -1.96
N GLY A 209 -9.53 39.23 -3.05
CA GLY A 209 -9.08 40.57 -3.40
C GLY A 209 -10.24 41.50 -3.78
N PHE A 210 -10.25 42.70 -3.21
CA PHE A 210 -11.30 43.70 -3.38
C PHE A 210 -10.69 45.02 -3.82
N TYR A 211 -10.89 45.42 -5.08
CA TYR A 211 -10.30 46.61 -5.68
C TYR A 211 -11.37 47.66 -5.96
N TYR A 212 -11.20 48.88 -5.41
CA TYR A 212 -12.23 49.94 -5.49
C TYR A 212 -13.60 49.44 -5.02
N VAL A 213 -13.62 48.86 -3.82
CA VAL A 213 -14.84 48.41 -3.17
C VAL A 213 -15.12 49.33 -1.99
N ASP A 214 -16.31 49.95 -1.88
CA ASP A 214 -16.57 50.92 -0.80
C ASP A 214 -16.66 50.20 0.56
N THR A 215 -17.40 49.10 0.61
CA THR A 215 -17.58 48.25 1.79
C THR A 215 -17.34 46.79 1.43
N VAL A 216 -16.42 46.10 2.11
CA VAL A 216 -16.16 44.68 1.84
C VAL A 216 -17.25 43.82 2.47
N VAL A 217 -17.52 44.00 3.76
CA VAL A 217 -18.60 43.28 4.45
C VAL A 217 -19.40 44.23 5.34
N GLU A 218 -20.72 44.23 5.18
CA GLU A 218 -21.67 44.89 6.07
C GLU A 218 -22.71 43.92 6.62
N ASP A 219 -23.20 44.23 7.81
CA ASP A 219 -24.42 43.66 8.38
C ASP A 219 -25.52 44.72 8.26
N SER A 220 -26.36 44.51 7.25
CA SER A 220 -27.47 45.38 6.87
C SER A 220 -28.57 45.44 7.94
N PHE A 221 -28.72 44.38 8.74
CA PHE A 221 -29.72 44.31 9.81
C PHE A 221 -29.33 45.20 10.98
N LYS A 222 -28.08 45.10 11.45
CA LYS A 222 -27.55 45.98 12.52
C LYS A 222 -27.05 47.33 11.98
N LYS A 223 -27.08 47.55 10.66
CA LYS A 223 -26.57 48.75 9.98
C LYS A 223 -25.12 49.05 10.33
N GLN A 224 -24.28 48.02 10.32
CA GLN A 224 -22.87 48.11 10.70
C GLN A 224 -21.95 47.62 9.59
N VAL A 225 -20.78 48.24 9.46
CA VAL A 225 -19.71 47.75 8.57
C VAL A 225 -18.79 46.84 9.37
N LEU A 226 -18.63 45.59 8.92
CA LEU A 226 -17.79 44.57 9.57
C LEU A 226 -16.37 44.56 8.99
N LEU A 227 -16.24 44.76 7.67
CA LEU A 227 -14.95 44.89 6.98
C LEU A 227 -15.00 46.05 6.00
N ARG A 228 -14.18 47.07 6.26
CA ARG A 228 -14.14 48.30 5.45
C ARG A 228 -13.45 48.05 4.12
N GLY A 229 -13.96 48.69 3.07
CA GLY A 229 -13.28 48.79 1.79
C GLY A 229 -12.50 50.10 1.63
N GLY A 230 -12.20 50.46 0.39
CA GLY A 230 -11.56 51.72 0.02
C GLY A 230 -11.13 51.79 -1.45
N PRO A 231 -10.50 52.92 -1.84
CA PRO A 231 -10.07 53.19 -3.22
C PRO A 231 -8.78 52.45 -3.63
N LYS A 232 -8.37 51.41 -2.89
CA LYS A 232 -7.18 50.59 -3.13
C LYS A 232 -7.56 49.11 -3.05
N THR A 233 -6.68 48.22 -3.51
CA THR A 233 -6.85 46.78 -3.32
C THR A 233 -6.77 46.42 -1.84
N ILE A 234 -7.81 45.76 -1.32
CA ILE A 234 -7.83 45.10 -0.02
C ILE A 234 -7.71 43.60 -0.27
N ASN A 235 -6.66 42.98 0.26
CA ASN A 235 -6.48 41.53 0.23
C ASN A 235 -6.93 40.95 1.57
N VAL A 236 -7.64 39.83 1.51
CA VAL A 236 -8.14 39.08 2.66
C VAL A 236 -7.59 37.67 2.59
N ASP A 237 -6.75 37.30 3.56
CA ASP A 237 -6.16 35.96 3.63
C ASP A 237 -7.17 34.96 4.18
N THR A 238 -7.63 35.14 5.43
CA THR A 238 -8.83 34.48 5.98
C THR A 238 -9.54 35.39 6.97
N TRP A 239 -10.80 35.69 6.73
CA TRP A 239 -11.64 36.54 7.58
C TRP A 239 -13.08 36.04 7.56
N GLY A 240 -13.79 36.10 8.70
CA GLY A 240 -15.18 35.68 8.71
C GLY A 240 -15.93 36.00 9.99
N PHE A 241 -17.21 35.61 9.99
CA PHE A 241 -18.07 35.60 11.17
C PHE A 241 -18.84 34.28 11.27
N GLY A 242 -19.05 33.80 12.49
CA GLY A 242 -19.61 32.47 12.76
C GLY A 242 -18.96 31.80 13.96
N ARG A 243 -19.43 30.60 14.32
CA ARG A 243 -18.89 29.85 15.46
C ARG A 243 -17.58 29.16 15.07
N VAL A 244 -16.53 29.32 15.86
CA VAL A 244 -15.23 28.70 15.64
C VAL A 244 -14.92 27.81 16.84
N THR A 245 -14.52 26.57 16.57
CA THR A 245 -13.93 25.69 17.57
C THR A 245 -12.41 25.85 17.53
N SER A 246 -11.84 26.35 18.62
CA SER A 246 -10.40 26.56 18.76
C SER A 246 -9.62 25.24 18.81
N ALA A 247 -8.29 25.33 18.70
CA ALA A 247 -7.40 24.18 18.87
C ALA A 247 -7.56 23.49 20.24
N ASN A 248 -8.04 24.21 21.27
CA ASN A 248 -8.25 23.68 22.62
C ASN A 248 -9.69 23.16 22.83
N GLY A 249 -10.50 23.04 21.78
CA GLY A 249 -11.87 22.52 21.84
C GLY A 249 -12.93 23.52 22.33
N THR A 250 -12.58 24.77 22.62
CA THR A 250 -13.55 25.80 23.01
C THR A 250 -14.25 26.37 21.78
N THR A 251 -15.58 26.41 21.82
CA THR A 251 -16.38 26.94 20.69
C THR A 251 -17.02 28.28 21.05
N ALA A 252 -16.74 29.32 20.27
CA ALA A 252 -17.25 30.67 20.48
C ALA A 252 -17.67 31.33 19.16
N PHE A 253 -18.57 32.32 19.22
CA PHE A 253 -18.94 33.11 18.05
C PHE A 253 -17.89 34.19 17.79
N HIS A 254 -17.37 34.22 16.56
CA HIS A 254 -16.50 35.26 16.04
C HIS A 254 -17.35 36.24 15.23
N ASN A 255 -17.36 37.51 15.62
CA ASN A 255 -18.16 38.54 14.97
C ASN A 255 -17.30 39.43 14.05
N GLY A 256 -16.82 38.85 12.95
CA GLY A 256 -16.03 39.56 11.94
C GLY A 256 -14.58 39.75 12.38
N ALA A 257 -13.75 38.73 12.18
CA ALA A 257 -12.34 38.77 12.55
C ALA A 257 -11.47 37.96 11.58
N ASN A 258 -10.17 38.27 11.58
CA ASN A 258 -9.18 37.41 10.94
C ASN A 258 -9.12 36.07 11.69
N LEU A 259 -8.92 34.99 10.93
CA LEU A 259 -8.73 33.65 11.47
C LEU A 259 -7.39 33.09 11.02
N ASP A 260 -6.91 32.09 11.76
CA ASP A 260 -5.78 31.29 11.32
C ASP A 260 -6.08 30.67 9.94
N SER A 261 -5.06 30.64 9.09
CA SER A 261 -5.16 30.18 7.71
C SER A 261 -4.22 28.99 7.49
N PRO A 262 -4.63 27.97 6.73
CA PRO A 262 -3.70 26.96 6.27
C PRO A 262 -2.64 27.57 5.36
N VAL A 263 -1.43 27.05 5.44
CA VAL A 263 -0.49 27.15 4.33
C VAL A 263 -1.02 26.24 3.23
N ARG A 264 -1.30 26.79 2.05
CA ARG A 264 -1.74 25.99 0.92
C ARG A 264 -0.51 25.40 0.24
N ASP A 265 -0.39 24.07 0.24
CA ASP A 265 0.74 23.39 -0.38
C ASP A 265 0.85 23.76 -1.87
N SER A 266 2.08 23.92 -2.36
CA SER A 266 2.34 24.32 -3.75
C SER A 266 1.78 23.34 -4.78
N SER A 267 1.66 22.05 -4.43
CA SER A 267 1.05 21.01 -5.27
C SER A 267 -0.46 21.19 -5.44
N LEU A 268 -1.16 21.83 -4.49
CA LEU A 268 -2.61 22.00 -4.49
C LEU A 268 -3.09 23.30 -5.17
N VAL A 269 -2.17 24.20 -5.50
CA VAL A 269 -2.50 25.58 -5.89
C VAL A 269 -1.89 25.98 -7.23
N THR A 270 -2.39 27.09 -7.76
CA THR A 270 -1.92 27.73 -8.98
C THR A 270 -1.89 29.26 -8.85
N GLY A 271 -1.08 29.90 -9.70
CA GLY A 271 -0.96 31.35 -9.80
C GLY A 271 -0.24 32.03 -8.62
N ALA A 272 0.07 33.32 -8.80
CA ALA A 272 0.87 34.10 -7.85
C ALA A 272 0.21 34.35 -6.48
N ARG A 273 -1.08 34.03 -6.32
CA ARG A 273 -1.82 34.13 -5.04
C ARG A 273 -2.15 32.76 -4.45
N SER A 274 -1.56 31.66 -4.93
CA SER A 274 -1.83 30.33 -4.39
C SER A 274 -3.34 29.98 -4.37
N GLN A 275 -4.02 30.22 -5.49
CA GLN A 275 -5.43 29.84 -5.65
C GLN A 275 -5.53 28.34 -5.72
N PHE A 276 -6.56 27.72 -5.14
CA PHE A 276 -6.69 26.27 -5.31
C PHE A 276 -6.83 25.94 -6.80
N PHE A 277 -6.14 24.88 -7.22
CA PHE A 277 -6.16 24.50 -8.61
C PHE A 277 -7.58 24.06 -9.02
N THR A 278 -8.00 24.56 -10.18
CA THR A 278 -9.28 24.22 -10.81
C THR A 278 -9.02 23.88 -12.27
N ARG A 279 -9.65 22.80 -12.74
CA ARG A 279 -9.58 22.34 -14.12
C ARG A 279 -10.98 22.08 -14.63
N ARG A 280 -11.28 22.63 -15.80
CA ARG A 280 -12.57 22.44 -16.47
C ARG A 280 -12.64 21.13 -17.20
N ARG A 281 -13.87 20.65 -17.39
CA ARG A 281 -14.15 19.48 -18.22
C ARG A 281 -13.44 19.66 -19.56
N PRO A 282 -12.59 18.70 -19.96
CA PRO A 282 -11.94 18.75 -21.25
C PRO A 282 -12.96 18.78 -22.40
N LYS A 283 -12.84 19.75 -23.29
CA LYS A 283 -13.72 19.90 -24.46
C LYS A 283 -13.27 19.09 -25.68
N TYR A 284 -11.98 18.76 -25.73
CA TYR A 284 -11.32 18.04 -26.85
C TYR A 284 -11.47 18.74 -28.22
N ASP A 285 -11.52 20.08 -28.19
CA ASP A 285 -11.73 20.95 -29.35
C ASP A 285 -10.60 20.87 -30.40
N ASP A 286 -9.45 20.32 -30.02
CA ASP A 286 -8.24 20.16 -30.83
C ASP A 286 -8.18 18.84 -31.62
N LEU A 287 -9.12 17.92 -31.40
CA LEU A 287 -9.09 16.57 -31.98
C LEU A 287 -9.98 16.43 -33.22
N GLY A 288 -9.48 15.70 -34.22
CA GLY A 288 -10.28 15.29 -35.38
C GLY A 288 -11.09 14.02 -35.12
N PHE A 289 -12.18 13.79 -35.88
CA PHE A 289 -13.02 12.60 -35.76
C PHE A 289 -12.25 11.27 -35.87
N SER A 290 -11.14 11.22 -36.62
CA SER A 290 -10.30 10.03 -36.74
C SER A 290 -9.55 9.65 -35.45
N GLN A 291 -9.52 10.55 -34.47
CA GLN A 291 -8.92 10.34 -33.15
C GLN A 291 -9.96 9.99 -32.08
N ILE A 292 -11.22 9.74 -32.48
CA ILE A 292 -12.30 9.32 -31.61
C ILE A 292 -12.68 7.89 -31.99
N ILE A 293 -12.65 6.98 -31.01
CA ILE A 293 -13.02 5.57 -31.21
C ILE A 293 -14.37 5.33 -30.51
N ASP A 294 -15.40 5.06 -31.30
CA ASP A 294 -16.75 4.75 -30.80
C ASP A 294 -16.81 3.30 -30.32
N ALA A 295 -17.20 3.10 -29.06
CA ALA A 295 -17.23 1.78 -28.42
C ALA A 295 -18.17 0.78 -29.14
N LYS A 296 -19.33 1.23 -29.65
CA LYS A 296 -20.28 0.36 -30.34
C LYS A 296 -19.80 0.01 -31.74
N ALA A 297 -19.21 0.97 -32.45
CA ALA A 297 -18.55 0.71 -33.72
C ALA A 297 -17.36 -0.25 -33.56
N TYR A 298 -16.68 -0.20 -32.41
CA TYR A 298 -15.57 -1.08 -32.06
C TYR A 298 -16.01 -2.50 -31.63
N GLY A 299 -17.29 -2.70 -31.37
CA GLY A 299 -17.89 -4.02 -31.15
C GLY A 299 -18.72 -4.18 -29.88
N ALA A 300 -18.65 -3.23 -28.94
CA ALA A 300 -19.39 -3.28 -27.69
C ALA A 300 -20.91 -3.17 -27.98
N LYS A 301 -21.74 -3.88 -27.22
CA LYS A 301 -23.20 -3.87 -27.44
C LYS A 301 -23.88 -2.79 -26.63
N GLY A 302 -23.53 -2.65 -25.36
CA GLY A 302 -24.18 -1.70 -24.46
C GLY A 302 -25.68 -1.98 -24.28
N ASP A 303 -26.09 -3.24 -24.30
CA ASP A 303 -27.49 -3.70 -24.25
C ASP A 303 -27.95 -4.19 -22.86
N GLY A 304 -27.06 -4.13 -21.87
CA GLY A 304 -27.26 -4.57 -20.48
C GLY A 304 -27.29 -6.09 -20.29
N LYS A 305 -26.87 -6.86 -21.30
CA LYS A 305 -26.92 -8.32 -21.31
C LYS A 305 -25.63 -8.95 -21.84
N THR A 306 -25.11 -8.44 -22.95
CA THR A 306 -23.89 -8.94 -23.55
C THR A 306 -22.70 -8.56 -22.68
N ASP A 307 -21.82 -9.53 -22.43
CA ASP A 307 -20.56 -9.27 -21.75
C ASP A 307 -19.63 -8.47 -22.68
N ASP A 308 -19.47 -7.19 -22.37
CA ASP A 308 -18.65 -6.24 -23.12
C ASP A 308 -17.21 -6.16 -22.57
N THR A 309 -16.84 -6.94 -21.54
CA THR A 309 -15.53 -6.87 -20.87
C THR A 309 -14.36 -6.97 -21.85
N ALA A 310 -14.32 -8.02 -22.67
CA ALA A 310 -13.18 -8.26 -23.57
C ALA A 310 -13.02 -7.14 -24.61
N VAL A 311 -14.14 -6.64 -25.13
CA VAL A 311 -14.14 -5.56 -26.13
C VAL A 311 -13.71 -4.24 -25.50
N LEU A 312 -14.19 -3.92 -24.29
CA LEU A 312 -13.80 -2.71 -23.57
C LEU A 312 -12.31 -2.73 -23.18
N LYS A 313 -11.78 -3.86 -22.69
CA LYS A 313 -10.33 -4.03 -22.43
C LYS A 313 -9.50 -3.72 -23.67
N HIS A 314 -9.87 -4.32 -24.81
CA HIS A 314 -9.15 -4.10 -26.06
C HIS A 314 -9.31 -2.66 -26.59
N LEU A 315 -10.49 -2.07 -26.42
CA LEU A 315 -10.77 -0.69 -26.82
C LEU A 315 -9.90 0.31 -26.04
N PHE A 316 -9.85 0.21 -24.71
CA PHE A 316 -9.04 1.11 -23.90
C PHE A 316 -7.55 0.97 -24.20
N SER A 317 -7.06 -0.26 -24.33
CA SER A 317 -5.66 -0.52 -24.72
C SER A 317 -5.31 0.06 -26.09
N ALA A 318 -6.14 -0.17 -27.10
CA ALA A 318 -5.90 0.35 -28.45
C ALA A 318 -5.98 1.88 -28.48
N ALA A 319 -6.96 2.48 -27.81
CA ALA A 319 -7.14 3.93 -27.77
C ALA A 319 -5.96 4.63 -27.05
N ALA A 320 -5.50 4.08 -25.93
CA ALA A 320 -4.34 4.61 -25.21
C ALA A 320 -3.08 4.60 -26.09
N ASN A 321 -2.80 3.47 -26.75
CA ASN A 321 -1.64 3.34 -27.65
C ASN A 321 -1.69 4.32 -28.84
N MET A 322 -2.89 4.63 -29.34
CA MET A 322 -3.09 5.57 -30.44
C MET A 322 -3.17 7.03 -29.98
N SER A 323 -3.11 7.30 -28.67
CA SER A 323 -3.48 8.62 -28.12
C SER A 323 -4.82 9.10 -28.70
N ALA A 324 -5.82 8.23 -28.69
CA ALA A 324 -7.18 8.51 -29.13
C ALA A 324 -8.12 8.74 -27.93
N VAL A 325 -9.32 9.25 -28.19
CA VAL A 325 -10.40 9.40 -27.20
C VAL A 325 -11.40 8.27 -27.40
N VAL A 326 -11.73 7.56 -26.33
CA VAL A 326 -12.81 6.58 -26.32
C VAL A 326 -14.14 7.30 -26.13
N TYR A 327 -15.04 7.15 -27.09
CA TYR A 327 -16.42 7.59 -26.98
C TYR A 327 -17.32 6.42 -26.64
N ILE A 328 -18.06 6.52 -25.53
CA ILE A 328 -19.00 5.48 -25.08
C ILE A 328 -20.43 5.99 -25.31
N PRO A 329 -21.12 5.49 -26.36
CA PRO A 329 -22.52 5.84 -26.61
C PRO A 329 -23.45 5.43 -25.48
N PHE A 330 -24.64 6.03 -25.42
CA PHE A 330 -25.69 5.63 -24.47
C PHE A 330 -25.93 4.11 -24.52
N GLY A 331 -26.00 3.48 -23.34
CA GLY A 331 -26.18 2.04 -23.21
C GLY A 331 -25.76 1.54 -21.83
N VAL A 332 -25.99 0.26 -21.59
CA VAL A 332 -25.54 -0.44 -20.38
C VAL A 332 -24.54 -1.52 -20.80
N TYR A 333 -23.28 -1.35 -20.44
CA TYR A 333 -22.18 -2.22 -20.84
C TYR A 333 -21.88 -3.16 -19.69
N THR A 334 -22.31 -4.42 -19.80
CA THR A 334 -22.11 -5.41 -18.75
C THR A 334 -20.67 -5.89 -18.75
N ILE A 335 -20.06 -5.95 -17.56
CA ILE A 335 -18.73 -6.51 -17.38
C ILE A 335 -18.76 -7.64 -16.35
N THR A 336 -17.96 -8.68 -16.58
CA THR A 336 -17.84 -9.85 -15.69
C THR A 336 -16.46 -10.00 -15.04
N ASP A 337 -15.55 -9.10 -15.38
CA ASP A 337 -14.18 -9.04 -14.89
C ASP A 337 -13.66 -7.60 -14.92
N THR A 338 -12.59 -7.33 -14.16
CA THR A 338 -11.93 -6.03 -14.07
C THR A 338 -11.62 -5.47 -15.44
N VAL A 339 -12.00 -4.22 -15.74
CA VAL A 339 -11.63 -3.50 -16.96
C VAL A 339 -10.59 -2.43 -16.61
N GLU A 340 -9.34 -2.71 -16.97
CA GLU A 340 -8.21 -1.78 -16.81
C GLU A 340 -8.27 -0.67 -17.87
N ILE A 341 -8.03 0.57 -17.44
CA ILE A 341 -7.92 1.75 -18.29
C ILE A 341 -6.46 2.23 -18.23
N PRO A 342 -5.67 2.02 -19.28
CA PRO A 342 -4.25 2.38 -19.27
C PRO A 342 -4.03 3.86 -19.03
N VAL A 343 -2.87 4.19 -18.43
CA VAL A 343 -2.40 5.58 -18.29
C VAL A 343 -2.38 6.28 -19.65
N GLY A 344 -2.83 7.53 -19.69
CA GLY A 344 -2.97 8.32 -20.93
C GLY A 344 -4.32 8.14 -21.65
N SER A 345 -5.19 7.25 -21.16
CA SER A 345 -6.55 7.10 -21.70
C SER A 345 -7.39 8.36 -21.51
N ARG A 346 -8.24 8.66 -22.50
CA ARG A 346 -9.24 9.73 -22.44
C ARG A 346 -10.59 9.16 -22.83
N VAL A 347 -11.59 9.33 -21.97
CA VAL A 347 -12.89 8.68 -22.12
C VAL A 347 -14.01 9.72 -21.99
N ILE A 348 -14.97 9.67 -22.91
CA ILE A 348 -16.17 10.53 -22.89
C ILE A 348 -17.43 9.68 -23.05
N GLY A 349 -18.44 10.00 -22.24
CA GLY A 349 -19.74 9.35 -22.29
C GLY A 349 -20.81 10.17 -23.01
N GLN A 350 -21.71 9.50 -23.74
CA GLN A 350 -22.89 10.14 -24.33
C GLN A 350 -24.06 10.15 -23.35
N ALA A 351 -24.18 11.25 -22.58
CA ALA A 351 -25.24 11.46 -21.59
C ALA A 351 -25.28 10.38 -20.49
N TRP A 352 -25.82 9.19 -20.79
CA TRP A 352 -26.06 8.11 -19.83
C TRP A 352 -25.49 6.74 -20.26
N PRO A 353 -24.17 6.61 -20.51
CA PRO A 353 -23.54 5.29 -20.59
C PRO A 353 -23.27 4.74 -19.19
N GLN A 354 -23.70 3.51 -18.93
CA GLN A 354 -23.45 2.81 -17.67
C GLN A 354 -22.54 1.63 -17.93
N ILE A 355 -21.50 1.45 -17.12
CA ILE A 355 -20.79 0.18 -17.04
C ILE A 355 -21.28 -0.55 -15.79
N MET A 356 -21.73 -1.79 -15.99
CA MET A 356 -22.46 -2.56 -15.00
C MET A 356 -21.71 -3.85 -14.65
N ALA A 357 -21.14 -3.91 -13.46
CA ALA A 357 -20.41 -5.08 -12.98
C ALA A 357 -21.36 -6.19 -12.48
N THR A 358 -21.05 -7.44 -12.82
CA THR A 358 -21.82 -8.62 -12.37
C THR A 358 -21.03 -9.91 -12.49
N GLY A 359 -21.53 -11.00 -11.89
CA GLY A 359 -20.90 -12.32 -11.99
C GLY A 359 -20.04 -12.69 -10.78
N SER A 360 -19.57 -13.93 -10.77
CA SER A 360 -18.95 -14.57 -9.59
C SER A 360 -17.64 -13.92 -9.14
N LYS A 361 -16.94 -13.21 -10.03
CA LYS A 361 -15.71 -12.50 -9.67
C LYS A 361 -15.95 -11.31 -8.74
N PHE A 362 -17.16 -10.78 -8.71
CA PHE A 362 -17.53 -9.64 -7.88
C PHE A 362 -18.47 -10.02 -6.72
N SER A 363 -18.78 -11.30 -6.51
CA SER A 363 -19.79 -11.71 -5.51
C SER A 363 -19.25 -11.87 -4.09
N ASP A 364 -17.94 -11.89 -3.89
CA ASP A 364 -17.32 -12.20 -2.60
C ASP A 364 -16.74 -10.97 -1.91
N ALA A 365 -17.37 -10.53 -0.82
CA ALA A 365 -16.92 -9.38 -0.02
C ALA A 365 -15.63 -9.63 0.77
N LEU A 366 -15.21 -10.89 0.95
CA LEU A 366 -13.93 -11.23 1.58
C LEU A 366 -12.76 -11.18 0.61
N HIS A 367 -13.04 -11.30 -0.69
CA HIS A 367 -12.07 -11.22 -1.78
C HIS A 367 -12.48 -10.14 -2.78
N PRO A 368 -12.49 -8.86 -2.37
CA PRO A 368 -12.97 -7.79 -3.21
C PRO A 368 -12.13 -7.67 -4.49
N ARG A 369 -12.76 -7.25 -5.59
CA ARG A 369 -12.12 -7.08 -6.90
C ARG A 369 -12.58 -5.81 -7.59
N VAL A 370 -11.63 -5.15 -8.25
CA VAL A 370 -11.85 -3.92 -9.03
C VAL A 370 -12.73 -4.19 -10.24
N ALA A 371 -13.75 -3.35 -10.44
CA ALA A 371 -14.61 -3.38 -11.61
C ALA A 371 -14.04 -2.54 -12.77
N ILE A 372 -13.90 -1.22 -12.63
CA ILE A 372 -13.61 -0.30 -13.76
C ILE A 372 -12.83 0.95 -13.31
N GLN A 373 -12.39 1.76 -14.28
CA GLN A 373 -11.69 3.02 -14.07
C GLN A 373 -12.30 4.32 -14.69
N ASN A 374 -13.57 4.42 -15.18
CA ASN A 374 -14.23 5.72 -15.57
C ASN A 374 -15.75 5.60 -15.93
N MET A 375 -16.52 6.72 -15.91
CA MET A 375 -17.97 6.92 -16.27
C MET A 375 -19.04 6.42 -15.28
N MET A 376 -20.34 6.48 -15.64
CA MET A 376 -21.37 6.02 -14.72
C MET A 376 -21.24 4.54 -14.42
N MET A 377 -21.16 4.20 -13.13
CA MET A 377 -20.94 2.83 -12.68
C MET A 377 -22.14 2.31 -11.91
N THR A 378 -22.46 1.05 -12.14
CA THR A 378 -23.47 0.33 -11.36
C THR A 378 -23.12 -1.15 -11.25
N VAL A 379 -23.93 -1.91 -10.53
CA VAL A 379 -23.83 -3.37 -10.44
C VAL A 379 -25.16 -4.01 -10.79
N LYS A 380 -25.11 -5.29 -11.12
CA LYS A 380 -26.29 -6.13 -11.25
C LYS A 380 -26.28 -7.26 -10.23
N GLY A 381 -27.27 -7.23 -9.33
CA GLY A 381 -27.48 -8.20 -8.27
C GLY A 381 -26.43 -8.12 -7.16
N ALA A 382 -26.23 -9.23 -6.44
CA ALA A 382 -25.26 -9.33 -5.35
C ALA A 382 -23.82 -9.35 -5.87
N ALA A 383 -23.23 -8.16 -6.02
CA ALA A 383 -21.83 -7.96 -6.32
C ALA A 383 -21.06 -7.50 -5.05
N ALA A 384 -21.26 -8.20 -3.94
CA ALA A 384 -20.75 -7.82 -2.62
C ALA A 384 -19.22 -7.56 -2.56
N GLY A 385 -18.44 -8.16 -3.46
CA GLY A 385 -17.00 -7.97 -3.62
C GLY A 385 -16.57 -6.89 -4.61
N ALA A 386 -17.49 -6.20 -5.29
CA ALA A 386 -17.11 -5.16 -6.25
C ALA A 386 -16.45 -3.96 -5.54
N ILE A 387 -15.23 -3.63 -5.96
CA ILE A 387 -14.65 -2.29 -5.83
C ILE A 387 -15.02 -1.57 -7.12
N MET A 388 -15.96 -0.62 -7.08
CA MET A 388 -16.51 -0.03 -8.30
C MET A 388 -15.42 0.65 -9.14
N MET A 389 -14.54 1.40 -8.48
CA MET A 389 -13.35 1.97 -9.07
C MET A 389 -12.16 1.98 -8.11
N GLU A 390 -11.01 1.55 -8.63
CA GLU A 390 -9.70 1.75 -8.01
C GLU A 390 -8.87 2.68 -8.88
N TRP A 391 -8.39 3.74 -8.24
CA TRP A 391 -7.71 4.85 -8.87
C TRP A 391 -6.24 4.84 -8.45
N ASN A 392 -5.39 4.34 -9.36
CA ASN A 392 -3.95 4.13 -9.13
C ASN A 392 -3.06 5.18 -9.80
N VAL A 393 -3.62 5.91 -10.76
CA VAL A 393 -2.82 6.80 -11.60
C VAL A 393 -2.41 8.05 -10.84
N HIS A 394 -1.15 8.46 -11.03
CA HIS A 394 -0.64 9.75 -10.60
C HIS A 394 -0.60 10.73 -11.77
N GLU A 395 -0.86 12.00 -11.50
CA GLU A 395 -0.80 13.07 -12.48
C GLU A 395 0.62 13.25 -13.04
N SER A 396 0.73 13.48 -14.36
CA SER A 396 1.98 13.95 -14.99
C SER A 396 2.14 15.47 -14.87
N ASP A 397 1.01 16.17 -14.94
CA ASP A 397 0.85 17.61 -14.77
C ASP A 397 -0.40 17.87 -13.92
N GLN A 398 -0.46 19.02 -13.26
CA GLN A 398 -1.54 19.37 -12.33
C GLN A 398 -2.93 19.14 -12.94
N GLY A 399 -3.71 18.25 -12.31
CA GLY A 399 -5.05 17.84 -12.73
C GLY A 399 -5.12 17.04 -14.02
N SER A 400 -4.00 16.54 -14.58
CA SER A 400 -3.96 15.76 -15.83
C SER A 400 -4.82 14.50 -15.76
N VAL A 401 -4.98 13.92 -14.57
CA VAL A 401 -5.85 12.79 -14.27
C VAL A 401 -7.06 13.26 -13.44
N GLY A 402 -8.26 12.89 -13.86
CA GLY A 402 -9.46 13.35 -13.16
C GLY A 402 -10.79 12.86 -13.72
N LEU A 403 -11.85 13.18 -12.97
CA LEU A 403 -13.24 12.84 -13.24
C LEU A 403 -14.10 14.10 -13.28
N TRP A 404 -14.97 14.21 -14.30
CA TRP A 404 -15.96 15.29 -14.42
C TRP A 404 -17.32 14.70 -14.78
N ASP A 405 -18.40 15.05 -14.07
CA ASP A 405 -19.75 14.47 -14.25
C ASP A 405 -19.70 12.93 -14.36
N THR A 406 -18.93 12.29 -13.49
CA THR A 406 -18.80 10.84 -13.39
C THR A 406 -19.42 10.40 -12.09
N HIS A 407 -20.42 9.51 -12.14
CA HIS A 407 -21.23 9.17 -10.98
C HIS A 407 -21.28 7.66 -10.73
N PHE A 408 -21.43 7.24 -9.49
CA PHE A 408 -21.59 5.86 -9.09
C PHE A 408 -23.02 5.74 -8.57
N ARG A 409 -23.82 4.87 -9.20
CA ARG A 409 -25.19 4.59 -8.77
C ARG A 409 -25.31 3.09 -8.52
N VAL A 410 -25.38 2.70 -7.26
CA VAL A 410 -25.49 1.28 -6.89
C VAL A 410 -26.94 0.93 -6.59
N GLY A 411 -27.58 0.26 -7.55
CA GLY A 411 -28.98 -0.18 -7.48
C GLY A 411 -30.03 0.92 -7.69
N GLY A 412 -31.27 0.62 -7.30
CA GLY A 412 -32.40 1.56 -7.40
C GLY A 412 -32.83 1.89 -8.82
N ALA A 413 -32.57 1.01 -9.80
CA ALA A 413 -32.96 1.25 -11.18
C ALA A 413 -33.23 -0.05 -11.95
N ALA A 414 -33.98 0.07 -13.04
CA ALA A 414 -34.28 -1.04 -13.93
C ALA A 414 -32.99 -1.67 -14.49
N GLY A 415 -32.92 -3.00 -14.40
CA GLY A 415 -31.80 -3.79 -14.90
C GLY A 415 -30.70 -4.09 -13.87
N THR A 416 -30.73 -3.46 -12.69
CA THR A 416 -29.74 -3.71 -11.62
C THR A 416 -30.08 -4.92 -10.76
N ASP A 417 -31.29 -5.48 -10.85
CA ASP A 417 -31.80 -6.52 -9.93
C ASP A 417 -31.70 -6.10 -8.43
N LEU A 418 -31.76 -4.79 -8.19
CA LEU A 418 -31.68 -4.12 -6.89
C LEU A 418 -32.78 -3.05 -6.80
N THR A 419 -33.99 -3.44 -7.17
CA THR A 419 -35.18 -2.56 -7.21
C THR A 419 -36.02 -2.74 -5.96
N VAL A 420 -37.14 -2.00 -5.80
CA VAL A 420 -38.09 -2.21 -4.70
C VAL A 420 -38.62 -3.64 -4.62
N LYS A 421 -38.67 -4.34 -5.76
CA LYS A 421 -39.08 -5.74 -5.85
C LYS A 421 -38.04 -6.68 -5.21
N ASP A 422 -36.76 -6.34 -5.33
CA ASP A 422 -35.64 -7.19 -4.92
C ASP A 422 -35.18 -6.86 -3.49
N CYS A 423 -35.18 -5.57 -3.15
CA CYS A 423 -34.59 -4.99 -1.95
C CYS A 423 -35.58 -4.11 -1.16
N PRO A 424 -36.75 -4.61 -0.75
CA PRO A 424 -37.73 -3.80 -0.02
C PRO A 424 -37.20 -3.37 1.35
N LYS A 425 -37.50 -2.13 1.75
CA LYS A 425 -37.13 -1.63 3.08
C LYS A 425 -37.77 -2.41 4.22
N LEU A 426 -37.15 -2.33 5.41
CA LEU A 426 -37.71 -2.86 6.67
C LEU A 426 -38.02 -4.36 6.63
N SER A 427 -37.27 -5.12 5.84
CA SER A 427 -37.39 -6.58 5.75
C SER A 427 -36.99 -7.29 7.05
N GLY A 428 -36.31 -6.59 7.96
CA GLY A 428 -35.92 -7.07 9.30
C GLY A 428 -34.74 -8.06 9.30
N LYS A 429 -34.18 -8.38 8.13
CA LYS A 429 -32.99 -9.22 7.94
C LYS A 429 -32.22 -8.73 6.72
N VAL A 430 -30.90 -8.83 6.74
CA VAL A 430 -30.09 -8.55 5.54
C VAL A 430 -30.47 -9.52 4.44
N ASN A 431 -30.94 -8.99 3.30
CA ASN A 431 -31.06 -9.76 2.07
C ASN A 431 -29.68 -9.82 1.41
N LYS A 432 -29.08 -11.02 1.35
CA LYS A 432 -27.77 -11.21 0.70
C LYS A 432 -27.76 -10.79 -0.77
N ASN A 433 -28.90 -10.88 -1.46
CA ASN A 433 -29.03 -10.44 -2.84
C ASN A 433 -28.93 -8.91 -3.01
N CYS A 434 -29.08 -8.16 -1.92
CA CYS A 434 -29.00 -6.69 -1.88
C CYS A 434 -27.65 -6.18 -1.38
N VAL A 435 -26.68 -7.07 -1.12
CA VAL A 435 -25.31 -6.70 -0.79
C VAL A 435 -24.57 -6.47 -2.10
N ALA A 436 -24.37 -5.20 -2.44
CA ALA A 436 -24.19 -4.76 -3.82
C ALA A 436 -22.75 -4.38 -4.17
N ALA A 437 -21.94 -3.90 -3.22
CA ALA A 437 -20.53 -3.58 -3.45
C ALA A 437 -19.73 -3.50 -2.14
N SER A 438 -18.42 -3.73 -2.22
CA SER A 438 -17.49 -3.59 -1.08
C SER A 438 -17.03 -2.15 -0.88
N LEU A 439 -16.73 -1.43 -1.97
CA LEU A 439 -16.20 -0.08 -1.98
C LEU A 439 -16.60 0.65 -3.28
N MET A 440 -16.95 1.94 -3.23
CA MET A 440 -17.24 2.72 -4.43
C MET A 440 -15.98 3.28 -5.10
N LEU A 441 -15.13 3.97 -4.35
CA LEU A 441 -13.91 4.51 -4.91
C LEU A 441 -12.73 4.36 -3.94
N HIS A 442 -11.62 3.85 -4.46
CA HIS A 442 -10.34 3.77 -3.77
C HIS A 442 -9.30 4.63 -4.48
N LEU A 443 -8.77 5.66 -3.81
CA LEU A 443 -7.57 6.37 -4.26
C LEU A 443 -6.39 5.77 -3.50
N THR A 444 -5.58 4.98 -4.19
CA THR A 444 -4.45 4.27 -3.59
C THR A 444 -3.30 5.22 -3.22
N PRO A 445 -2.32 4.79 -2.40
CA PRO A 445 -1.28 5.68 -1.86
C PRO A 445 -0.52 6.50 -2.90
N ASP A 446 -0.14 5.89 -4.02
CA ASP A 446 0.65 6.53 -5.08
C ASP A 446 -0.19 7.29 -6.11
N SER A 447 -1.51 7.36 -5.91
CA SER A 447 -2.40 8.04 -6.84
C SER A 447 -2.51 9.54 -6.57
N SER A 448 -2.99 10.29 -7.55
CA SER A 448 -3.42 11.68 -7.41
C SER A 448 -4.68 11.91 -8.25
N GLY A 449 -5.50 12.94 -7.99
CA GLY A 449 -6.75 13.07 -8.74
C GLY A 449 -7.51 14.39 -8.62
N TYR A 450 -8.05 14.85 -9.74
CA TYR A 450 -9.01 15.96 -9.80
C TYR A 450 -10.43 15.44 -10.03
N LEU A 451 -11.31 15.52 -9.03
CA LEU A 451 -12.69 15.03 -9.12
C LEU A 451 -13.66 16.21 -8.99
N GLU A 452 -14.51 16.40 -10.00
CA GLU A 452 -15.47 17.50 -10.06
C GLU A 452 -16.87 16.99 -10.38
N ASN A 453 -17.84 17.34 -9.53
CA ASN A 453 -19.22 16.87 -9.62
C ASN A 453 -19.31 15.33 -9.70
N VAL A 454 -18.64 14.64 -8.78
CA VAL A 454 -18.67 13.18 -8.66
C VAL A 454 -19.65 12.80 -7.56
N TRP A 455 -20.67 12.02 -7.91
CA TRP A 455 -21.71 11.60 -6.96
C TRP A 455 -21.69 10.09 -6.82
N MET A 456 -21.56 9.61 -5.59
CA MET A 456 -21.48 8.21 -5.22
C MET A 456 -22.68 7.85 -4.36
N TRP A 457 -23.66 7.22 -4.97
CA TRP A 457 -24.97 7.00 -4.37
C TRP A 457 -25.28 5.52 -4.28
N THR A 458 -25.38 5.02 -3.05
CA THR A 458 -26.06 3.75 -2.78
C THR A 458 -27.54 4.04 -2.73
N ALA A 459 -28.33 3.40 -3.58
CA ALA A 459 -29.71 3.82 -3.75
C ALA A 459 -30.54 3.66 -2.46
N ASP A 460 -31.05 4.77 -1.93
CA ASP A 460 -31.97 4.80 -0.79
C ASP A 460 -33.43 4.60 -1.22
N HIS A 461 -33.72 4.81 -2.51
CA HIS A 461 -35.02 4.60 -3.14
C HIS A 461 -34.91 4.07 -4.57
N ASP A 462 -35.99 3.47 -5.05
CA ASP A 462 -36.12 3.03 -6.44
C ASP A 462 -36.46 4.22 -7.34
N PHE A 463 -35.51 4.59 -8.20
CA PHE A 463 -35.60 5.76 -9.06
C PHE A 463 -36.64 5.59 -10.18
N ASP A 464 -36.93 4.36 -10.58
CA ASP A 464 -37.80 4.06 -11.72
C ASP A 464 -39.27 3.82 -11.32
N THR A 465 -39.61 3.94 -10.03
CA THR A 465 -41.02 3.94 -9.57
C THR A 465 -41.57 5.36 -9.45
N ALA A 466 -42.85 5.52 -9.74
CA ALA A 466 -43.51 6.83 -9.69
C ALA A 466 -43.58 7.41 -8.26
N ASP A 467 -43.62 6.54 -7.25
CA ASP A 467 -43.64 6.90 -5.83
C ASP A 467 -42.25 6.97 -5.19
N GLN A 468 -41.19 6.61 -5.93
CA GLN A 468 -39.81 6.57 -5.47
C GLN A 468 -39.67 5.84 -4.14
N THR A 469 -40.13 4.59 -4.10
CA THR A 469 -40.20 3.81 -2.86
C THR A 469 -38.81 3.58 -2.28
N HIS A 470 -38.64 3.80 -0.98
CA HIS A 470 -37.39 3.47 -0.28
C HIS A 470 -37.03 1.97 -0.34
N ILE A 471 -35.73 1.68 -0.41
CA ILE A 471 -35.15 0.33 -0.55
C ILE A 471 -33.92 0.12 0.34
N ASP A 472 -33.60 -1.14 0.66
CA ASP A 472 -32.43 -1.51 1.48
C ASP A 472 -31.33 -2.13 0.59
N ILE A 473 -30.37 -1.32 0.14
CA ILE A 473 -29.17 -1.77 -0.58
C ILE A 473 -27.94 -1.57 0.31
N TYR A 474 -27.04 -2.56 0.33
CA TYR A 474 -25.86 -2.54 1.18
C TYR A 474 -24.60 -2.39 0.34
N VAL A 475 -23.94 -1.24 0.47
CA VAL A 475 -22.57 -1.00 0.01
C VAL A 475 -21.69 -0.77 1.23
N GLY A 476 -20.54 -1.43 1.29
CA GLY A 476 -19.69 -1.38 2.47
C GLY A 476 -19.14 0.02 2.72
N ARG A 477 -18.49 0.60 1.71
CA ARG A 477 -17.65 1.78 1.83
C ARG A 477 -17.88 2.74 0.67
N GLY A 478 -17.81 4.02 0.97
CA GLY A 478 -17.92 5.10 0.00
C GLY A 478 -16.60 5.35 -0.73
N MET A 479 -15.93 6.44 -0.37
CA MET A 479 -14.62 6.84 -0.89
C MET A 479 -13.52 6.63 0.16
N LEU A 480 -12.55 5.76 -0.15
CA LEU A 480 -11.32 5.57 0.60
C LEU A 480 -10.18 6.35 -0.10
N ILE A 481 -9.50 7.21 0.65
CA ILE A 481 -8.44 8.07 0.16
C ILE A 481 -7.17 7.77 0.96
N GLU A 482 -6.17 7.20 0.29
CA GLU A 482 -4.84 6.95 0.82
C GLU A 482 -3.75 7.73 0.07
N SER A 483 -4.13 8.29 -1.09
CA SER A 483 -3.35 9.19 -1.92
C SER A 483 -2.51 10.17 -1.08
N LYS A 484 -1.21 10.22 -1.39
CA LYS A 484 -0.29 11.26 -0.87
C LYS A 484 -0.43 12.60 -1.62
N GLY A 485 -1.36 12.63 -2.57
CA GLY A 485 -1.78 13.80 -3.31
C GLY A 485 -0.89 14.14 -4.50
N PRO A 486 -1.20 15.25 -5.18
CA PRO A 486 -2.28 16.18 -4.84
C PRO A 486 -3.68 15.65 -5.24
N THR A 487 -4.67 15.84 -4.37
CA THR A 487 -6.06 15.42 -4.63
C THR A 487 -7.03 16.58 -4.42
N TRP A 488 -7.90 16.82 -5.41
CA TRP A 488 -8.95 17.85 -5.38
C TRP A 488 -10.34 17.23 -5.53
N LEU A 489 -11.21 17.48 -4.56
CA LEU A 489 -12.59 16.99 -4.55
C LEU A 489 -13.56 18.18 -4.56
N TRP A 490 -14.05 18.54 -5.75
CA TRP A 490 -14.91 19.68 -5.97
C TRP A 490 -16.38 19.28 -6.14
N GLY A 491 -17.21 19.60 -5.15
CA GLY A 491 -18.64 19.27 -5.18
C GLY A 491 -18.90 17.76 -5.25
N THR A 492 -18.11 16.96 -4.53
CA THR A 492 -18.31 15.51 -4.46
C THR A 492 -19.34 15.14 -3.40
N SER A 493 -20.11 14.08 -3.64
CA SER A 493 -21.07 13.55 -2.67
C SER A 493 -20.94 12.03 -2.57
N VAL A 494 -20.99 11.50 -1.36
CA VAL A 494 -20.96 10.05 -1.08
C VAL A 494 -22.02 9.72 -0.05
N GLU A 495 -22.94 8.82 -0.39
CA GLU A 495 -24.16 8.62 0.40
C GLU A 495 -24.51 7.13 0.59
N HIS A 496 -25.06 6.86 1.78
CA HIS A 496 -25.73 5.63 2.18
C HIS A 496 -24.87 4.35 2.18
N CYS A 497 -23.55 4.48 2.33
CA CYS A 497 -22.67 3.34 2.60
C CYS A 497 -22.72 2.92 4.07
N VAL A 498 -22.49 1.65 4.36
CA VAL A 498 -22.70 1.02 5.68
C VAL A 498 -21.65 1.42 6.71
N LEU A 499 -20.38 1.54 6.31
CA LEU A 499 -19.25 1.82 7.23
C LEU A 499 -18.90 3.29 7.28
N TYR A 500 -18.65 3.88 6.12
CA TYR A 500 -18.30 5.29 5.98
C TYR A 500 -18.61 5.81 4.58
N GLN A 501 -18.82 7.13 4.50
CA GLN A 501 -18.97 7.83 3.23
C GLN A 501 -17.61 8.31 2.71
N TYR A 502 -16.82 9.02 3.54
CA TYR A 502 -15.43 9.38 3.24
C TYR A 502 -14.49 8.88 4.34
N GLN A 503 -13.37 8.28 3.94
CA GLN A 503 -12.27 7.95 4.83
C GLN A 503 -10.94 8.36 4.21
N LEU A 504 -10.19 9.19 4.93
CA LEU A 504 -8.79 9.50 4.66
C LEU A 504 -7.94 8.66 5.61
N SER A 505 -7.07 7.84 5.05
CA SER A 505 -6.23 6.88 5.77
C SER A 505 -4.79 7.05 5.33
N GLY A 506 -3.97 7.70 6.16
CA GLY A 506 -2.60 8.05 5.76
C GLY A 506 -2.50 9.09 4.65
N ALA A 507 -3.61 9.75 4.26
CA ALA A 507 -3.65 10.62 3.09
C ALA A 507 -2.86 11.92 3.31
N GLN A 508 -2.34 12.50 2.23
CA GLN A 508 -1.65 13.79 2.26
C GLN A 508 -2.09 14.70 1.11
N ASN A 509 -2.01 16.01 1.31
CA ASN A 509 -2.25 17.03 0.28
C ASN A 509 -3.63 16.85 -0.40
N VAL A 510 -4.69 16.91 0.40
CA VAL A 510 -6.08 16.76 -0.06
C VAL A 510 -6.85 18.04 0.19
N VAL A 511 -7.50 18.57 -0.85
CA VAL A 511 -8.50 19.64 -0.70
C VAL A 511 -9.88 19.13 -1.13
N MET A 512 -10.89 19.40 -0.32
CA MET A 512 -12.25 18.95 -0.58
C MET A 512 -13.29 20.02 -0.23
N GLY A 513 -14.20 20.33 -1.15
CA GLY A 513 -15.15 21.43 -1.00
C GLY A 513 -16.22 21.51 -2.11
N LEU A 514 -17.51 21.67 -1.82
CA LEU A 514 -18.15 21.15 -0.62
C LEU A 514 -18.28 19.63 -0.78
N ILE A 515 -17.97 18.89 0.28
CA ILE A 515 -18.32 17.47 0.35
C ILE A 515 -19.69 17.31 1.00
N GLN A 516 -20.48 16.34 0.53
CA GLN A 516 -21.78 16.05 1.15
C GLN A 516 -21.99 14.56 1.36
N THR A 517 -22.72 14.22 2.44
CA THR A 517 -22.99 12.84 2.83
C THR A 517 -24.36 12.63 3.47
N GLU A 518 -24.92 11.44 3.32
CA GLU A 518 -26.04 10.94 4.12
C GLU A 518 -25.75 9.54 4.69
N ALA A 519 -26.13 9.30 5.94
CA ALA A 519 -26.16 7.94 6.50
C ALA A 519 -27.27 7.10 5.82
N PRO A 520 -27.11 5.77 5.68
CA PRO A 520 -28.15 4.91 5.11
C PRO A 520 -29.38 4.85 6.01
N TYR A 521 -30.57 4.98 5.41
CA TYR A 521 -31.81 5.20 6.16
C TYR A 521 -32.25 4.01 7.02
N PHE A 522 -31.84 2.81 6.65
CA PHE A 522 -32.12 1.59 7.39
C PHE A 522 -31.34 1.48 8.70
N GLN A 523 -30.18 2.15 8.83
CA GLN A 523 -29.37 2.04 10.04
C GLN A 523 -30.15 2.60 11.24
N SER A 524 -30.19 1.89 12.37
CA SER A 524 -29.30 0.80 12.78
C SER A 524 -29.81 -0.65 12.56
N VAL A 525 -30.59 -0.95 11.52
CA VAL A 525 -30.96 -2.36 11.19
C VAL A 525 -30.58 -2.69 9.75
N PRO A 526 -29.51 -3.47 9.52
CA PRO A 526 -28.53 -3.91 10.53
C PRO A 526 -27.72 -2.73 11.11
N GLU A 527 -27.09 -2.97 12.25
CA GLU A 527 -26.10 -2.06 12.85
C GLU A 527 -24.81 -2.15 12.04
N ALA A 528 -24.09 -1.04 11.84
CA ALA A 528 -22.74 -1.11 11.28
C ALA A 528 -21.84 -1.93 12.22
N PRO A 529 -20.94 -2.80 11.72
CA PRO A 529 -20.48 -2.91 10.33
C PRO A 529 -21.29 -3.86 9.43
N ALA A 530 -22.30 -4.56 9.97
CA ALA A 530 -23.02 -5.58 9.21
C ALA A 530 -23.77 -4.98 7.99
N PRO A 531 -23.78 -5.66 6.84
CA PRO A 531 -23.36 -7.06 6.63
C PRO A 531 -21.89 -7.27 6.26
N PHE A 532 -21.06 -6.24 6.36
CA PHE A 532 -19.63 -6.32 6.02
C PHE A 532 -18.80 -6.63 7.26
N THR A 533 -17.69 -7.32 7.05
CA THR A 533 -16.66 -7.49 8.07
C THR A 533 -15.62 -6.37 7.91
N PRO A 534 -15.19 -5.69 8.99
CA PRO A 534 -14.05 -4.77 8.95
C PRO A 534 -12.75 -5.51 8.63
N GLY A 535 -11.78 -4.84 8.00
CA GLY A 535 -10.42 -5.33 7.79
C GLY A 535 -10.07 -5.65 6.33
N ALA A 536 -11.05 -5.62 5.42
CA ALA A 536 -10.80 -5.76 3.99
C ALA A 536 -10.01 -4.57 3.43
N PHE A 537 -10.16 -3.39 4.05
CA PHE A 537 -9.46 -2.16 3.68
C PHE A 537 -8.82 -1.51 4.90
N PRO A 538 -7.73 -0.73 4.71
CA PRO A 538 -7.03 -0.05 5.79
C PRO A 538 -7.96 0.79 6.67
N ASN A 539 -7.78 0.66 7.98
CA ASN A 539 -8.47 1.44 9.01
C ASN A 539 -10.01 1.32 9.02
N ASP A 540 -10.61 0.24 8.51
CA ASP A 540 -12.05 0.02 8.58
C ASP A 540 -12.65 0.20 10.00
N PRO A 541 -13.80 0.88 10.15
CA PRO A 541 -14.40 1.10 11.46
C PRO A 541 -15.06 -0.19 12.00
N GLY A 542 -14.67 -0.60 13.21
CA GLY A 542 -15.20 -1.80 13.87
C GLY A 542 -16.48 -1.60 14.70
N PHE A 543 -16.81 -0.37 15.10
CA PHE A 543 -17.97 -0.01 15.96
C PHE A 543 -18.09 -0.79 17.29
N LYS A 544 -17.00 -1.41 17.76
CA LYS A 544 -16.98 -2.22 19.00
C LYS A 544 -17.10 -1.38 20.27
N ASP A 545 -16.85 -0.08 20.20
CA ASP A 545 -17.04 0.89 21.28
C ASP A 545 -18.53 1.23 21.53
N CYS A 546 -19.43 0.78 20.67
CA CYS A 546 -20.86 0.97 20.84
C CYS A 546 -21.45 -0.04 21.85
N SER A 547 -22.07 0.48 22.92
CA SER A 547 -22.76 -0.37 23.89
C SER A 547 -24.13 -0.80 23.37
N SER A 548 -24.67 -1.93 23.87
CA SER A 548 -26.02 -2.36 23.53
C SER A 548 -27.13 -1.34 23.86
N LYS A 549 -26.85 -0.35 24.73
CA LYS A 549 -27.80 0.70 25.12
C LYS A 549 -27.90 1.84 24.11
N ASN A 550 -26.82 2.13 23.38
CA ASN A 550 -26.75 3.21 22.39
C ASN A 550 -26.41 2.72 20.98
N ALA A 551 -26.32 1.42 20.74
CA ALA A 551 -26.06 0.84 19.41
C ALA A 551 -26.97 1.40 18.31
N ARG A 552 -28.20 1.82 18.66
CA ARG A 552 -29.14 2.44 17.71
C ARG A 552 -28.68 3.77 17.10
N SER A 553 -27.90 4.56 17.82
CA SER A 553 -27.38 5.85 17.36
C SER A 553 -25.86 5.86 17.24
N CYS A 554 -25.17 4.91 17.88
CA CYS A 554 -23.71 4.78 17.83
C CYS A 554 -23.22 4.01 16.60
N ALA A 555 -23.82 2.86 16.29
CA ALA A 555 -23.38 1.98 15.21
C ALA A 555 -24.01 2.37 13.86
N VAL A 556 -23.71 3.61 13.44
CA VAL A 556 -24.18 4.25 12.21
C VAL A 556 -22.96 4.73 11.42
N ALA A 557 -23.04 4.64 10.09
CA ALA A 557 -21.94 4.96 9.20
C ALA A 557 -21.33 6.33 9.46
N TRP A 558 -20.01 6.41 9.42
CA TRP A 558 -19.30 7.68 9.53
C TRP A 558 -19.51 8.52 8.26
N ALA A 559 -19.71 9.82 8.40
CA ALA A 559 -19.73 10.71 7.25
C ALA A 559 -18.32 11.01 6.75
N LEU A 560 -17.42 11.37 7.67
CA LEU A 560 -16.03 11.68 7.40
C LEU A 560 -15.14 11.04 8.48
N ARG A 561 -14.09 10.36 8.07
CA ARG A 561 -13.01 9.91 8.95
C ARG A 561 -11.67 10.41 8.43
N ILE A 562 -10.84 10.97 9.30
CA ILE A 562 -9.48 11.39 8.97
C ILE A 562 -8.53 10.72 9.96
N ILE A 563 -7.67 9.83 9.46
CA ILE A 563 -6.84 8.95 10.27
C ILE A 563 -5.41 9.00 9.71
N ASP A 564 -4.42 9.23 10.58
CA ASP A 564 -2.99 9.30 10.21
C ASP A 564 -2.69 10.22 9.02
N SER A 565 -3.52 11.24 8.78
CA SER A 565 -3.46 12.07 7.58
C SER A 565 -2.89 13.45 7.89
N SER A 566 -2.38 14.13 6.85
CA SER A 566 -1.84 15.49 6.98
C SER A 566 -2.07 16.37 5.77
N ALA A 567 -1.97 17.69 5.92
CA ALA A 567 -2.23 18.66 4.85
C ALA A 567 -3.61 18.44 4.19
N VAL A 568 -4.65 18.31 5.02
CA VAL A 568 -6.03 18.10 4.58
C VAL A 568 -6.82 19.39 4.78
N HIS A 569 -7.38 19.91 3.70
CA HIS A 569 -8.20 21.12 3.68
C HIS A 569 -9.65 20.78 3.31
N VAL A 570 -10.49 20.62 4.31
CA VAL A 570 -11.94 20.55 4.14
C VAL A 570 -12.48 21.97 4.09
N LEU A 571 -12.71 22.50 2.89
CA LEU A 571 -13.18 23.88 2.70
C LEU A 571 -14.64 24.04 3.11
N SER A 572 -15.45 23.01 2.89
CA SER A 572 -16.80 22.90 3.43
C SER A 572 -17.31 21.46 3.41
N ALA A 573 -18.16 21.12 4.36
CA ALA A 573 -18.77 19.81 4.47
C ALA A 573 -20.23 19.88 4.94
N GLY A 574 -21.12 19.15 4.27
CA GLY A 574 -22.52 18.94 4.66
C GLY A 574 -22.77 17.47 5.03
N LEU A 575 -22.79 17.17 6.34
CA LEU A 575 -22.80 15.79 6.84
C LEU A 575 -24.13 15.46 7.52
N TYR A 576 -24.96 14.58 6.94
CA TYR A 576 -26.35 14.43 7.39
C TYR A 576 -26.71 13.02 7.86
N SER A 577 -27.53 12.96 8.91
CA SER A 577 -28.19 11.76 9.40
C SER A 577 -29.69 12.07 9.60
N PHE A 578 -30.53 11.56 8.71
CA PHE A 578 -31.96 11.93 8.67
C PHE A 578 -32.86 10.98 9.46
N PHE A 579 -32.41 9.74 9.65
CA PHE A 579 -33.27 8.65 10.10
C PHE A 579 -32.61 7.82 11.20
N SER A 580 -33.45 7.14 11.96
CA SER A 580 -33.07 5.98 12.73
C SER A 580 -34.05 4.85 12.42
N ARG A 581 -33.65 3.92 11.53
CA ARG A 581 -34.50 2.83 11.01
C ARG A 581 -35.74 3.36 10.28
N TYR A 582 -35.54 4.26 9.31
CA TYR A 582 -36.58 4.99 8.58
C TYR A 582 -37.52 5.87 9.43
N ASP A 583 -37.31 5.98 10.74
CA ASP A 583 -38.04 6.90 11.60
C ASP A 583 -37.29 8.25 11.72
N GLN A 584 -38.04 9.35 11.58
CA GLN A 584 -37.50 10.72 11.67
C GLN A 584 -37.79 11.38 13.02
N THR A 585 -38.27 10.66 14.04
CA THR A 585 -38.58 11.25 15.36
C THR A 585 -37.35 11.90 15.98
N CYS A 586 -36.14 11.39 15.70
CA CYS A 586 -34.88 12.00 16.13
C CYS A 586 -34.69 13.45 15.63
N LEU A 587 -35.15 13.78 14.42
CA LEU A 587 -35.17 15.15 13.91
C LEU A 587 -36.44 15.89 14.32
N ASN A 588 -37.61 15.30 14.11
CA ASN A 588 -38.92 15.95 14.28
C ASN A 588 -39.21 16.35 15.74
N SER A 589 -38.58 15.69 16.72
CA SER A 589 -38.66 16.10 18.12
C SER A 589 -37.76 17.29 18.48
N GLY A 590 -36.97 17.81 17.53
CA GLY A 590 -35.98 18.87 17.73
C GLY A 590 -34.73 18.43 18.52
N ARG A 591 -34.53 17.12 18.72
CA ARG A 591 -33.36 16.59 19.46
C ARG A 591 -32.11 16.51 18.59
N HIS A 592 -32.30 16.15 17.31
CA HIS A 592 -31.23 15.90 16.34
C HIS A 592 -30.21 14.85 16.81
N ASP A 593 -30.72 13.72 17.30
CA ASP A 593 -29.95 12.61 17.85
C ASP A 593 -30.21 11.31 17.07
N CYS A 594 -30.24 11.40 15.74
CA CYS A 594 -30.37 10.23 14.87
C CYS A 594 -29.11 9.36 14.93
N GLN A 595 -27.96 10.01 15.12
CA GLN A 595 -26.64 9.42 15.25
C GLN A 595 -25.86 10.12 16.38
N ASP A 596 -25.00 9.39 17.10
CA ASP A 596 -24.20 9.93 18.19
C ASP A 596 -23.04 10.77 17.62
N LYS A 597 -22.27 10.20 16.68
CA LYS A 597 -21.01 10.76 16.16
C LYS A 597 -20.99 10.67 14.63
N ILE A 598 -20.58 11.74 13.93
CA ILE A 598 -20.67 11.81 12.46
C ILE A 598 -19.33 12.05 11.74
N PHE A 599 -18.40 12.80 12.35
CA PHE A 599 -17.05 13.04 11.84
C PHE A 599 -16.03 12.63 12.90
N TYR A 600 -15.15 11.69 12.55
CA TYR A 600 -14.08 11.18 13.39
C TYR A 600 -12.70 11.67 12.94
N ALA A 601 -11.85 12.03 13.89
CA ALA A 601 -10.46 12.40 13.62
C ALA A 601 -9.51 11.69 14.59
N GLU A 602 -8.42 11.14 14.06
CA GLU A 602 -7.46 10.32 14.80
C GLU A 602 -6.04 10.53 14.28
N GLN A 603 -5.09 10.71 15.21
CA GLN A 603 -3.64 10.80 14.97
C GLN A 603 -3.25 11.64 13.73
N SER A 604 -3.95 12.74 13.49
CA SER A 604 -3.80 13.54 12.26
C SER A 604 -3.36 14.96 12.58
N TYR A 605 -2.58 15.60 11.71
CA TYR A 605 -2.08 16.97 11.93
C TYR A 605 -2.21 17.80 10.66
N ASP A 606 -2.16 19.14 10.78
CA ASP A 606 -2.39 20.04 9.64
C ASP A 606 -3.75 19.79 8.96
N ILE A 607 -4.78 19.59 9.79
CA ILE A 607 -6.16 19.35 9.38
C ILE A 607 -6.96 20.63 9.58
N TRP A 608 -7.45 21.16 8.46
CA TRP A 608 -8.20 22.41 8.41
C TRP A 608 -9.62 22.11 7.96
N VAL A 609 -10.57 22.29 8.88
CA VAL A 609 -11.99 22.10 8.58
C VAL A 609 -12.66 23.45 8.67
N GLN A 610 -13.02 23.97 7.51
CA GLN A 610 -13.71 25.22 7.32
C GLN A 610 -15.15 24.91 6.89
N ASN A 611 -16.10 25.72 7.34
CA ASN A 611 -17.51 25.63 6.98
C ASN A 611 -18.12 24.21 7.11
N LEU A 612 -18.17 23.69 8.34
CA LEU A 612 -18.74 22.38 8.65
C LEU A 612 -20.20 22.52 9.08
N VAL A 613 -21.06 21.77 8.39
CA VAL A 613 -22.50 21.69 8.61
C VAL A 613 -22.86 20.25 8.90
N THR A 614 -23.54 19.98 10.01
CA THR A 614 -24.06 18.65 10.33
C THR A 614 -25.54 18.65 10.64
N LEU A 615 -26.21 17.54 10.38
CA LEU A 615 -27.63 17.34 10.71
C LEU A 615 -27.84 15.99 11.37
N GLY A 616 -28.63 15.97 12.46
CA GLY A 616 -29.05 14.74 13.12
C GLY A 616 -27.97 14.03 13.94
N SER A 617 -26.80 14.66 14.14
CA SER A 617 -25.75 14.16 15.01
C SER A 617 -25.68 14.90 16.35
N VAL A 618 -25.38 14.16 17.43
CA VAL A 618 -25.11 14.74 18.75
C VAL A 618 -23.74 15.44 18.75
N GLU A 619 -22.72 14.77 18.22
CA GLU A 619 -21.36 15.30 18.02
C GLU A 619 -21.15 15.62 16.54
N MET A 620 -20.75 16.86 16.26
CA MET A 620 -20.36 17.32 14.92
C MET A 620 -18.96 16.82 14.56
N VAL A 621 -18.05 16.78 15.54
CA VAL A 621 -16.67 16.31 15.42
C VAL A 621 -16.31 15.54 16.69
N SER A 622 -15.77 14.34 16.52
CA SER A 622 -15.44 13.40 17.58
C SER A 622 -13.97 12.98 17.46
N PRO A 623 -13.01 13.83 17.87
CA PRO A 623 -11.60 13.46 17.87
C PRO A 623 -11.31 12.41 18.95
N LEU A 624 -10.53 11.37 18.63
CA LEU A 624 -10.12 10.33 19.59
C LEU A 624 -9.41 10.95 20.82
N ASN A 625 -9.84 10.59 22.04
CA ASN A 625 -9.32 11.15 23.29
C ASN A 625 -9.34 12.69 23.36
N GLY A 626 -10.09 13.36 22.48
CA GLY A 626 -10.19 14.81 22.39
C GLY A 626 -11.54 15.34 22.88
N VAL A 627 -11.68 16.66 22.84
CA VAL A 627 -12.93 17.33 23.21
C VAL A 627 -13.90 17.31 22.03
N PRO A 628 -15.08 16.67 22.14
CA PRO A 628 -16.04 16.63 21.05
C PRO A 628 -16.68 18.00 20.82
N THR A 629 -16.96 18.31 19.54
CA THR A 629 -17.72 19.51 19.17
C THR A 629 -19.19 19.15 19.08
N LEU A 630 -20.00 19.62 20.02
CA LEU A 630 -21.42 19.23 20.10
C LEU A 630 -22.29 19.97 19.08
N GLY A 631 -23.30 19.30 18.52
CA GLY A 631 -24.24 19.89 17.56
C GLY A 631 -25.21 20.89 18.20
N LYS A 632 -25.74 20.58 19.39
CA LYS A 632 -26.77 21.39 20.06
C LYS A 632 -26.37 22.86 20.31
N PRO A 633 -25.15 23.17 20.83
CA PRO A 633 -24.70 24.56 20.99
C PRO A 633 -24.43 25.30 19.67
N ASN A 634 -24.33 24.57 18.55
CA ASN A 634 -23.99 25.08 17.23
C ASN A 634 -25.19 25.06 16.26
N ARG A 635 -26.43 24.90 16.77
CA ARG A 635 -27.66 24.89 15.97
C ARG A 635 -27.81 26.22 15.22
N ASN A 636 -27.89 26.16 13.90
CA ASN A 636 -28.07 27.29 12.99
C ASN A 636 -29.14 26.95 11.95
N GLY A 637 -30.33 27.52 12.13
CA GLY A 637 -31.53 27.09 11.39
C GLY A 637 -31.86 25.62 11.68
N PHE A 638 -31.98 24.83 10.61
CA PHE A 638 -32.31 23.40 10.71
C PHE A 638 -31.08 22.53 11.02
N ALA A 639 -29.92 22.90 10.50
CA ALA A 639 -28.67 22.18 10.73
C ALA A 639 -27.91 22.73 11.94
N SER A 640 -26.80 22.10 12.29
CA SER A 640 -25.77 22.70 13.15
C SER A 640 -24.60 23.11 12.26
N SER A 641 -24.02 24.28 12.48
CA SER A 641 -22.91 24.77 11.65
C SER A 641 -21.84 25.47 12.47
N ILE A 642 -20.58 25.26 12.08
CA ILE A 642 -19.43 26.03 12.55
C ILE A 642 -18.64 26.55 11.35
N LEU A 643 -18.12 27.77 11.50
CA LEU A 643 -17.29 28.44 10.53
C LEU A 643 -15.94 27.75 10.33
N ALA A 644 -15.35 27.27 11.44
CA ALA A 644 -14.12 26.50 11.40
C ALA A 644 -13.98 25.62 12.64
N TRP A 645 -13.35 24.46 12.45
CA TRP A 645 -12.80 23.63 13.52
C TRP A 645 -11.29 23.58 13.35
N LEU A 646 -10.57 24.06 14.37
CA LEU A 646 -9.12 24.25 14.35
C LEU A 646 -8.38 23.22 15.23
N GLY A 647 -9.09 22.18 15.70
CA GLY A 647 -8.55 21.14 16.59
C GLY A 647 -7.35 20.37 16.04
N GLY A 648 -7.23 20.25 14.71
CA GLY A 648 -6.10 19.60 14.03
C GLY A 648 -5.16 20.54 13.29
N SER A 649 -5.36 21.86 13.39
CA SER A 649 -4.64 22.85 12.56
C SER A 649 -3.18 23.04 12.97
N LYS A 650 -2.86 22.95 14.27
CA LYS A 650 -1.51 23.20 14.82
C LYS A 650 -0.97 22.06 15.67
N ASN A 651 -1.86 21.18 16.15
CA ASN A 651 -1.54 20.05 17.02
C ASN A 651 -2.07 18.78 16.37
N VAL A 652 -1.49 17.64 16.74
CA VAL A 652 -2.07 16.34 16.40
C VAL A 652 -3.44 16.24 17.05
N THR A 653 -4.49 16.09 16.25
CA THR A 653 -5.84 15.84 16.71
C THR A 653 -6.08 14.35 16.87
N GLY A 654 -6.92 13.98 17.82
CA GLY A 654 -7.30 12.58 17.98
C GLY A 654 -6.15 11.70 18.46
N GLN A 655 -5.29 12.19 19.35
CA GLN A 655 -4.07 11.47 19.78
C GLN A 655 -4.43 10.12 20.39
N ARG A 656 -3.77 9.07 19.89
CA ARG A 656 -3.88 7.73 20.46
C ARG A 656 -3.14 7.67 21.79
N THR A 657 -3.52 6.70 22.61
CA THR A 657 -2.73 6.29 23.78
C THR A 657 -1.38 5.72 23.32
N PHE A 658 -1.41 4.89 22.27
CA PHE A 658 -0.24 4.30 21.63
C PHE A 658 -0.20 4.73 20.16
N VAL A 659 0.94 5.24 19.69
CA VAL A 659 1.14 5.52 18.26
C VAL A 659 0.89 4.26 17.44
N GLY A 660 1.31 3.11 17.98
CA GLY A 660 1.13 1.78 17.42
C GLY A 660 2.22 1.40 16.41
N TYR A 661 2.26 0.13 16.04
CA TYR A 661 3.20 -0.43 15.07
C TYR A 661 2.50 -1.46 14.17
N LYS A 662 3.09 -1.79 13.03
CA LYS A 662 2.61 -2.88 12.17
C LYS A 662 3.49 -4.12 12.39
N ILE A 663 2.87 -5.30 12.51
CA ILE A 663 3.62 -6.57 12.60
C ILE A 663 4.31 -6.88 11.26
N HIS A 664 3.59 -6.64 10.17
CA HIS A 664 4.09 -6.74 8.80
C HIS A 664 3.96 -5.39 8.10
N SER A 665 4.90 -5.10 7.19
CA SER A 665 4.79 -3.97 6.26
C SER A 665 4.56 -4.46 4.83
N GLU A 666 4.22 -3.54 3.94
CA GLU A 666 4.08 -3.74 2.50
C GLU A 666 5.37 -4.30 1.87
N ASN A 667 6.53 -4.15 2.54
CA ASN A 667 7.83 -4.66 2.09
C ASN A 667 8.20 -6.03 2.69
N THR A 668 7.29 -6.67 3.43
CA THR A 668 7.57 -7.99 4.03
C THR A 668 7.75 -9.03 2.93
N ILE A 669 8.85 -9.77 2.93
CA ILE A 669 9.13 -10.80 1.92
C ILE A 669 8.01 -11.86 1.91
N GLY A 670 7.47 -12.16 0.72
CA GLY A 670 6.39 -13.13 0.53
C GLY A 670 4.99 -12.59 0.88
N ILE A 671 4.85 -11.30 1.20
CA ILE A 671 3.52 -10.71 1.46
C ILE A 671 2.67 -10.64 0.19
N ASP A 672 3.31 -10.52 -0.98
CA ASP A 672 2.65 -10.49 -2.29
C ASP A 672 1.98 -11.82 -2.67
N ASP A 673 2.32 -12.93 -1.98
CA ASP A 673 1.68 -14.23 -2.17
C ASP A 673 0.28 -14.29 -1.55
N PHE A 674 -0.08 -13.32 -0.71
CA PHE A 674 -1.40 -13.21 -0.08
C PHE A 674 -2.35 -12.32 -0.89
N SER A 675 -3.66 -12.55 -0.74
CA SER A 675 -4.68 -11.66 -1.31
C SER A 675 -4.55 -10.25 -0.72
N GLU A 676 -4.89 -9.21 -1.48
CA GLU A 676 -4.80 -7.82 -1.01
C GLU A 676 -5.57 -7.57 0.30
N ALA A 677 -6.75 -8.18 0.48
CA ALA A 677 -7.49 -8.12 1.73
C ALA A 677 -6.74 -8.76 2.91
N CYS A 678 -6.04 -9.87 2.67
CA CYS A 678 -5.16 -10.48 3.67
C CYS A 678 -3.93 -9.60 3.94
N GLN A 679 -3.31 -9.00 2.92
CA GLN A 679 -2.20 -8.06 3.09
C GLN A 679 -2.64 -6.89 3.98
N ASN A 680 -3.78 -6.26 3.69
CA ASN A 680 -4.37 -5.18 4.49
C ASN A 680 -4.59 -5.58 5.96
N ALA A 681 -5.05 -6.82 6.20
CA ALA A 681 -5.22 -7.35 7.55
C ALA A 681 -3.87 -7.58 8.25
N LEU A 682 -2.86 -8.14 7.55
CA LEU A 682 -1.53 -8.39 8.09
C LEU A 682 -0.77 -7.08 8.41
N THR A 683 -0.94 -6.05 7.58
CA THR A 683 -0.32 -4.73 7.75
C THR A 683 -1.16 -3.76 8.59
N ALA A 684 -2.26 -4.22 9.20
CA ALA A 684 -3.10 -3.40 10.04
C ALA A 684 -2.32 -2.91 11.28
N LEU A 685 -2.51 -1.62 11.62
CA LEU A 685 -1.83 -0.98 12.73
C LEU A 685 -2.29 -1.56 14.08
N LEU A 686 -1.33 -2.06 14.87
CA LEU A 686 -1.54 -2.57 16.20
C LEU A 686 -1.32 -1.46 17.24
N ARG A 687 -2.37 -1.11 17.98
CA ARG A 687 -2.38 -0.01 18.97
C ARG A 687 -1.92 -0.50 20.35
N CYS A 688 -0.68 -0.94 20.41
CA CYS A 688 -0.02 -1.47 21.60
C CYS A 688 1.25 -0.68 21.91
N ASP A 689 1.80 -0.88 23.12
CA ASP A 689 3.14 -0.39 23.44
C ASP A 689 4.18 -0.97 22.47
N ASN A 690 5.09 -0.13 21.99
CA ASN A 690 6.06 -0.49 20.94
C ASN A 690 7.01 -1.62 21.37
N VAL A 691 7.26 -1.80 22.67
CA VAL A 691 8.10 -2.92 23.16
C VAL A 691 7.56 -4.28 22.71
N THR A 692 6.24 -4.39 22.51
CA THR A 692 5.59 -5.65 22.12
C THR A 692 5.87 -6.04 20.68
N SER A 693 6.36 -5.10 19.85
CA SER A 693 6.70 -5.35 18.44
C SER A 693 7.89 -6.31 18.27
N GLU A 694 8.74 -6.42 19.28
CA GLU A 694 9.90 -7.32 19.30
C GLU A 694 9.52 -8.76 19.63
N TRP A 695 8.29 -9.01 20.09
CA TRP A 695 7.85 -10.31 20.62
C TRP A 695 7.34 -11.25 19.52
N THR A 696 8.06 -11.32 18.41
CA THR A 696 7.72 -12.10 17.20
C THR A 696 8.34 -13.51 17.21
N ARG A 697 9.05 -13.88 18.28
CA ARG A 697 9.69 -15.18 18.46
C ARG A 697 9.56 -15.67 19.90
N ALA A 698 9.77 -16.97 20.11
CA ALA A 698 9.81 -17.54 21.45
C ALA A 698 11.01 -16.97 22.24
N SER A 699 10.71 -16.23 23.31
CA SER A 699 11.63 -15.62 24.29
C SER A 699 10.99 -15.64 25.69
N TYR A 700 11.81 -15.45 26.73
CA TYR A 700 11.35 -15.28 28.11
C TYR A 700 11.20 -13.79 28.43
N HIS A 701 9.98 -13.34 28.70
CA HIS A 701 9.67 -11.92 28.95
C HIS A 701 9.70 -11.64 30.46
N GLY A 702 10.94 -11.51 30.97
CA GLY A 702 11.25 -11.19 32.36
C GLY A 702 11.02 -9.71 32.69
N ILE A 703 12.05 -9.02 33.18
CA ILE A 703 11.95 -7.59 33.51
C ILE A 703 11.83 -6.78 32.22
N LEU A 704 10.85 -5.89 32.14
CA LEU A 704 10.75 -4.92 31.05
C LEU A 704 11.87 -3.86 31.13
N PRO A 705 12.19 -3.19 30.01
CA PRO A 705 13.06 -2.00 30.04
C PRO A 705 12.57 -0.97 31.07
N ILE A 706 13.50 -0.20 31.66
CA ILE A 706 13.21 0.66 32.83
C ILE A 706 12.25 1.83 32.50
N ASP A 707 12.15 2.15 31.22
CA ASP A 707 11.33 3.19 30.61
C ASP A 707 9.95 2.68 30.15
N VAL A 708 9.72 1.36 30.19
CA VAL A 708 8.46 0.73 29.80
C VAL A 708 7.63 0.45 31.05
N ASP A 709 6.44 1.04 31.10
CA ASP A 709 5.47 0.78 32.18
C ASP A 709 4.75 -0.55 31.93
N VAL A 710 4.73 -1.43 32.94
CA VAL A 710 4.00 -2.70 32.84
C VAL A 710 2.50 -2.49 32.59
N ASP A 711 1.93 -1.41 33.14
CA ASP A 711 0.52 -1.08 32.93
C ASP A 711 0.24 -0.69 31.48
N SER A 712 1.23 -0.18 30.74
CA SER A 712 1.11 0.16 29.31
C SER A 712 1.08 -1.10 28.42
N VAL A 713 1.92 -2.09 28.72
CA VAL A 713 1.92 -3.41 28.06
C VAL A 713 0.62 -4.17 28.38
N CYS A 714 0.15 -4.04 29.61
CA CYS A 714 -1.05 -4.71 30.11
C CYS A 714 -2.35 -3.94 29.86
N ASP A 715 -2.29 -2.88 29.04
CA ASP A 715 -3.46 -2.10 28.68
C ASP A 715 -4.50 -2.97 27.98
N ALA A 716 -5.76 -2.86 28.43
CA ALA A 716 -6.86 -3.64 27.88
C ALA A 716 -7.13 -3.30 26.40
N GLY A 717 -6.82 -2.08 25.98
CA GLY A 717 -6.89 -1.65 24.58
C GLY A 717 -5.87 -2.35 23.70
N CYS A 718 -4.65 -2.59 24.20
CA CYS A 718 -3.65 -3.38 23.48
C CYS A 718 -4.12 -4.84 23.27
N ALA A 719 -4.61 -5.49 24.34
CA ALA A 719 -5.15 -6.85 24.22
C ALA A 719 -6.31 -6.93 23.21
N GLN A 720 -7.19 -5.93 23.19
CA GLN A 720 -8.27 -5.86 22.22
C GLN A 720 -7.76 -5.60 20.79
N ALA A 721 -6.74 -4.76 20.61
CA ALA A 721 -6.13 -4.49 19.31
C ALA A 721 -5.55 -5.76 18.67
N ILE A 722 -4.93 -6.63 19.46
CA ILE A 722 -4.39 -7.92 19.00
C ILE A 722 -5.50 -8.87 18.61
N LEU A 723 -6.56 -8.97 19.41
CA LEU A 723 -7.73 -9.78 19.06
C LEU A 723 -8.41 -9.29 17.78
N ASP A 724 -8.44 -7.98 17.57
CA ASP A 724 -9.01 -7.37 16.36
C ASP A 724 -8.15 -7.65 15.13
N TRP A 725 -6.83 -7.50 15.25
CA TRP A 725 -5.86 -7.87 14.21
C TRP A 725 -5.99 -9.35 13.84
N ARG A 726 -5.94 -10.24 14.85
CA ARG A 726 -6.07 -11.69 14.65
C ARG A 726 -7.39 -12.04 13.98
N SER A 727 -8.49 -11.45 14.43
CA SER A 727 -9.80 -11.69 13.84
C SER A 727 -9.86 -11.25 12.37
N ALA A 728 -9.18 -10.16 12.00
CA ALA A 728 -9.10 -9.74 10.60
C ALA A 728 -8.26 -10.72 9.78
N VAL A 729 -7.08 -11.11 10.27
CA VAL A 729 -6.20 -12.07 9.59
C VAL A 729 -6.88 -13.43 9.41
N ASP A 730 -7.50 -13.99 10.46
CA ASP A 730 -8.26 -15.24 10.39
C ASP A 730 -9.44 -15.16 9.39
N THR A 731 -9.97 -13.96 9.14
CA THR A 731 -11.09 -13.74 8.22
C THR A 731 -10.65 -13.60 6.76
N TYR A 732 -9.54 -12.91 6.50
CA TYR A 732 -9.13 -12.56 5.12
C TYR A 732 -7.98 -13.41 4.58
N CYS A 733 -7.21 -14.06 5.46
CA CYS A 733 -6.09 -14.89 5.07
C CYS A 733 -6.44 -16.38 4.98
N ASP A 734 -7.61 -16.82 5.42
CA ASP A 734 -8.03 -18.23 5.42
C ASP A 734 -6.91 -19.18 5.96
N ASP A 735 -6.68 -20.33 5.31
CA ASP A 735 -5.60 -21.28 5.62
C ASP A 735 -4.25 -20.91 4.97
N SER A 736 -4.09 -19.65 4.52
CA SER A 736 -2.88 -19.22 3.83
C SER A 736 -1.66 -19.32 4.73
N LYS A 737 -0.54 -19.69 4.13
CA LYS A 737 0.72 -19.94 4.82
C LYS A 737 1.84 -19.19 4.12
N TRP A 738 2.77 -18.72 4.93
CA TRP A 738 4.08 -18.30 4.47
C TRP A 738 4.81 -19.48 3.81
N GLU A 739 5.82 -19.22 2.98
CA GLU A 739 6.60 -20.26 2.28
C GLU A 739 7.16 -21.35 3.22
N ASN A 740 7.49 -20.97 4.45
CA ASN A 740 7.98 -21.88 5.49
C ASN A 740 6.89 -22.79 6.10
N GLY A 741 5.66 -22.72 5.61
CA GLY A 741 4.50 -23.49 6.07
C GLY A 741 3.83 -22.95 7.33
N ALA A 742 4.24 -21.77 7.84
CA ALA A 742 3.62 -21.14 8.99
C ALA A 742 2.28 -20.49 8.62
N PRO A 743 1.23 -20.57 9.45
CA PRO A 743 -0.02 -19.83 9.23
C PRO A 743 0.23 -18.32 9.15
N ALA A 744 -0.55 -17.61 8.32
CA ALA A 744 -0.43 -16.17 8.10
C ALA A 744 -0.32 -15.37 9.41
N GLY A 745 -1.22 -15.64 10.36
CA GLY A 745 -1.31 -14.93 11.64
C GLY A 745 -0.35 -15.35 12.75
N VAL A 746 0.61 -16.27 12.51
CA VAL A 746 1.42 -16.90 13.58
C VAL A 746 2.12 -15.90 14.53
N MET A 747 2.45 -14.71 14.04
CA MET A 747 3.15 -13.67 14.80
C MET A 747 2.34 -13.11 15.97
N ASP A 748 1.01 -13.03 15.83
CA ASP A 748 0.12 -12.58 16.92
C ASP A 748 0.24 -13.46 18.16
N SER A 749 0.53 -14.74 17.95
CA SER A 749 0.51 -15.75 18.98
C SER A 749 1.78 -15.68 19.84
N PHE A 750 2.90 -15.21 19.29
CA PHE A 750 4.09 -14.86 20.06
C PHE A 750 3.87 -13.58 20.88
N ILE A 751 3.34 -12.53 20.27
CA ILE A 751 3.07 -11.25 20.93
C ILE A 751 2.07 -11.44 22.08
N SER A 752 0.94 -12.09 21.80
CA SER A 752 -0.09 -12.42 22.79
C SER A 752 0.46 -13.24 23.95
N TYR A 753 1.37 -14.18 23.67
CA TYR A 753 2.02 -14.96 24.71
C TYR A 753 2.92 -14.08 25.59
N GLY A 754 3.74 -13.21 24.99
CA GLY A 754 4.61 -12.27 25.72
C GLY A 754 3.82 -11.30 26.60
N ILE A 755 2.66 -10.82 26.15
CA ILE A 755 1.76 -9.97 26.95
C ILE A 755 1.18 -10.75 28.13
N ASN A 756 0.60 -11.93 27.87
CA ASN A 756 0.05 -12.77 28.95
C ASN A 756 1.13 -13.15 29.97
N GLU A 757 2.35 -13.37 29.48
CA GLU A 757 3.51 -13.61 30.31
C GLU A 757 3.81 -12.43 31.22
N THR A 758 3.98 -11.25 30.65
CA THR A 758 4.34 -10.01 31.35
C THR A 758 3.27 -9.54 32.34
N CYS A 759 2.00 -9.70 31.97
CA CYS A 759 0.84 -9.22 32.74
C CYS A 759 0.38 -10.15 33.86
N GLN A 760 1.14 -11.20 34.12
CA GLN A 760 0.85 -12.14 35.18
C GLN A 760 0.97 -11.48 36.56
N THR A 761 -0.03 -11.69 37.43
CA THR A 761 -0.03 -11.19 38.81
C THR A 761 -0.19 -12.31 39.83
N ASP A 762 0.38 -12.11 41.01
CA ASP A 762 0.21 -13.02 42.15
C ASP A 762 -1.23 -12.94 42.67
N LYS A 763 -1.93 -14.07 42.71
CA LYS A 763 -3.37 -14.10 43.06
C LYS A 763 -3.70 -13.63 44.47
N LYS A 764 -2.73 -13.62 45.39
CA LYS A 764 -2.95 -13.25 46.80
C LYS A 764 -2.65 -11.79 47.08
N THR A 765 -1.59 -11.27 46.45
CA THR A 765 -1.06 -9.93 46.72
C THR A 765 -1.37 -8.92 45.62
N GLY A 766 -1.75 -9.38 44.43
CA GLY A 766 -1.98 -8.55 43.25
C GLY A 766 -0.71 -7.95 42.65
N LYS A 767 0.48 -8.31 43.14
CA LYS A 767 1.76 -7.83 42.63
C LYS A 767 2.10 -8.47 41.30
N ASN A 768 2.81 -7.74 40.43
CA ASN A 768 3.31 -8.29 39.18
C ASN A 768 4.28 -9.46 39.44
N CYS A 769 4.12 -10.54 38.69
CA CYS A 769 4.89 -11.76 38.90
C CYS A 769 6.36 -11.63 38.48
N ASN A 770 6.70 -10.77 37.51
CA ASN A 770 8.09 -10.50 37.16
C ASN A 770 8.83 -9.88 38.35
N ASP A 771 8.21 -8.94 39.08
CA ASP A 771 8.80 -8.33 40.28
C ASP A 771 8.95 -9.33 41.44
N VAL A 772 7.99 -10.24 41.58
CA VAL A 772 8.05 -11.30 42.61
C VAL A 772 9.19 -12.27 42.31
N ILE A 773 9.29 -12.73 41.05
CA ILE A 773 10.32 -13.69 40.61
C ILE A 773 11.71 -13.05 40.63
N LEU A 774 11.82 -11.76 40.30
CA LEU A 774 13.09 -11.02 40.35
C LEU A 774 13.70 -10.98 41.76
N ASN A 775 12.87 -11.01 42.79
CA ASN A 775 13.32 -10.99 44.19
C ASN A 775 13.62 -12.38 44.76
N PHE A 776 13.61 -13.43 43.93
CA PHE A 776 14.01 -14.76 44.36
C PHE A 776 15.50 -14.84 44.65
N SER A 777 15.87 -15.83 45.46
CA SER A 777 17.24 -16.06 45.87
C SER A 777 18.06 -16.64 44.71
N ASP A 778 19.19 -16.02 44.38
CA ASP A 778 20.16 -16.59 43.42
C ASP A 778 20.71 -17.91 43.96
N THR A 779 20.43 -19.02 43.28
CA THR A 779 20.85 -20.36 43.68
C THR A 779 21.43 -21.15 42.51
N ASP A 780 22.58 -21.82 42.72
CA ASP A 780 23.31 -22.51 41.64
C ASP A 780 22.55 -23.72 41.03
N THR A 781 21.52 -24.22 41.71
CA THR A 781 20.78 -25.44 41.33
C THR A 781 19.35 -25.38 41.85
N LEU A 782 18.38 -25.91 41.10
CA LEU A 782 16.95 -25.97 41.46
C LEU A 782 16.69 -26.60 42.86
N ASP A 783 17.52 -27.54 43.29
CA ASP A 783 17.39 -28.18 44.61
C ASP A 783 17.62 -27.22 45.78
N LYS A 784 18.48 -26.22 45.60
CA LYS A 784 18.80 -25.21 46.61
C LYS A 784 17.76 -24.09 46.70
N MET A 785 16.86 -23.99 45.73
CA MET A 785 15.82 -22.96 45.71
C MET A 785 14.83 -23.15 46.88
N PRO A 786 14.52 -22.10 47.66
CA PRO A 786 13.54 -22.18 48.74
C PRO A 786 12.16 -22.66 48.27
N ASN A 787 11.50 -23.51 49.06
CA ASN A 787 10.12 -23.96 48.75
C ASN A 787 9.13 -22.79 48.64
N SER A 788 9.36 -21.69 49.37
CA SER A 788 8.52 -20.49 49.27
C SER A 788 8.58 -19.79 47.92
N GLU A 789 9.69 -19.91 47.20
CA GLU A 789 9.92 -19.29 45.88
C GLU A 789 9.55 -20.28 44.76
N LEU A 790 10.07 -21.52 44.85
CA LEU A 790 9.76 -22.60 43.90
C LEU A 790 8.25 -22.90 43.83
N CYS A 791 7.56 -22.86 44.96
CA CYS A 791 6.12 -23.11 45.06
C CYS A 791 5.29 -21.83 45.13
N SER A 792 5.88 -20.67 44.82
CA SER A 792 5.11 -19.43 44.71
C SER A 792 4.07 -19.53 43.60
N ASP A 793 2.95 -18.81 43.76
CA ASP A 793 1.87 -18.81 42.76
C ASP A 793 2.37 -18.27 41.42
N CYS A 794 3.20 -17.22 41.44
CA CYS A 794 3.83 -16.64 40.26
C CYS A 794 4.71 -17.64 39.50
N TYR A 795 5.68 -18.27 40.16
CA TYR A 795 6.65 -19.13 39.48
C TYR A 795 6.00 -20.42 38.95
N VAL A 796 5.15 -21.06 39.76
CA VAL A 796 4.42 -22.26 39.32
C VAL A 796 3.49 -21.92 38.16
N SER A 797 2.73 -20.83 38.24
CA SER A 797 1.81 -20.45 37.16
C SER A 797 2.58 -20.05 35.90
N ARG A 798 3.75 -19.40 36.01
CA ARG A 798 4.63 -19.07 34.89
C ARG A 798 5.10 -20.32 34.16
N LEU A 799 5.65 -21.29 34.90
CA LEU A 799 6.13 -22.56 34.33
C LEU A 799 4.99 -23.37 33.66
N LYS A 800 3.79 -23.36 34.24
CA LYS A 800 2.61 -24.00 33.64
C LYS A 800 2.17 -23.32 32.34
N MET A 801 2.17 -21.99 32.32
CA MET A 801 1.81 -21.21 31.14
C MET A 801 2.85 -21.40 30.02
N MET A 802 4.13 -21.39 30.36
CA MET A 802 5.22 -21.75 29.45
C MET A 802 5.02 -23.15 28.86
N GLN A 803 4.75 -24.16 29.70
CA GLN A 803 4.53 -25.53 29.25
C GLN A 803 3.29 -25.67 28.35
N ALA A 804 2.23 -24.90 28.60
CA ALA A 804 0.98 -24.99 27.87
C ALA A 804 1.03 -24.37 26.46
N SER A 805 2.00 -23.50 26.19
CA SER A 805 2.11 -22.75 24.93
C SER A 805 3.26 -23.25 24.05
N PRO A 806 3.03 -23.53 22.75
CA PRO A 806 4.10 -23.84 21.79
C PRO A 806 4.91 -22.60 21.36
N TYR A 807 4.45 -21.40 21.72
CA TYR A 807 5.07 -20.11 21.41
C TYR A 807 6.01 -19.62 22.53
N SER A 808 6.11 -20.38 23.64
CA SER A 808 6.95 -20.02 24.78
C SER A 808 8.40 -20.48 24.61
N TYR A 809 9.29 -19.94 25.45
CA TYR A 809 10.69 -20.35 25.53
C TYR A 809 10.91 -21.75 26.16
N TYR A 810 9.85 -22.42 26.64
CA TYR A 810 9.90 -23.65 27.44
C TYR A 810 10.62 -24.83 26.76
N LYS A 811 10.50 -24.96 25.44
CA LYS A 811 11.14 -26.03 24.67
C LYS A 811 12.59 -25.73 24.34
N LYS A 812 12.94 -24.44 24.19
CA LYS A 812 14.28 -24.00 23.81
C LYS A 812 15.29 -24.16 24.93
N GLU A 813 14.83 -24.00 26.17
CA GLU A 813 15.68 -24.05 27.35
C GLU A 813 15.25 -25.20 28.30
N PRO A 814 16.02 -26.30 28.38
CA PRO A 814 15.73 -27.46 29.22
C PRO A 814 15.51 -27.13 30.70
N PHE A 815 16.12 -26.06 31.21
CA PHE A 815 15.97 -25.63 32.60
C PHE A 815 14.50 -25.49 33.04
N TYR A 816 13.62 -24.90 32.22
CA TYR A 816 12.23 -24.69 32.61
C TYR A 816 11.42 -25.99 32.70
N GLN A 817 11.77 -26.99 31.90
CA GLN A 817 11.18 -28.33 32.00
C GLN A 817 11.53 -28.98 33.32
N ASP A 818 12.80 -28.89 33.72
CA ASP A 818 13.27 -29.46 34.97
C ASP A 818 12.78 -28.66 36.18
N ALA A 819 12.64 -27.33 36.06
CA ALA A 819 12.01 -26.49 37.07
C ALA A 819 10.55 -26.88 37.32
N LEU A 820 9.76 -27.13 36.25
CA LEU A 820 8.37 -27.58 36.41
C LEU A 820 8.28 -28.99 36.99
N LYS A 821 9.12 -29.95 36.55
CA LYS A 821 9.19 -31.30 37.15
C LYS A 821 9.49 -31.23 38.66
N THR A 822 10.45 -30.39 39.02
CA THR A 822 10.87 -30.18 40.41
C THR A 822 9.75 -29.54 41.23
N ALA A 823 9.06 -28.53 40.68
CA ALA A 823 7.88 -27.92 41.31
C ALA A 823 6.73 -28.92 41.46
N VAL A 824 6.48 -29.78 40.46
CA VAL A 824 5.44 -30.83 40.55
C VAL A 824 5.70 -31.78 41.71
N SER A 825 6.97 -32.19 41.90
CA SER A 825 7.36 -33.06 43.00
C SER A 825 7.34 -32.37 44.36
N ARG A 826 7.81 -31.11 44.47
CA ARG A 826 8.01 -30.42 45.77
C ARG A 826 6.80 -29.62 46.24
N CYS A 827 5.94 -29.19 45.32
CA CYS A 827 4.81 -28.28 45.59
C CYS A 827 3.45 -28.98 45.57
N SER A 828 3.42 -30.31 45.57
CA SER A 828 2.19 -31.13 45.59
C SER A 828 1.21 -30.83 44.43
N LEU A 829 1.73 -30.55 43.23
CA LEU A 829 0.91 -30.26 42.05
C LEU A 829 0.49 -31.58 41.39
N SER A 830 -0.81 -31.93 41.48
CA SER A 830 -1.32 -33.17 40.88
C SER A 830 -1.63 -33.03 39.38
N ASN A 831 -1.32 -34.06 38.59
CA ASN A 831 -1.67 -34.20 37.16
C ASN A 831 -1.16 -33.09 36.22
N GLN A 832 -0.06 -32.41 36.56
CA GLN A 832 0.52 -31.37 35.71
C GLN A 832 1.44 -31.99 34.64
N ALA A 833 1.18 -31.69 33.36
CA ALA A 833 2.07 -32.05 32.27
C ALA A 833 3.37 -31.23 32.35
N THR A 834 4.51 -31.88 32.09
CA THR A 834 5.86 -31.28 32.13
C THR A 834 6.58 -31.36 30.77
N THR A 835 6.01 -32.07 29.82
CA THR A 835 6.54 -32.16 28.46
C THR A 835 6.17 -30.90 27.67
N ALA A 836 7.13 -30.33 26.95
CA ALA A 836 6.89 -29.21 26.06
C ALA A 836 5.86 -29.57 24.97
N LYS A 837 5.10 -28.57 24.50
CA LYS A 837 4.28 -28.69 23.29
C LYS A 837 5.17 -28.71 22.05
N ASP A 838 4.68 -29.34 20.99
CA ASP A 838 5.38 -29.34 19.70
C ASP A 838 5.38 -27.96 19.05
N SER A 839 6.37 -27.74 18.19
CA SER A 839 6.54 -26.45 17.50
C SER A 839 5.30 -26.16 16.65
N PRO A 840 4.83 -24.90 16.58
CA PRO A 840 3.73 -24.53 15.71
C PRO A 840 4.13 -24.57 14.22
N PHE A 841 5.43 -24.64 13.93
CA PHE A 841 5.96 -24.79 12.58
C PHE A 841 5.97 -26.28 12.19
N PRO A 842 5.54 -26.62 10.96
CA PRO A 842 5.60 -28.00 10.48
C PRO A 842 7.04 -28.51 10.55
N SER A 843 7.22 -29.76 11.00
CA SER A 843 8.50 -30.44 10.89
C SER A 843 8.90 -30.44 9.43
N LYS A 844 10.10 -29.93 9.09
CA LYS A 844 10.64 -29.95 7.73
C LYS A 844 10.41 -31.35 7.15
N LEU A 845 9.56 -31.45 6.13
CA LEU A 845 9.32 -32.72 5.44
C LEU A 845 10.67 -33.20 4.92
N ALA A 846 11.07 -34.41 5.31
CA ALA A 846 12.17 -35.08 4.63
C ALA A 846 11.74 -35.21 3.17
N GLU A 847 12.40 -34.45 2.30
CA GLU A 847 12.14 -34.54 0.87
C GLU A 847 12.30 -36.01 0.43
N PRO A 848 11.39 -36.53 -0.41
CA PRO A 848 11.53 -37.89 -0.91
C PRO A 848 12.84 -37.99 -1.71
N ILE A 849 13.73 -38.88 -1.28
CA ILE A 849 14.98 -39.18 -1.99
C ILE A 849 14.60 -39.72 -3.38
N PHE A 850 14.95 -38.96 -4.42
CA PHE A 850 14.72 -39.34 -5.81
C PHE A 850 15.73 -40.41 -6.24
N TYR A 851 15.27 -41.59 -6.68
CA TYR A 851 16.13 -42.72 -7.04
C TYR A 851 16.37 -42.78 -8.55
N LEU A 852 17.59 -42.46 -8.98
CA LEU A 852 17.92 -42.28 -10.40
C LEU A 852 18.04 -43.58 -11.22
N SER A 853 18.25 -44.74 -10.59
CA SER A 853 18.56 -46.01 -11.30
C SER A 853 17.56 -47.16 -11.11
N ASP A 854 16.57 -47.00 -10.22
CA ASP A 854 15.65 -48.04 -9.72
C ASP A 854 16.29 -49.31 -9.11
N VAL A 855 17.62 -49.41 -9.01
CA VAL A 855 18.30 -50.59 -8.44
C VAL A 855 18.59 -50.41 -6.95
N LYS A 856 18.16 -51.39 -6.13
CA LYS A 856 18.38 -51.42 -4.68
C LYS A 856 19.25 -52.60 -4.27
N HIS A 857 20.01 -52.42 -3.19
CA HIS A 857 20.78 -53.49 -2.56
C HIS A 857 20.58 -53.43 -1.04
N THR A 858 20.30 -54.57 -0.42
CA THR A 858 20.25 -54.68 1.05
C THR A 858 21.59 -55.18 1.55
N ILE A 859 22.27 -54.36 2.34
CA ILE A 859 23.64 -54.57 2.81
C ILE A 859 23.74 -55.90 3.56
N GLN A 860 24.63 -56.77 3.10
CA GLN A 860 25.00 -58.04 3.71
C GLN A 860 26.31 -57.92 4.50
N SER A 861 26.56 -58.87 5.39
CA SER A 861 27.81 -58.90 6.16
C SER A 861 29.01 -59.04 5.22
N GLY A 862 29.94 -58.07 5.31
CA GLY A 862 31.14 -58.00 4.47
C GLY A 862 31.00 -57.15 3.20
N ASP A 863 29.84 -56.53 2.96
CA ASP A 863 29.69 -55.56 1.89
C ASP A 863 30.43 -54.25 2.21
N THR A 864 31.06 -53.71 1.18
CA THR A 864 31.75 -52.40 1.14
C THR A 864 31.37 -51.67 -0.14
N CYS A 865 31.51 -50.34 -0.18
CA CYS A 865 31.24 -49.56 -1.40
C CYS A 865 32.02 -50.12 -2.61
N ASP A 866 33.28 -50.53 -2.42
CA ASP A 866 34.11 -51.11 -3.48
C ASP A 866 33.62 -52.47 -3.96
N SER A 867 33.25 -53.36 -3.03
CA SER A 867 32.72 -54.68 -3.39
C SER A 867 31.40 -54.56 -4.17
N LEU A 868 30.55 -53.59 -3.79
CA LEU A 868 29.28 -53.32 -4.45
C LEU A 868 29.50 -52.58 -5.78
N ALA A 869 30.42 -51.62 -5.84
CA ALA A 869 30.82 -50.91 -7.05
C ALA A 869 31.33 -51.85 -8.14
N ILE A 870 32.14 -52.84 -7.77
CA ILE A 870 32.61 -53.88 -8.71
C ILE A 870 31.45 -54.80 -9.11
N LYS A 871 30.64 -55.25 -8.15
CA LYS A 871 29.51 -56.18 -8.39
C LYS A 871 28.46 -55.59 -9.32
N TYR A 872 28.16 -54.30 -9.17
CA TYR A 872 27.08 -53.62 -9.90
C TYR A 872 27.58 -52.70 -11.02
N SER A 873 28.90 -52.62 -11.25
CA SER A 873 29.53 -51.78 -12.26
C SER A 873 29.15 -50.30 -12.11
N VAL A 874 29.44 -49.74 -10.94
CA VAL A 874 29.14 -48.34 -10.56
C VAL A 874 30.34 -47.71 -9.82
N SER A 875 30.32 -46.41 -9.54
CA SER A 875 31.38 -45.77 -8.72
C SER A 875 31.13 -45.97 -7.22
N SER A 876 32.19 -46.28 -6.47
CA SER A 876 32.14 -46.41 -5.00
C SER A 876 31.68 -45.12 -4.33
N ALA A 877 32.23 -43.99 -4.75
CA ALA A 877 31.90 -42.68 -4.20
C ALA A 877 30.44 -42.29 -4.51
N ALA A 878 29.91 -42.71 -5.65
CA ALA A 878 28.51 -42.46 -6.00
C ALA A 878 27.54 -43.29 -5.14
N ILE A 879 27.95 -44.50 -4.69
CA ILE A 879 27.20 -45.26 -3.68
C ILE A 879 27.23 -44.51 -2.34
N PHE A 880 28.40 -44.04 -1.89
CA PHE A 880 28.53 -43.29 -0.64
C PHE A 880 27.70 -42.01 -0.64
N MET A 881 27.90 -41.15 -1.63
CA MET A 881 27.23 -39.84 -1.70
C MET A 881 25.73 -39.95 -1.95
N GLY A 882 25.26 -41.01 -2.62
CA GLY A 882 23.85 -41.24 -2.89
C GLY A 882 23.06 -41.83 -1.71
N ASN A 883 23.75 -42.22 -0.63
CA ASN A 883 23.13 -42.87 0.52
C ASN A 883 23.67 -42.25 1.82
N PRO A 884 23.01 -41.21 2.36
CA PRO A 884 23.51 -40.45 3.51
C PRO A 884 23.65 -41.28 4.80
N ASP A 885 23.06 -42.48 4.84
CA ASP A 885 23.20 -43.44 5.95
C ASP A 885 24.53 -44.22 5.93
N ILE A 886 25.33 -44.10 4.87
CA ILE A 886 26.68 -44.67 4.79
C ILE A 886 27.68 -43.64 5.32
N LEU A 887 28.21 -43.89 6.51
CA LEU A 887 29.20 -43.02 7.16
C LEU A 887 30.65 -43.46 6.87
N ASP A 888 30.84 -44.74 6.53
CA ASP A 888 32.13 -45.33 6.13
C ASP A 888 31.88 -46.41 5.07
N CYS A 889 32.58 -46.30 3.94
CA CYS A 889 32.46 -47.26 2.84
C CYS A 889 33.00 -48.67 3.15
N ASN A 890 33.76 -48.84 4.23
CA ASN A 890 34.33 -50.12 4.66
C ASN A 890 33.58 -50.76 5.84
N ASP A 891 32.65 -50.06 6.49
CA ASP A 891 31.89 -50.53 7.64
C ASP A 891 30.39 -50.21 7.48
N MET A 892 29.72 -50.99 6.63
CA MET A 892 28.32 -50.76 6.25
C MET A 892 27.35 -51.57 7.12
N VAL A 893 26.29 -50.93 7.61
CA VAL A 893 25.32 -51.54 8.55
C VAL A 893 24.46 -52.60 7.86
N GLN A 894 24.58 -53.85 8.32
CA GLN A 894 23.84 -54.98 7.76
C GLN A 894 22.32 -54.80 7.89
N GLY A 895 21.59 -55.11 6.81
CA GLY A 895 20.13 -55.04 6.76
C GLY A 895 19.56 -53.68 6.29
N VAL A 896 20.41 -52.66 6.13
CA VAL A 896 20.03 -51.36 5.56
C VAL A 896 19.91 -51.49 4.03
N SER A 897 18.83 -50.95 3.46
CA SER A 897 18.61 -50.93 2.02
C SER A 897 19.16 -49.64 1.43
N ILE A 898 20.10 -49.76 0.50
CA ILE A 898 20.75 -48.64 -0.20
C ILE A 898 20.36 -48.63 -1.67
N CYS A 899 20.45 -47.46 -2.28
CA CYS A 899 20.18 -47.22 -3.69
C CYS A 899 21.48 -47.16 -4.47
N LEU A 900 21.54 -47.90 -5.57
CA LEU A 900 22.73 -47.94 -6.41
C LEU A 900 22.62 -46.86 -7.49
N PRO A 901 23.71 -46.20 -7.88
CA PRO A 901 23.69 -45.22 -8.96
C PRO A 901 23.66 -45.90 -10.34
N LEU A 902 23.54 -45.12 -11.42
CA LEU A 902 23.52 -45.64 -12.79
C LEU A 902 24.85 -46.34 -13.14
N GLN A 903 24.77 -47.42 -13.93
CA GLN A 903 25.94 -48.24 -14.27
C GLN A 903 26.90 -47.55 -15.24
N CYS A 904 28.20 -47.76 -15.06
CA CYS A 904 29.29 -47.27 -15.91
C CYS A 904 30.35 -48.37 -16.10
N LYS A 905 31.22 -48.26 -17.11
CA LYS A 905 32.48 -49.00 -17.09
C LYS A 905 33.35 -48.42 -16.00
N THR A 906 33.96 -49.29 -15.20
CA THR A 906 34.72 -48.88 -14.04
C THR A 906 36.22 -49.11 -14.18
N TYR A 907 37.01 -48.30 -13.49
CA TYR A 907 38.43 -48.51 -13.29
C TYR A 907 38.71 -48.55 -11.79
N LYS A 908 39.42 -49.58 -11.33
CA LYS A 908 39.82 -49.71 -9.92
C LYS A 908 41.22 -49.11 -9.74
N LEU A 909 41.28 -48.05 -8.96
CA LEU A 909 42.50 -47.31 -8.68
C LEU A 909 43.53 -48.19 -7.95
N GLN A 910 44.79 -48.09 -8.37
CA GLN A 910 45.93 -48.77 -7.75
C GLN A 910 46.65 -47.86 -6.75
N ALA A 911 47.40 -48.47 -5.83
CA ALA A 911 48.24 -47.74 -4.89
C ALA A 911 49.29 -46.90 -5.64
N GLY A 912 49.10 -45.58 -5.65
CA GLY A 912 49.94 -44.63 -6.39
C GLY A 912 49.34 -44.10 -7.69
N ASP A 913 48.09 -44.40 -8.03
CA ASP A 913 47.45 -43.79 -9.20
C ASP A 913 47.26 -42.27 -9.05
N SER A 914 47.31 -41.58 -10.18
CA SER A 914 47.00 -40.16 -10.36
C SER A 914 46.08 -40.02 -11.58
N CYS A 915 45.38 -38.90 -11.73
CA CYS A 915 44.59 -38.70 -12.96
C CYS A 915 45.44 -38.79 -14.23
N MET A 916 46.73 -38.46 -14.19
CA MET A 916 47.63 -38.62 -15.34
C MET A 916 47.90 -40.10 -15.67
N SER A 917 48.10 -40.96 -14.66
CA SER A 917 48.28 -42.40 -14.89
C SER A 917 46.99 -43.07 -15.33
N VAL A 918 45.84 -42.64 -14.79
CA VAL A 918 44.51 -43.12 -15.21
C VAL A 918 44.17 -42.62 -16.63
N SER A 919 44.52 -41.38 -16.97
CA SER A 919 44.36 -40.84 -18.33
C SER A 919 45.16 -41.64 -19.35
N ALA A 920 46.42 -41.97 -19.01
CA ALA A 920 47.27 -42.79 -19.86
C ALA A 920 46.77 -44.24 -20.02
N SER A 921 46.10 -44.80 -19.01
CA SER A 921 45.60 -46.19 -19.04
C SER A 921 44.21 -46.33 -19.64
N THR A 922 43.38 -45.28 -19.58
CA THR A 922 41.99 -45.30 -20.05
C THR A 922 41.77 -44.53 -21.36
N GLY A 923 42.72 -43.66 -21.74
CA GLY A 923 42.62 -42.77 -22.90
C GLY A 923 41.77 -41.52 -22.67
N LEU A 924 41.23 -41.32 -21.47
CA LEU A 924 40.44 -40.15 -21.10
C LEU A 924 41.33 -38.96 -20.75
N GLN A 925 40.85 -37.73 -20.99
CA GLN A 925 41.54 -36.57 -20.45
C GLN A 925 41.22 -36.41 -18.95
N PRO A 926 42.09 -35.75 -18.16
CA PRO A 926 41.81 -35.48 -16.75
C PRO A 926 40.49 -34.73 -16.50
N ALA A 927 40.06 -33.90 -17.45
CA ALA A 927 38.75 -33.24 -17.41
C ALA A 927 37.58 -34.23 -17.55
N ASP A 928 37.70 -35.23 -18.42
CA ASP A 928 36.68 -36.26 -18.62
C ASP A 928 36.59 -37.19 -17.40
N ILE A 929 37.74 -37.55 -16.81
CA ILE A 929 37.77 -38.36 -15.57
C ILE A 929 37.05 -37.63 -14.43
N ARG A 930 37.25 -36.30 -14.29
CA ARG A 930 36.54 -35.46 -13.31
C ARG A 930 35.06 -35.30 -13.66
N PHE A 931 34.73 -35.11 -14.94
CA PHE A 931 33.34 -35.03 -15.38
C PHE A 931 32.56 -36.31 -15.03
N LEU A 932 33.19 -37.47 -15.18
CA LEU A 932 32.60 -38.77 -14.84
C LEU A 932 32.62 -39.08 -13.34
N ASN A 933 33.46 -38.39 -12.56
CA ASN A 933 33.62 -38.57 -11.12
C ASN A 933 33.81 -37.19 -10.44
N PRO A 934 32.73 -36.41 -10.28
CA PRO A 934 32.81 -34.98 -9.93
C PRO A 934 33.40 -34.67 -8.55
N TRP A 935 33.48 -35.68 -7.69
CA TRP A 935 34.14 -35.58 -6.39
C TRP A 935 35.66 -35.49 -6.49
N ILE A 936 36.25 -35.79 -7.66
CA ILE A 936 37.69 -35.61 -7.89
C ILE A 936 37.97 -34.12 -8.11
N HIS A 937 38.78 -33.54 -7.23
CA HIS A 937 39.11 -32.12 -7.22
C HIS A 937 39.77 -31.68 -8.53
N GLU A 938 39.72 -30.39 -8.79
CA GLU A 938 40.17 -29.81 -10.05
C GLU A 938 41.61 -30.19 -10.42
N LEU A 939 42.51 -30.26 -9.42
CA LEU A 939 43.91 -30.66 -9.59
C LEU A 939 44.15 -32.18 -9.48
N CYS A 940 43.10 -32.99 -9.35
CA CYS A 940 43.16 -34.44 -9.15
C CYS A 940 44.00 -34.91 -7.95
N GLY A 941 44.24 -34.04 -6.97
CA GLY A 941 45.06 -34.34 -5.79
C GLY A 941 44.39 -35.27 -4.77
N ASN A 942 43.05 -35.32 -4.77
CA ASN A 942 42.28 -36.11 -3.81
C ASN A 942 42.00 -37.55 -4.27
N ILE A 943 42.38 -37.94 -5.49
CA ILE A 943 42.12 -39.29 -6.03
C ILE A 943 42.82 -40.40 -5.23
N ARG A 944 43.83 -40.04 -4.42
CA ARG A 944 44.54 -40.95 -3.49
C ARG A 944 43.97 -40.90 -2.08
N SER A 945 43.78 -39.70 -1.52
CA SER A 945 43.29 -39.53 -0.14
C SER A 945 41.82 -39.91 0.03
N ALA A 946 41.00 -39.76 -1.01
CA ALA A 946 39.58 -40.10 -0.96
C ALA A 946 39.31 -41.61 -0.99
N GLN A 947 40.32 -42.44 -1.32
CA GLN A 947 40.13 -43.90 -1.41
C GLN A 947 39.78 -44.54 -0.07
N GLU A 948 40.26 -43.97 1.04
CA GLU A 948 40.01 -44.48 2.39
C GLU A 948 38.56 -44.26 2.83
N THR A 949 37.90 -43.19 2.36
CA THR A 949 36.55 -42.80 2.78
C THR A 949 35.48 -43.11 1.73
N LEU A 950 35.77 -42.90 0.45
CA LEU A 950 34.82 -43.01 -0.66
C LEU A 950 35.00 -44.29 -1.51
N GLY A 951 36.03 -45.09 -1.23
CA GLY A 951 36.39 -46.28 -2.00
C GLY A 951 37.26 -46.01 -3.24
N SER A 952 37.70 -47.07 -3.90
CA SER A 952 38.73 -47.06 -4.96
C SER A 952 38.21 -47.30 -6.39
N VAL A 953 36.89 -47.41 -6.61
CA VAL A 953 36.31 -47.71 -7.93
C VAL A 953 35.64 -46.47 -8.55
N ILE A 954 36.13 -46.07 -9.73
CA ILE A 954 35.66 -44.87 -10.45
C ILE A 954 34.99 -45.23 -11.78
N CYS A 955 34.13 -44.34 -12.29
CA CYS A 955 33.56 -44.45 -13.62
C CYS A 955 34.51 -43.91 -14.70
N VAL A 956 34.66 -44.65 -15.80
CA VAL A 956 35.42 -44.23 -16.99
C VAL A 956 34.55 -44.18 -18.24
N THR A 957 33.22 -44.29 -18.05
CA THR A 957 32.21 -43.90 -19.02
C THR A 957 31.06 -43.22 -18.30
N THR A 958 30.20 -42.51 -19.04
CA THR A 958 28.97 -41.93 -18.51
C THR A 958 28.08 -42.99 -17.85
N PRO A 959 27.68 -42.80 -16.59
CA PRO A 959 26.67 -43.62 -15.93
C PRO A 959 25.36 -43.63 -16.75
N GLY A 960 24.88 -44.81 -17.18
CA GLY A 960 23.58 -45.00 -17.82
C GLY A 960 23.54 -45.25 -19.35
N GLY A 961 24.66 -45.27 -20.10
CA GLY A 961 24.61 -45.59 -21.55
C GLY A 961 25.88 -45.34 -22.36
N LYS A 962 26.05 -46.08 -23.48
CA LYS A 962 27.30 -46.40 -24.22
C LYS A 962 28.00 -45.23 -24.95
N TYR A 963 29.33 -45.16 -24.80
CA TYR A 963 30.25 -44.35 -25.62
C TYR A 963 31.09 -45.26 -26.55
N GLU A 964 31.06 -45.00 -27.86
CA GLU A 964 32.10 -45.39 -28.81
C GLU A 964 32.61 -44.12 -29.47
N HIS A 965 33.89 -43.80 -29.27
CA HIS A 965 34.59 -42.89 -30.17
C HIS A 965 35.96 -43.48 -30.48
N ASP A 966 36.15 -43.78 -31.75
CA ASP A 966 37.41 -44.27 -32.31
C ASP A 966 38.32 -43.06 -32.57
N VAL A 967 39.60 -43.20 -32.22
CA VAL A 967 40.62 -42.13 -32.31
C VAL A 967 41.18 -42.14 -33.73
N ASN A 968 40.47 -41.53 -34.68
CA ASN A 968 41.02 -40.98 -35.94
C ASN A 968 39.88 -40.58 -36.90
N ASN A 969 39.34 -39.36 -36.75
CA ASN A 969 39.01 -38.54 -37.93
C ASN A 969 38.68 -37.10 -37.54
N THR A 970 39.34 -36.17 -38.22
CA THR A 970 39.02 -34.74 -38.27
C THR A 970 37.74 -34.52 -39.08
N SER A 971 36.61 -34.35 -38.40
CA SER A 971 35.42 -33.68 -38.95
C SER A 971 34.45 -33.38 -37.82
N SER A 972 34.18 -32.11 -37.60
CA SER A 972 33.11 -31.59 -36.76
C SER A 972 31.75 -32.19 -37.13
N ASP A 973 31.03 -32.75 -36.16
CA ASP A 973 29.57 -32.74 -36.15
C ASP A 973 29.10 -32.32 -34.74
N PRO A 974 28.33 -31.23 -34.59
CA PRO A 974 27.85 -30.75 -33.31
C PRO A 974 26.56 -31.48 -32.94
N ALA A 975 26.64 -32.41 -32.00
CA ALA A 975 25.45 -33.02 -31.41
C ALA A 975 25.57 -32.97 -29.87
N TYR A 976 24.46 -32.60 -29.23
CA TYR A 976 24.21 -32.41 -27.78
C TYR A 976 24.12 -30.98 -27.23
N SER A 977 23.78 -29.97 -28.05
CA SER A 977 23.24 -28.71 -27.54
C SER A 977 21.74 -28.60 -27.82
N GLU A 978 20.96 -28.16 -26.83
CA GLU A 978 19.55 -27.79 -27.03
C GLU A 978 19.43 -26.59 -28.00
N TYR A 979 20.47 -25.76 -28.07
CA TYR A 979 20.60 -24.65 -29.00
C TYR A 979 21.25 -25.06 -30.31
N ALA A 980 20.86 -24.40 -31.40
CA ALA A 980 21.48 -24.54 -32.69
C ALA A 980 22.50 -23.42 -32.98
N ASP A 981 23.57 -23.75 -33.72
CA ASP A 981 24.64 -22.78 -34.00
C ASP A 981 24.24 -21.65 -34.96
N LYS A 982 23.20 -21.85 -35.78
CA LYS A 982 22.73 -20.87 -36.78
C LYS A 982 21.29 -21.10 -37.19
N ALA A 983 20.54 -20.05 -37.47
CA ALA A 983 19.15 -20.16 -37.92
C ALA A 983 19.09 -20.61 -39.39
N VAL A 984 18.04 -21.37 -39.75
CA VAL A 984 17.69 -21.65 -41.15
C VAL A 984 16.18 -21.45 -41.36
N PRO A 985 15.74 -21.05 -42.57
CA PRO A 985 14.31 -20.83 -42.83
C PRO A 985 13.47 -22.09 -42.59
N PRO A 986 12.20 -21.96 -42.20
CA PRO A 986 11.30 -23.11 -42.02
C PRO A 986 11.07 -23.86 -43.35
N PRO A 987 10.66 -25.15 -43.31
CA PRO A 987 10.39 -25.93 -44.51
C PRO A 987 9.41 -25.24 -45.47
N LYS A 988 9.70 -25.28 -46.78
CA LYS A 988 8.93 -24.57 -47.80
C LYS A 988 7.46 -25.05 -47.80
N GLY A 989 6.54 -24.14 -47.48
CA GLY A 989 5.09 -24.43 -47.36
C GLY A 989 4.62 -24.77 -45.94
N ALA A 990 5.49 -24.69 -44.94
CA ALA A 990 5.13 -24.88 -43.53
C ALA A 990 4.30 -23.70 -42.99
N SER A 991 3.23 -24.03 -42.26
CA SER A 991 2.44 -23.05 -41.49
C SER A 991 3.00 -22.95 -40.08
N LEU A 992 3.76 -21.89 -39.78
CA LEU A 992 4.32 -21.67 -38.45
C LEU A 992 3.22 -21.51 -37.38
N ALA A 993 3.49 -22.01 -36.17
CA ALA A 993 2.68 -21.71 -35.00
C ALA A 993 2.88 -20.24 -34.57
N GLU A 994 1.88 -19.67 -33.90
CA GLU A 994 1.87 -18.24 -33.58
C GLU A 994 3.05 -17.88 -32.65
N LYS A 995 3.70 -16.74 -32.91
CA LYS A 995 4.87 -16.24 -32.14
C LYS A 995 6.10 -17.16 -32.09
N THR A 996 6.15 -18.24 -32.85
CA THR A 996 7.34 -19.10 -32.92
C THR A 996 8.54 -18.33 -33.47
N THR A 997 9.70 -18.43 -32.81
CA THR A 997 10.92 -17.72 -33.22
C THR A 997 11.43 -18.21 -34.58
N GLU A 998 11.84 -17.26 -35.44
CA GLU A 998 12.49 -17.56 -36.72
C GLU A 998 14.00 -17.79 -36.58
N GLU A 999 14.57 -17.45 -35.42
CA GLU A 999 15.97 -17.74 -35.04
C GLU A 999 16.11 -19.22 -34.65
N CYS A 1000 15.77 -20.11 -35.57
CA CYS A 1000 15.68 -21.55 -35.34
C CYS A 1000 16.34 -22.35 -36.45
N ARG A 1001 16.99 -23.47 -36.10
CA ARG A 1001 17.60 -24.36 -37.10
C ARG A 1001 16.81 -25.65 -37.32
N ARG A 1002 16.16 -26.14 -36.26
CA ARG A 1002 15.49 -27.43 -36.24
C ARG A 1002 14.00 -27.19 -36.07
N TRP A 1003 13.23 -27.59 -37.07
CA TRP A 1003 11.79 -27.34 -37.18
C TRP A 1003 11.02 -28.66 -37.10
N TYR A 1004 9.89 -28.67 -36.40
CA TYR A 1004 9.02 -29.85 -36.29
C TYR A 1004 7.56 -29.48 -36.59
N THR A 1005 6.92 -30.22 -37.51
CA THR A 1005 5.51 -30.05 -37.84
C THR A 1005 4.69 -31.11 -37.12
N VAL A 1006 3.87 -30.67 -36.18
CA VAL A 1006 3.07 -31.53 -35.31
C VAL A 1006 2.10 -32.38 -36.11
N GLN A 1007 2.07 -33.68 -35.84
CA GLN A 1007 1.11 -34.63 -36.38
C GLN A 1007 -0.06 -34.82 -35.41
N LYS A 1008 -1.20 -35.30 -35.95
CA LYS A 1008 -2.38 -35.56 -35.12
C LYS A 1008 -2.10 -36.71 -34.14
N GLY A 1009 -2.07 -36.39 -32.84
CA GLY A 1009 -1.81 -37.35 -31.77
C GLY A 1009 -0.40 -37.28 -31.18
N ASP A 1010 0.42 -36.32 -31.60
CA ASP A 1010 1.72 -36.07 -30.99
C ASP A 1010 1.59 -35.65 -29.52
N ASP A 1011 2.53 -36.10 -28.71
CA ASP A 1011 2.66 -35.75 -27.30
C ASP A 1011 3.89 -34.87 -27.07
N CYS A 1012 3.73 -33.81 -26.26
CA CYS A 1012 4.78 -32.83 -26.02
C CYS A 1012 6.04 -33.46 -25.41
N ALA A 1013 5.90 -34.42 -24.49
CA ALA A 1013 7.08 -35.06 -23.89
C ALA A 1013 7.87 -35.86 -24.93
N VAL A 1014 7.19 -36.53 -25.86
CA VAL A 1014 7.83 -37.27 -26.96
C VAL A 1014 8.58 -36.32 -27.90
N VAL A 1015 7.98 -35.20 -28.28
CA VAL A 1015 8.60 -34.20 -29.17
C VAL A 1015 9.84 -33.57 -28.53
N LEU A 1016 9.76 -33.22 -27.25
CA LEU A 1016 10.88 -32.61 -26.50
C LEU A 1016 12.06 -33.58 -26.34
N VAL A 1017 11.77 -34.83 -25.98
CA VAL A 1017 12.78 -35.88 -25.82
C VAL A 1017 13.42 -36.23 -27.16
N GLN A 1018 12.62 -36.34 -28.22
CA GLN A 1018 13.10 -36.68 -29.56
C GLN A 1018 14.03 -35.61 -30.14
N HIS A 1019 13.81 -34.34 -29.78
CA HIS A 1019 14.59 -33.22 -30.30
C HIS A 1019 15.60 -32.63 -29.33
N HIS A 1020 15.72 -33.21 -28.13
CA HIS A 1020 16.68 -32.80 -27.10
C HIS A 1020 16.58 -31.30 -26.80
N ILE A 1021 15.37 -30.84 -26.46
CA ILE A 1021 15.09 -29.47 -26.08
C ILE A 1021 14.28 -29.47 -24.78
N SER A 1022 14.68 -28.63 -23.81
CA SER A 1022 13.97 -28.53 -22.53
C SER A 1022 12.62 -27.83 -22.68
N VAL A 1023 11.69 -28.13 -21.78
CA VAL A 1023 10.36 -27.50 -21.73
C VAL A 1023 10.45 -25.96 -21.70
N PRO A 1024 11.29 -25.32 -20.84
CA PRO A 1024 11.38 -23.86 -20.81
C PRO A 1024 11.93 -23.27 -22.10
N LEU A 1025 12.91 -23.92 -22.72
CA LEU A 1025 13.51 -23.45 -23.98
C LEU A 1025 12.55 -23.63 -25.17
N PHE A 1026 11.80 -24.72 -25.19
CA PHE A 1026 10.77 -24.96 -26.20
C PHE A 1026 9.63 -23.94 -26.10
N ILE A 1027 9.20 -23.57 -24.91
CA ILE A 1027 8.17 -22.53 -24.70
C ILE A 1027 8.71 -21.14 -25.05
N ALA A 1028 9.95 -20.81 -24.66
CA ALA A 1028 10.58 -19.55 -25.04
C ALA A 1028 10.71 -19.42 -26.57
N ALA A 1029 11.05 -20.51 -27.26
CA ALA A 1029 11.11 -20.56 -28.71
C ALA A 1029 9.72 -20.59 -29.38
N ASN A 1030 8.68 -21.03 -28.67
CA ASN A 1030 7.31 -21.19 -29.18
C ASN A 1030 6.26 -20.69 -28.18
N PRO A 1031 6.11 -19.36 -28.00
CA PRO A 1031 5.28 -18.77 -26.95
C PRO A 1031 3.77 -19.06 -27.07
N SER A 1032 3.30 -19.64 -28.18
CA SER A 1032 1.92 -20.13 -28.29
C SER A 1032 1.67 -21.43 -27.52
N VAL A 1033 2.70 -22.06 -26.95
CA VAL A 1033 2.62 -23.29 -26.15
C VAL A 1033 2.80 -22.94 -24.68
N SER A 1034 1.85 -23.29 -23.83
CA SER A 1034 1.93 -23.05 -22.39
C SER A 1034 2.67 -24.16 -21.66
N ARG A 1035 3.24 -23.84 -20.49
CA ARG A 1035 3.94 -24.81 -19.63
C ARG A 1035 3.01 -25.87 -19.07
N ASP A 1036 1.79 -25.47 -18.72
CA ASP A 1036 0.85 -26.34 -18.00
C ASP A 1036 -0.01 -27.21 -18.93
N ASN A 1037 -0.14 -26.84 -20.22
CA ASN A 1037 -0.98 -27.56 -21.20
C ASN A 1037 -0.26 -27.89 -22.52
N CYS A 1038 1.07 -28.07 -22.49
CA CYS A 1038 1.91 -28.22 -23.69
C CYS A 1038 1.36 -29.18 -24.77
N THR A 1039 0.96 -30.41 -24.40
CA THR A 1039 0.43 -31.39 -25.38
C THR A 1039 -0.87 -30.93 -26.05
N ALA A 1040 -1.74 -30.20 -25.35
CA ALA A 1040 -2.99 -29.70 -25.91
C ALA A 1040 -2.78 -28.47 -26.82
N ASP A 1041 -1.74 -27.69 -26.57
CA ASP A 1041 -1.38 -26.49 -27.33
C ASP A 1041 -0.60 -26.79 -28.63
N LEU A 1042 -0.16 -28.04 -28.82
CA LEU A 1042 0.42 -28.51 -30.08
C LEU A 1042 -0.67 -28.73 -31.13
N ILE A 1043 -0.82 -27.78 -32.05
CA ILE A 1043 -1.85 -27.82 -33.10
C ILE A 1043 -1.37 -28.70 -34.27
N PRO A 1044 -2.04 -29.82 -34.59
CA PRO A 1044 -1.67 -30.66 -35.73
C PRO A 1044 -1.63 -29.86 -37.04
N GLY A 1045 -0.53 -29.98 -37.78
CA GLY A 1045 -0.27 -29.26 -39.02
C GLY A 1045 0.43 -27.90 -38.84
N ARG A 1046 0.66 -27.43 -37.60
CA ARG A 1046 1.52 -26.26 -37.32
C ARG A 1046 2.97 -26.67 -37.07
N THR A 1047 3.89 -25.78 -37.43
CA THR A 1047 5.34 -26.01 -37.31
C THR A 1047 5.93 -25.17 -36.19
N TYR A 1048 6.69 -25.81 -35.32
CA TYR A 1048 7.30 -25.27 -34.11
C TYR A 1048 8.83 -25.38 -34.18
N CYS A 1049 9.54 -24.47 -33.51
CA CYS A 1049 10.97 -24.50 -33.35
C CYS A 1049 11.41 -25.49 -32.26
N VAL A 1050 12.14 -26.53 -32.62
CA VAL A 1050 12.67 -27.56 -31.70
C VAL A 1050 14.20 -27.48 -31.55
N GLY A 1051 14.79 -26.36 -31.94
CA GLY A 1051 16.22 -26.08 -31.81
C GLY A 1051 16.54 -24.63 -32.13
N PRO A 1052 16.22 -23.70 -31.22
CA PRO A 1052 16.46 -22.26 -31.39
C PRO A 1052 17.96 -21.95 -31.34
N THR A 1053 18.39 -20.86 -31.96
CA THR A 1053 19.76 -20.35 -31.77
C THR A 1053 19.84 -19.54 -30.48
N LYS A 1054 21.04 -19.37 -29.93
CA LYS A 1054 21.25 -18.53 -28.75
C LYS A 1054 20.84 -17.06 -28.98
N LYS A 1055 20.93 -16.58 -30.23
CA LYS A 1055 20.50 -15.23 -30.62
C LYS A 1055 19.00 -14.97 -30.47
N ALA A 1056 18.18 -16.04 -30.42
CA ALA A 1056 16.75 -15.91 -30.19
C ALA A 1056 16.43 -15.24 -28.83
N PHE A 1057 17.38 -15.24 -27.89
CA PHE A 1057 17.17 -14.83 -26.50
C PHE A 1057 18.31 -13.99 -25.92
N GLU A 1058 18.98 -13.14 -26.72
CA GLU A 1058 19.97 -12.17 -26.21
C GLU A 1058 19.29 -10.83 -25.81
N PRO A 1059 19.04 -10.55 -24.52
CA PRO A 1059 18.79 -9.19 -24.03
C PRO A 1059 20.09 -8.48 -23.59
N GLN A 1060 20.14 -7.15 -23.74
CA GLN A 1060 21.20 -6.30 -23.16
C GLN A 1060 21.15 -6.35 -21.63
N THR A 1061 22.28 -6.63 -20.96
CA THR A 1061 22.38 -6.77 -19.49
C THR A 1061 23.08 -5.56 -18.84
N GLU A 1062 22.45 -4.99 -17.81
CA GLU A 1062 23.11 -4.11 -16.83
C GLU A 1062 23.79 -4.95 -15.74
N ILE A 1063 25.00 -4.55 -15.33
CA ILE A 1063 25.80 -5.17 -14.26
C ILE A 1063 25.49 -4.46 -12.92
N PRO A 1064 25.33 -5.17 -11.79
CA PRO A 1064 25.10 -4.54 -10.48
C PRO A 1064 26.22 -3.53 -10.10
N PRO A 1065 25.92 -2.40 -9.45
CA PRO A 1065 26.93 -1.42 -9.04
C PRO A 1065 27.95 -2.01 -8.04
N HIS A 1066 29.18 -1.46 -8.01
CA HIS A 1066 30.22 -1.80 -7.04
C HIS A 1066 30.77 -0.56 -6.33
N TRP A 1067 31.18 -0.72 -5.07
CA TRP A 1067 31.78 0.32 -4.23
C TRP A 1067 33.26 0.05 -4.00
N ARG A 1068 34.07 1.11 -4.03
CA ARG A 1068 35.53 1.07 -3.83
C ARG A 1068 35.88 1.40 -2.38
N PHE A 1069 36.53 0.49 -1.68
CA PHE A 1069 36.93 0.67 -0.27
C PHE A 1069 38.39 1.14 -0.12
N GLY A 1070 39.22 0.96 -1.16
CA GLY A 1070 40.55 1.53 -1.27
C GLY A 1070 41.66 0.49 -1.27
N CYS A 1071 42.88 0.95 -1.04
CA CYS A 1071 44.07 0.12 -1.11
C CYS A 1071 44.40 -0.55 0.23
N TYR A 1072 44.53 -1.87 0.23
CA TYR A 1072 44.79 -2.67 1.43
C TYR A 1072 46.07 -3.51 1.27
N ALA A 1073 46.79 -3.67 2.38
CA ALA A 1073 47.87 -4.63 2.52
C ALA A 1073 47.83 -5.23 3.93
N ARG A 1074 48.59 -6.29 4.15
CA ARG A 1074 48.64 -6.95 5.47
C ARG A 1074 49.67 -6.30 6.39
N GLU A 1075 49.40 -6.32 7.69
CA GLU A 1075 50.34 -5.88 8.74
C GLU A 1075 51.58 -6.81 8.80
N ALA A 1076 52.78 -6.22 8.74
CA ALA A 1076 54.06 -6.87 8.39
C ALA A 1076 54.60 -7.96 9.36
N ASP A 1077 53.83 -8.36 10.37
CA ASP A 1077 54.22 -9.30 11.45
C ASP A 1077 53.86 -10.77 11.15
N THR A 1078 52.89 -11.03 10.27
CA THR A 1078 52.21 -12.33 10.20
C THR A 1078 52.62 -13.19 8.99
N THR A 1079 52.69 -14.52 9.16
CA THR A 1079 53.24 -15.50 8.19
C THR A 1079 52.33 -15.85 7.00
N ASN A 1080 51.11 -15.32 6.96
CA ASN A 1080 50.14 -15.52 5.88
C ASN A 1080 49.89 -14.14 5.23
N HIS A 1081 49.77 -13.99 3.91
CA HIS A 1081 49.88 -12.67 3.23
C HIS A 1081 48.54 -12.07 2.75
N ALA A 1082 47.44 -12.46 3.39
CA ALA A 1082 46.23 -12.72 2.66
C ALA A 1082 45.11 -11.70 3.00
N VAL A 1083 44.85 -10.70 2.13
CA VAL A 1083 43.82 -9.64 2.31
C VAL A 1083 42.43 -10.10 1.84
N LEU A 1084 42.37 -10.79 0.70
CA LEU A 1084 41.24 -11.53 0.13
C LEU A 1084 41.78 -12.85 -0.42
N THR A 1085 41.12 -13.99 -0.16
CA THR A 1085 41.85 -15.29 -0.20
C THR A 1085 41.04 -16.53 -0.57
N LEU A 1086 39.71 -16.45 -0.65
CA LEU A 1086 38.90 -17.64 -0.91
C LEU A 1086 39.15 -18.20 -2.31
N ASP A 1087 39.29 -17.33 -3.30
CA ASP A 1087 39.68 -17.71 -4.66
C ASP A 1087 40.57 -16.64 -5.28
N GLU A 1088 41.62 -17.08 -5.97
CA GLU A 1088 42.54 -16.21 -6.71
C GLU A 1088 42.63 -16.70 -8.16
N VAL A 1089 42.39 -15.80 -9.11
CA VAL A 1089 42.65 -16.05 -10.53
C VAL A 1089 43.75 -15.13 -11.00
N PHE A 1090 44.86 -15.75 -11.39
CA PHE A 1090 45.96 -15.08 -12.08
C PHE A 1090 45.66 -14.96 -13.57
N HIS A 1091 45.95 -13.79 -14.14
CA HIS A 1091 45.98 -13.54 -15.59
C HIS A 1091 44.63 -13.65 -16.32
N VAL A 1092 43.59 -12.96 -15.83
CA VAL A 1092 42.36 -12.77 -16.63
C VAL A 1092 42.66 -11.73 -17.73
N GLU A 1093 42.57 -12.11 -19.01
CA GLU A 1093 42.78 -11.17 -20.13
C GLU A 1093 41.48 -10.91 -20.92
N PRO A 1094 41.05 -9.65 -21.10
CA PRO A 1094 41.57 -8.42 -20.47
C PRO A 1094 41.05 -8.25 -19.03
N MET A 1095 41.95 -7.85 -18.11
CA MET A 1095 41.57 -7.59 -16.72
C MET A 1095 40.85 -6.25 -16.60
N SER A 1096 39.74 -6.23 -15.87
CA SER A 1096 39.02 -5.01 -15.49
C SER A 1096 38.25 -5.21 -14.19
N ILE A 1097 37.88 -4.11 -13.53
CA ILE A 1097 37.07 -4.14 -12.31
C ILE A 1097 35.78 -4.95 -12.54
N ILE A 1098 35.13 -4.76 -13.70
CA ILE A 1098 33.89 -5.45 -14.07
C ILE A 1098 34.11 -6.95 -14.33
N ALA A 1099 35.23 -7.31 -14.96
CA ALA A 1099 35.56 -8.72 -15.20
C ALA A 1099 35.79 -9.46 -13.87
N CYS A 1100 36.50 -8.83 -12.94
CA CYS A 1100 36.74 -9.37 -11.62
C CYS A 1100 35.44 -9.46 -10.79
N GLN A 1101 34.61 -8.41 -10.83
CA GLN A 1101 33.28 -8.42 -10.20
C GLN A 1101 32.42 -9.57 -10.73
N SER A 1102 32.34 -9.72 -12.04
CA SER A 1102 31.51 -10.77 -12.67
C SER A 1102 32.00 -12.17 -12.30
N TYR A 1103 33.31 -12.37 -12.25
CA TYR A 1103 33.92 -13.62 -11.81
C TYR A 1103 33.58 -13.92 -10.35
N CYS A 1104 33.80 -12.98 -9.43
CA CYS A 1104 33.52 -13.21 -8.01
C CYS A 1104 32.02 -13.43 -7.74
N LEU A 1105 31.13 -12.69 -8.41
CA LEU A 1105 29.69 -12.90 -8.31
C LEU A 1105 29.26 -14.27 -8.87
N SER A 1106 29.92 -14.78 -9.90
CA SER A 1106 29.67 -16.15 -10.39
C SER A 1106 29.99 -17.22 -9.35
N GLN A 1107 30.88 -16.92 -8.41
CA GLN A 1107 31.21 -17.76 -7.26
C GLN A 1107 30.38 -17.41 -6.01
N SER A 1108 29.36 -16.55 -6.15
CA SER A 1108 28.56 -16.00 -5.04
C SER A 1108 29.39 -15.27 -3.97
N LEU A 1109 30.55 -14.72 -4.35
CA LEU A 1109 31.43 -13.92 -3.51
C LEU A 1109 31.26 -12.43 -3.84
N TYR A 1110 31.05 -11.61 -2.81
CA TYR A 1110 30.63 -10.22 -2.95
C TYR A 1110 31.74 -9.20 -2.67
N ALA A 1111 32.84 -9.61 -2.02
CA ALA A 1111 34.06 -8.82 -1.89
C ALA A 1111 35.07 -9.28 -2.95
N PHE A 1112 35.69 -8.33 -3.64
CA PHE A 1112 36.67 -8.64 -4.67
C PHE A 1112 37.77 -7.60 -4.69
N GLY A 1113 38.95 -8.00 -5.15
CA GLY A 1113 40.10 -7.12 -5.18
C GLY A 1113 40.97 -7.39 -6.38
N LEU A 1114 41.66 -6.34 -6.83
CA LEU A 1114 42.58 -6.42 -7.96
C LEU A 1114 43.99 -6.18 -7.47
N GLN A 1115 44.93 -6.98 -7.97
CA GLN A 1115 46.35 -6.93 -7.61
C GLN A 1115 47.22 -7.08 -8.85
N ASN A 1116 48.42 -6.49 -8.83
CA ASN A 1116 49.46 -6.62 -9.87
C ASN A 1116 49.06 -6.21 -11.31
N GLY A 1117 47.85 -5.69 -11.53
CA GLY A 1117 47.33 -5.33 -12.85
C GLY A 1117 46.55 -6.43 -13.56
N ASP A 1118 46.69 -7.69 -13.15
CA ASP A 1118 46.13 -8.85 -13.85
C ASP A 1118 45.63 -9.99 -12.93
N SER A 1119 45.69 -9.82 -11.62
CA SER A 1119 45.12 -10.75 -10.64
C SER A 1119 43.78 -10.26 -10.10
N CYS A 1120 42.81 -11.17 -10.03
CA CYS A 1120 41.52 -10.96 -9.37
C CYS A 1120 41.41 -11.89 -8.15
N LEU A 1121 41.11 -11.31 -7.00
CA LEU A 1121 40.93 -12.03 -5.75
C LEU A 1121 39.47 -11.89 -5.30
N CYS A 1122 38.84 -13.00 -4.92
CA CYS A 1122 37.46 -13.03 -4.45
C CYS A 1122 37.40 -13.49 -3.00
N ASP A 1123 36.51 -12.88 -2.22
CA ASP A 1123 36.19 -13.33 -0.87
C ASP A 1123 34.75 -12.95 -0.49
N SER A 1124 34.29 -13.45 0.64
CA SER A 1124 33.03 -13.03 1.26
C SER A 1124 33.23 -11.86 2.22
N ARG A 1125 34.47 -11.57 2.62
CA ARG A 1125 34.81 -10.56 3.63
C ARG A 1125 36.28 -10.18 3.52
N LEU A 1126 36.64 -9.01 4.07
CA LEU A 1126 38.02 -8.61 4.28
C LEU A 1126 38.64 -9.45 5.40
N ARG A 1127 39.80 -10.06 5.16
CA ARG A 1127 40.43 -10.99 6.11
C ARG A 1127 41.09 -10.30 7.30
N MET A 1128 41.27 -11.03 8.40
CA MET A 1128 41.98 -10.54 9.58
C MET A 1128 43.39 -10.04 9.23
N ASP A 1129 43.85 -9.04 9.98
CA ASP A 1129 45.11 -8.31 9.78
C ASP A 1129 45.18 -7.41 8.53
N SER A 1130 44.11 -7.32 7.74
CA SER A 1130 44.03 -6.38 6.62
C SER A 1130 44.09 -4.94 7.12
N GLN A 1131 44.97 -4.14 6.52
CA GLN A 1131 45.16 -2.74 6.87
C GLN A 1131 45.03 -1.88 5.61
N ARG A 1132 44.26 -0.79 5.74
CA ARG A 1132 44.20 0.24 4.70
C ARG A 1132 45.52 0.98 4.66
N ILE A 1133 46.14 1.02 3.48
CA ILE A 1133 47.39 1.73 3.22
C ILE A 1133 47.15 2.91 2.28
N ASP A 1134 48.17 3.73 2.07
CA ASP A 1134 48.05 4.87 1.16
C ASP A 1134 47.69 4.39 -0.26
N ASN A 1135 46.67 5.00 -0.86
CA ASN A 1135 46.17 4.63 -2.20
C ASN A 1135 47.26 4.71 -3.28
N SER A 1136 48.33 5.48 -3.08
CA SER A 1136 49.49 5.52 -3.99
C SER A 1136 50.24 4.19 -4.10
N ASN A 1137 49.99 3.23 -3.20
CA ASN A 1137 50.53 1.88 -3.29
C ASN A 1137 49.72 0.98 -4.25
N CYS A 1138 48.46 1.31 -4.53
CA CYS A 1138 47.67 0.71 -5.60
C CYS A 1138 47.79 1.60 -6.84
N ASN A 1139 48.90 1.46 -7.56
CA ASN A 1139 49.27 2.34 -8.69
C ASN A 1139 49.48 1.60 -10.01
N MET A 1140 49.14 0.31 -10.06
CA MET A 1140 49.28 -0.51 -11.27
C MET A 1140 47.97 -0.49 -12.07
N HIS A 1141 48.07 -0.27 -13.37
CA HIS A 1141 46.92 -0.25 -14.28
C HIS A 1141 46.52 -1.66 -14.72
N CYS A 1142 45.25 -1.85 -15.05
CA CYS A 1142 44.73 -3.13 -15.51
C CYS A 1142 45.31 -3.53 -16.88
N ASN A 1143 45.69 -4.80 -17.04
CA ASN A 1143 46.22 -5.31 -18.30
C ASN A 1143 45.09 -5.42 -19.34
N GLY A 1144 45.11 -4.56 -20.36
CA GLY A 1144 44.05 -4.45 -21.38
C GLY A 1144 43.10 -3.26 -21.21
N ASN A 1145 43.16 -2.53 -20.08
CA ASN A 1145 42.42 -1.27 -19.88
C ASN A 1145 43.25 -0.26 -19.08
N THR A 1146 43.79 0.76 -19.76
CA THR A 1146 44.76 1.70 -19.16
C THR A 1146 44.15 2.80 -18.28
N THR A 1147 42.82 2.88 -18.14
CA THR A 1147 42.19 3.96 -17.34
C THR A 1147 41.91 3.56 -15.89
N ASN A 1148 41.77 2.26 -15.59
CA ASN A 1148 41.43 1.78 -14.25
C ASN A 1148 42.68 1.29 -13.50
N VAL A 1149 42.67 1.45 -12.18
CA VAL A 1149 43.71 0.96 -11.27
C VAL A 1149 43.33 -0.45 -10.82
N CYS A 1150 44.25 -1.39 -10.95
CA CYS A 1150 44.10 -2.81 -10.62
C CYS A 1150 45.13 -3.23 -9.56
N GLY A 1151 45.18 -2.49 -8.44
CA GLY A 1151 46.04 -2.78 -7.29
C GLY A 1151 47.49 -2.35 -7.45
N GLY A 1152 48.37 -3.01 -6.70
CA GLY A 1152 49.81 -2.78 -6.65
C GLY A 1152 50.59 -4.06 -6.35
N LYS A 1153 51.92 -3.95 -6.28
CA LYS A 1153 52.85 -5.09 -6.18
C LYS A 1153 52.58 -6.00 -4.96
N ASP A 1154 52.23 -5.38 -3.85
CA ASP A 1154 51.93 -6.03 -2.56
C ASP A 1154 50.70 -5.39 -1.90
N ALA A 1155 49.81 -4.85 -2.73
CA ALA A 1155 48.66 -4.06 -2.31
C ALA A 1155 47.44 -4.38 -3.18
N ILE A 1156 46.30 -4.62 -2.55
CA ILE A 1156 45.07 -5.03 -3.21
C ILE A 1156 44.11 -3.85 -3.20
N GLU A 1157 43.64 -3.47 -4.38
CA GLU A 1157 42.56 -2.49 -4.51
C GLU A 1157 41.23 -3.23 -4.29
N VAL A 1158 40.54 -2.95 -3.19
CA VAL A 1158 39.37 -3.72 -2.72
C VAL A 1158 38.06 -3.01 -3.07
N PHE A 1159 37.12 -3.81 -3.58
CA PHE A 1159 35.76 -3.45 -3.96
C PHE A 1159 34.75 -4.44 -3.36
N ALA A 1160 33.49 -4.03 -3.28
CA ALA A 1160 32.38 -4.95 -3.04
C ALA A 1160 31.13 -4.54 -3.83
N ASN A 1161 30.24 -5.48 -4.12
CA ASN A 1161 28.93 -5.19 -4.73
C ASN A 1161 27.86 -4.80 -3.71
N LYS A 1162 28.26 -4.41 -2.49
CA LYS A 1162 27.43 -3.87 -1.42
C LYS A 1162 28.13 -2.65 -0.81
N GLU A 1163 27.36 -1.71 -0.25
CA GLU A 1163 27.88 -0.51 0.43
C GLU A 1163 28.64 -0.81 1.73
N MET A 1164 28.43 -2.00 2.30
CA MET A 1164 29.11 -2.47 3.51
C MET A 1164 30.09 -3.61 3.18
N LEU A 1165 31.37 -3.41 3.48
CA LEU A 1165 32.41 -4.43 3.34
C LEU A 1165 32.56 -5.20 4.67
N ARG A 1166 32.01 -6.42 4.71
CA ARG A 1166 32.16 -7.30 5.88
C ARG A 1166 33.63 -7.58 6.17
N VAL A 1167 33.96 -7.65 7.45
CA VAL A 1167 35.32 -7.96 7.93
C VAL A 1167 35.33 -9.26 8.71
N GLU A 1168 36.44 -9.98 8.66
CA GLU A 1168 36.72 -11.11 9.53
C GLU A 1168 37.19 -10.59 10.88
N TYR A 1169 36.65 -11.14 11.97
CA TYR A 1169 36.96 -10.74 13.34
C TYR A 1169 36.88 -11.94 14.28
N GLU A 1170 37.44 -11.76 15.48
CA GLU A 1170 37.34 -12.70 16.60
C GLU A 1170 36.76 -12.00 17.83
N SER A 1171 35.93 -12.72 18.58
CA SER A 1171 35.40 -12.23 19.85
C SER A 1171 36.41 -12.43 20.97
N LEU A 1172 36.74 -11.35 21.69
CA LEU A 1172 37.56 -11.40 22.89
C LEU A 1172 36.72 -11.68 24.15
N GLY A 1173 35.38 -11.63 24.01
CA GLY A 1173 34.39 -11.86 25.06
C GLY A 1173 33.80 -10.58 25.64
N CYS A 1174 33.07 -10.71 26.75
CA CYS A 1174 32.33 -9.62 27.38
C CYS A 1174 33.16 -8.87 28.44
N TYR A 1175 33.20 -7.54 28.41
CA TYR A 1175 34.03 -6.71 29.29
C TYR A 1175 33.25 -5.61 30.01
N VAL A 1176 33.72 -5.25 31.21
CA VAL A 1176 33.22 -4.12 32.02
C VAL A 1176 34.36 -3.19 32.43
N HIS A 1177 34.07 -1.90 32.58
CA HIS A 1177 35.01 -0.91 33.11
C HIS A 1177 34.32 0.00 34.14
N ASP A 1178 34.95 0.22 35.29
CA ASP A 1178 34.36 1.03 36.37
C ASP A 1178 34.20 2.51 35.93
N GLY A 1179 33.04 3.12 36.22
CA GLY A 1179 32.81 4.56 36.06
C GLY A 1179 32.36 5.08 34.68
N ASN A 1180 31.53 4.33 33.93
CA ASN A 1180 30.92 4.76 32.65
C ASN A 1180 31.93 5.16 31.56
N THR A 1181 33.13 4.59 31.58
CA THR A 1181 34.14 4.81 30.53
C THR A 1181 34.19 3.64 29.55
N PRO A 1182 34.41 3.88 28.24
CA PRO A 1182 34.49 2.80 27.25
C PRO A 1182 35.61 1.78 27.57
N VAL A 1183 35.33 0.49 27.36
CA VAL A 1183 36.28 -0.64 27.56
C VAL A 1183 37.43 -0.65 26.54
N ILE A 1184 37.32 0.11 25.45
CA ILE A 1184 38.35 0.34 24.44
C ILE A 1184 38.55 1.84 24.18
N ARG A 1185 39.78 2.27 23.87
CA ARG A 1185 40.18 3.68 23.70
C ARG A 1185 41.25 3.86 22.63
N GLY A 1186 41.48 5.10 22.19
CA GLY A 1186 42.67 5.47 21.43
C GLY A 1186 42.44 6.00 20.01
N THR A 1187 41.20 6.23 19.57
CA THR A 1187 40.93 7.01 18.36
C THR A 1187 40.90 8.51 18.71
N THR A 1188 41.46 9.36 17.85
CA THR A 1188 41.48 10.82 18.03
C THR A 1188 40.12 11.42 17.65
N GLY A 1189 39.05 11.10 18.38
CA GLY A 1189 37.72 11.59 17.98
C GLY A 1189 36.50 11.18 18.79
N GLY A 1190 36.56 10.15 19.66
CA GLY A 1190 35.38 9.69 20.40
C GLY A 1190 34.32 9.08 19.46
N ASP A 1191 34.49 7.80 19.11
CA ASP A 1191 33.71 7.15 18.05
C ASP A 1191 32.74 6.10 18.62
N THR A 1192 31.89 6.49 19.58
CA THR A 1192 30.69 5.69 19.88
C THR A 1192 29.57 6.20 18.99
N ILE A 1193 29.05 5.34 18.12
CA ILE A 1193 27.99 5.61 17.17
C ILE A 1193 26.77 4.79 17.57
N GLU A 1194 25.61 5.43 17.62
CA GLU A 1194 24.33 4.82 17.95
C GLU A 1194 23.53 4.62 16.64
N SER A 1195 23.05 3.40 16.40
CA SER A 1195 22.12 3.12 15.29
C SER A 1195 20.91 2.34 15.81
N PRO A 1196 19.73 2.97 15.93
CA PRO A 1196 18.55 2.34 16.53
C PRO A 1196 17.96 1.21 15.68
N ASP A 1197 18.16 1.18 14.36
CA ASP A 1197 17.45 0.25 13.46
C ASP A 1197 18.37 -0.70 12.67
N GLU A 1198 19.70 -0.50 12.66
CA GLU A 1198 20.61 -1.19 11.72
C GLU A 1198 21.92 -1.70 12.36
N MET A 1199 22.04 -1.77 13.68
CA MET A 1199 23.31 -2.18 14.32
C MET A 1199 23.51 -3.70 14.24
N SER A 1200 24.67 -4.16 13.78
CA SER A 1200 25.12 -5.56 13.86
C SER A 1200 26.62 -5.68 14.12
N VAL A 1201 27.10 -6.89 14.43
CA VAL A 1201 28.54 -7.14 14.64
C VAL A 1201 29.33 -6.86 13.35
N ASP A 1202 28.81 -7.28 12.20
CA ASP A 1202 29.39 -7.03 10.88
C ASP A 1202 29.38 -5.52 10.54
N ALA A 1203 28.30 -4.80 10.86
CA ALA A 1203 28.19 -3.36 10.60
C ALA A 1203 29.17 -2.55 11.45
N CYS A 1204 29.25 -2.85 12.75
CA CYS A 1204 30.22 -2.20 13.65
C CYS A 1204 31.66 -2.57 13.29
N GLY A 1205 31.91 -3.84 12.94
CA GLY A 1205 33.22 -4.30 12.48
C GLY A 1205 33.66 -3.60 11.19
N SER A 1206 32.77 -3.48 10.20
CA SER A 1206 33.00 -2.75 8.95
C SER A 1206 33.33 -1.28 9.24
N LEU A 1207 32.46 -0.58 9.97
CA LEU A 1207 32.65 0.83 10.31
C LEU A 1207 33.98 1.08 11.04
N CYS A 1208 34.24 0.31 12.10
CA CYS A 1208 35.44 0.53 12.90
C CYS A 1208 36.73 0.14 12.16
N THR A 1209 36.71 -0.92 11.35
CA THR A 1209 37.93 -1.41 10.69
C THR A 1209 38.18 -0.71 9.35
N VAL A 1210 37.14 -0.52 8.54
CA VAL A 1210 37.23 0.02 7.17
C VAL A 1210 37.25 1.54 7.19
N ASP A 1211 36.35 2.18 7.95
CA ASP A 1211 36.21 3.65 7.93
C ASP A 1211 37.08 4.34 8.98
N LYS A 1212 37.20 3.74 10.18
CA LYS A 1212 37.94 4.33 11.31
C LYS A 1212 39.35 3.78 11.50
N GLY A 1213 39.70 2.67 10.84
CA GLY A 1213 41.02 2.04 10.93
C GLY A 1213 41.39 1.55 12.34
N ALA A 1214 40.39 1.17 13.13
CA ALA A 1214 40.53 0.74 14.51
C ALA A 1214 40.91 -0.74 14.63
N ASP A 1215 41.72 -1.08 15.64
CA ASP A 1215 42.15 -2.45 15.95
C ASP A 1215 41.09 -3.24 16.73
N PHE A 1216 40.21 -2.54 17.45
CA PHE A 1216 39.14 -3.10 18.26
C PHE A 1216 37.82 -2.39 17.96
N PHE A 1217 36.73 -3.14 18.10
CA PHE A 1217 35.39 -2.59 18.17
C PHE A 1217 34.61 -3.24 19.30
N ALA A 1218 33.71 -2.48 19.92
CA ALA A 1218 32.94 -2.92 21.07
C ALA A 1218 31.48 -2.52 20.88
N LEU A 1219 30.59 -3.47 21.09
CA LEU A 1219 29.15 -3.27 21.01
C LEU A 1219 28.55 -3.19 22.39
N TRP A 1220 27.61 -2.28 22.59
CA TRP A 1220 26.92 -2.05 23.84
C TRP A 1220 25.43 -1.91 23.62
N GLU A 1221 24.66 -2.44 24.57
CA GLU A 1221 23.22 -2.16 24.72
C GLU A 1221 22.40 -2.31 23.42
N GLY A 1222 22.84 -3.17 22.50
CA GLY A 1222 22.12 -3.52 21.27
C GLY A 1222 22.37 -2.58 20.08
N ASN A 1223 22.56 -1.29 20.34
CA ASN A 1223 22.56 -0.26 19.30
C ASN A 1223 23.81 0.65 19.26
N LEU A 1224 24.75 0.48 20.20
CA LEU A 1224 25.96 1.31 20.29
C LEU A 1224 27.19 0.56 19.80
N CYS A 1225 27.93 1.17 18.87
CA CYS A 1225 29.21 0.70 18.37
C CYS A 1225 30.33 1.65 18.77
N THR A 1226 31.33 1.19 19.50
CA THR A 1226 32.53 1.95 19.85
C THR A 1226 33.73 1.43 19.08
N CYS A 1227 34.55 2.30 18.52
CA CYS A 1227 35.83 1.94 17.90
C CYS A 1227 37.03 2.30 18.81
N GLY A 1228 38.09 1.50 18.79
CA GLY A 1228 39.26 1.73 19.65
C GLY A 1228 40.57 1.13 19.14
N MET A 1229 41.71 1.72 19.52
CA MET A 1229 43.05 1.24 19.16
C MET A 1229 43.66 0.32 20.24
N THR A 1230 43.18 0.44 21.48
CA THR A 1230 43.73 -0.28 22.64
C THR A 1230 42.62 -0.60 23.64
N MET A 1231 42.79 -1.68 24.41
CA MET A 1231 41.95 -1.96 25.58
C MET A 1231 42.18 -0.90 26.67
N ALA A 1232 41.10 -0.42 27.29
CA ALA A 1232 41.19 0.59 28.35
C ALA A 1232 41.88 0.02 29.61
N PRO A 1233 42.81 0.77 30.24
CA PRO A 1233 43.44 0.35 31.49
C PRO A 1233 42.41 0.14 32.61
N GLY A 1234 42.21 -1.11 33.04
CA GLY A 1234 41.22 -1.47 34.07
C GLY A 1234 39.96 -2.16 33.54
N ALA A 1235 39.83 -2.40 32.23
CA ALA A 1235 38.79 -3.25 31.67
C ALA A 1235 38.93 -4.69 32.18
N LYS A 1236 37.85 -5.27 32.70
CA LYS A 1236 37.80 -6.62 33.27
C LYS A 1236 36.86 -7.49 32.44
N LYS A 1237 37.32 -8.68 32.06
CA LYS A 1237 36.47 -9.68 31.41
C LYS A 1237 35.42 -10.19 32.41
N VAL A 1238 34.17 -10.29 31.98
CA VAL A 1238 33.04 -10.84 32.74
C VAL A 1238 32.49 -12.07 32.02
N SER A 1239 31.45 -12.73 32.56
CA SER A 1239 30.79 -13.83 31.84
C SER A 1239 30.27 -13.35 30.50
N ASP A 1240 30.46 -14.15 29.45
CA ASP A 1240 30.01 -13.81 28.10
C ASP A 1240 28.48 -13.71 28.04
N ASP A 1241 27.75 -14.43 28.90
CA ASP A 1241 26.28 -14.36 29.05
C ASP A 1241 25.75 -12.98 29.47
N ARG A 1242 26.63 -12.07 29.92
CA ARG A 1242 26.23 -10.70 30.25
C ARG A 1242 26.13 -9.81 29.01
N CYS A 1243 26.71 -10.22 27.90
CA CYS A 1243 26.59 -9.55 26.61
C CYS A 1243 25.50 -10.25 25.80
N ASN A 1244 24.26 -10.12 26.26
CA ASN A 1244 23.08 -10.83 25.78
C ASN A 1244 21.98 -9.91 25.24
N VAL A 1245 22.31 -8.67 24.91
CA VAL A 1245 21.39 -7.71 24.30
C VAL A 1245 21.49 -7.87 22.78
N PRO A 1246 20.40 -8.25 22.07
CA PRO A 1246 20.44 -8.44 20.64
C PRO A 1246 20.81 -7.17 19.87
N CYS A 1247 21.49 -7.35 18.76
CA CYS A 1247 21.72 -6.32 17.75
C CYS A 1247 20.39 -5.82 17.14
N THR A 1248 20.26 -4.52 16.86
CA THR A 1248 19.03 -3.94 16.28
C THR A 1248 18.82 -4.27 14.79
N GLY A 1249 19.89 -4.59 14.04
CA GLY A 1249 19.85 -4.78 12.58
C GLY A 1249 19.92 -6.23 12.07
N GLU A 1250 20.27 -7.22 12.89
CA GLU A 1250 20.35 -8.64 12.47
C GLU A 1250 19.76 -9.61 13.51
N LEU A 1251 18.97 -10.58 13.04
CA LEU A 1251 18.38 -11.63 13.87
C LEU A 1251 19.42 -12.73 14.17
N GLY A 1252 20.04 -12.70 15.35
CA GLY A 1252 20.80 -13.85 15.87
C GLY A 1252 22.07 -13.54 16.65
N ASP A 1253 22.62 -12.33 16.52
CA ASP A 1253 23.84 -11.92 17.21
C ASP A 1253 23.56 -10.94 18.36
N ASP A 1254 24.39 -11.02 19.41
CA ASP A 1254 24.31 -10.14 20.58
C ASP A 1254 25.30 -8.96 20.47
N CYS A 1255 24.77 -7.75 20.60
CA CYS A 1255 25.50 -6.48 20.52
C CYS A 1255 25.77 -5.92 21.92
N GLY A 1256 26.48 -6.69 22.74
CA GLY A 1256 26.88 -6.31 24.10
C GLY A 1256 25.79 -6.53 25.13
N GLY A 1257 25.86 -5.80 26.26
CA GLY A 1257 24.88 -5.92 27.34
C GLY A 1257 24.79 -4.69 28.22
N LYS A 1258 23.84 -4.67 29.16
CA LYS A 1258 23.64 -3.48 30.01
C LYS A 1258 24.88 -3.20 30.87
N GLY A 1259 25.53 -2.07 30.60
CA GLY A 1259 26.79 -1.67 31.25
C GLY A 1259 28.01 -2.57 30.96
N VAL A 1260 27.95 -3.44 29.95
CA VAL A 1260 29.06 -4.31 29.52
C VAL A 1260 29.15 -4.34 28.00
N ALA A 1261 30.36 -4.49 27.45
CA ALA A 1261 30.55 -4.48 26.00
C ALA A 1261 31.02 -5.84 25.50
N GLY A 1262 30.46 -6.27 24.38
CA GLY A 1262 31.03 -7.37 23.59
C GLY A 1262 32.21 -6.80 22.81
N VAL A 1263 33.43 -7.26 23.10
CA VAL A 1263 34.65 -6.71 22.49
C VAL A 1263 35.19 -7.67 21.44
N TYR A 1264 35.46 -7.13 20.26
CA TYR A 1264 35.93 -7.86 19.10
C TYR A 1264 37.20 -7.22 18.55
N THR A 1265 38.00 -8.00 17.81
CA THR A 1265 39.19 -7.51 17.12
C THR A 1265 39.30 -8.11 15.72
N THR A 1266 39.84 -7.32 14.79
CA THR A 1266 40.21 -7.75 13.43
C THR A 1266 41.70 -8.03 13.29
N LYS A 1267 42.44 -8.03 14.42
CA LYS A 1267 43.90 -8.22 14.47
C LYS A 1267 44.26 -9.48 15.23
N SER A 1268 44.87 -10.43 14.53
CA SER A 1268 45.26 -11.73 15.07
C SER A 1268 46.26 -11.62 16.23
N LYS A 1269 47.10 -10.58 16.26
CA LYS A 1269 48.07 -10.32 17.35
C LYS A 1269 47.43 -10.19 18.75
N TYR A 1270 46.13 -9.90 18.84
CA TYR A 1270 45.40 -9.81 20.12
C TYR A 1270 44.60 -11.07 20.48
N VAL A 1271 44.53 -12.04 19.56
CA VAL A 1271 43.85 -13.31 19.78
C VAL A 1271 44.87 -14.30 20.36
N THR A 1272 45.00 -14.37 21.68
CA THR A 1272 45.95 -15.30 22.32
C THR A 1272 45.60 -16.75 21.99
N SER A 1273 46.59 -17.53 21.52
CA SER A 1273 46.48 -18.97 21.34
C SER A 1273 46.01 -19.64 22.63
N LYS A 1274 44.90 -20.38 22.54
CA LYS A 1274 44.26 -21.14 23.63
C LYS A 1274 45.24 -21.90 24.53
#